data_AF-A0A2R9BDA0-F1
#
_entry.id   AF-A0A2R9BDA0-F1
#
_cell.length_a   1.000
_cell.length_b   1.000
_cell.length_c   1.000
_cell.angle_alpha   90.00
_cell.angle_beta   90.00
_cell.angle_gamma   90.00
#
_symmetry.space_group_name_H-M   'P 1'
#
loop_
_entity.id
_entity.type
_entity.pdbx_description
1 polymer ?
#
loop_
_entity_poly.entity_id
_entity_poly.type
_entity_poly.pdbx_seq_one_letter_code
_entity_poly.pdbx_strand_id
1 'polypeptide(L)'
;MPGGACVLVIALMFLAWGEAQECSPGGHQFLRSPYRSVHFDSWHLQQSAVQDLICDHSLSPGWYRFLIFDRPAEMPTKCVEMNHCGTQAPIWLSLRDSETLPSPGEIKQLTACATWQFLFSTTKDCCLFQIPVSVRNCGNFFVYLLQPTQGCMGYCAEAISDARLHPCGSDETEIGGDCVRQLTASLPPPPAGRPKVLVELIESRLFCRCSFDVPATKNSVGFHIAWSRLSSQEVKEELTQETTVQAFSLLELDGINLRLGDRIFCSASVFFLANPHVQSVAIESQEFFAGIKLQPELSTISEDGKEYYLRIESTVPIICSEFSELDQECKISLKLKTIDQGREHLGLNLALSSCHVDLLQTSSCANGTCSHTFVYYAAVTDFSRDGDRVTNIVVQPIVNEDFLWNNYIPDSIQIKVKDVPTAYCYSFTDPHIITFDGRVYDNFKTGTFVLYKSMSRDFEVHVRQWDCGSLHYPVSCNCGFVAQEGGDIVTFDMCNGQLRESQPYLFVKSQDVTRNIKISESYLGRKVTIWFSSGAFIRADLGEWGMSLTIRAPSVDYRNTLGLCGTFDENPENDFHDKNGMQIDQNFNNYVAFINEWRILPGKSMFDTLPVSMTSPGKPSYCSCSLDTAAYPSSEDLDSVSRSEIALGCKDLSHVSLSSLIPELDVTSEYINSDTLVREINKHTSPEEYNKQDSLQYLANKKYTQGRGSHSQEMRYNRQNRWKRQNFHEFPPLFAFPSLGQTDLEELTYFFPDDHAEDVQQEFFPSWPTPSGLTEYSTLTLCQETLANSSIGRLCLAFLGKRLDSVIEMCVRDVLLKDDLSWAEAGVALLENECEKRIVEEGKYNTEEYGTSIEDILSVLKCPNLCSGNGQCMEWGCACSPSFSSYDCSDSYDKAPEITELGNAGFCDVQKYNCMMVRVFGKGFKELPSIKCEVTKLQYNSSEWMPGEPIYTQTVFRNSRAVDCQLPTDVQQFDTMDLVGGKPTGKWQLKVSNDGYKFSNPKIMVIYDGACQVCGLYKNDSCTIKENVCIIDGLCYVEGDKNRTSPCLICRPKISRFTWSFLENNQPPVIQALQDKLQTFYGENFEYQFVAFDPEGSDIHFTLDSGPEGASVSSAGLFMWKTDLLTTQQFTLRLNDDCDAETRVTIEVTVKSCDCLNGGSCVSDRNFSPGNGVYLCVCLPGFHGSLCEVDISGCQSNPCGLGSCISGFHSYSCDCPPELKGKNCQEDVDECDSKPCFEGVECLNTFGSYHCGSCPKGFYGDGKICHGKSSYFLL
;
A
#
# COMPACT_ATOMS: atom_id res chain seq x y z
N MET A 1 21.89 -61.30 18.79
CA MET A 1 22.38 -62.50 19.53
C MET A 1 21.22 -63.51 19.58
N PRO A 2 21.45 -64.84 19.52
CA PRO A 2 20.38 -65.83 19.35
C PRO A 2 20.14 -66.80 20.54
N GLY A 3 18.97 -67.44 20.58
CA GLY A 3 18.65 -68.67 21.34
C GLY A 3 17.51 -68.54 22.37
N GLY A 4 16.61 -69.52 22.57
CA GLY A 4 16.32 -70.73 21.77
C GLY A 4 15.71 -71.91 22.57
N ALA A 5 14.87 -72.75 21.90
CA ALA A 5 14.41 -74.11 22.30
C ALA A 5 13.51 -74.21 23.57
N CYS A 6 12.72 -75.28 23.85
CA CYS A 6 12.11 -76.38 23.07
C CYS A 6 10.99 -77.06 23.92
N VAL A 7 10.01 -77.77 23.31
CA VAL A 7 8.99 -78.59 24.02
C VAL A 7 8.57 -79.81 23.19
N LEU A 8 8.33 -80.97 23.83
CA LEU A 8 7.44 -82.05 23.31
C LEU A 8 7.07 -83.07 24.41
N VAL A 9 5.91 -83.75 24.25
CA VAL A 9 5.24 -84.68 25.18
C VAL A 9 4.44 -85.71 24.35
N ILE A 10 4.14 -86.92 24.86
CA ILE A 10 2.95 -87.75 24.48
C ILE A 10 2.78 -89.01 25.36
N ALA A 11 1.52 -89.48 25.53
CA ALA A 11 1.14 -90.80 26.06
C ALA A 11 -0.12 -91.36 25.34
N LEU A 12 -0.59 -92.56 25.68
CA LEU A 12 -1.35 -93.47 24.78
C LEU A 12 -2.90 -93.56 24.95
N MET A 13 -3.55 -93.83 23.80
CA MET A 13 -4.81 -94.56 23.50
C MET A 13 -5.87 -94.91 24.57
N PHE A 14 -7.15 -94.77 24.18
CA PHE A 14 -8.23 -95.75 24.41
C PHE A 14 -9.26 -95.72 23.25
N LEU A 15 -10.01 -96.81 23.04
CA LEU A 15 -11.06 -96.93 22.00
C LEU A 15 -12.24 -97.79 22.49
N ALA A 16 -13.45 -97.24 22.39
CA ALA A 16 -14.76 -97.91 22.44
C ALA A 16 -15.75 -97.03 21.64
N TRP A 17 -16.91 -97.54 21.19
CA TRP A 17 -17.84 -96.82 20.29
C TRP A 17 -18.20 -95.40 20.76
N GLY A 18 -17.41 -94.42 20.35
CA GLY A 18 -17.72 -93.01 20.53
C GLY A 18 -18.74 -92.59 19.50
N GLU A 19 -19.56 -91.61 19.87
CA GLU A 19 -19.91 -90.56 18.93
C GLU A 19 -18.61 -90.14 18.22
N ALA A 20 -18.63 -90.06 16.88
CA ALA A 20 -17.45 -89.62 16.15
C ALA A 20 -16.98 -88.28 16.74
N GLN A 21 -15.69 -88.16 17.05
CA GLN A 21 -15.22 -87.30 18.13
C GLN A 21 -15.81 -85.88 18.06
N GLU A 22 -15.86 -85.32 16.86
CA GLU A 22 -16.47 -84.03 16.49
C GLU A 22 -17.92 -83.80 16.95
N CYS A 23 -18.73 -84.84 17.14
CA CYS A 23 -20.10 -84.75 17.62
C CYS A 23 -20.20 -84.70 19.16
N SER A 24 -19.21 -85.25 19.87
CA SER A 24 -19.26 -85.36 21.33
C SER A 24 -18.96 -84.01 22.02
N PRO A 25 -19.41 -83.79 23.28
CA PRO A 25 -19.19 -82.54 24.00
C PRO A 25 -17.69 -82.22 24.17
N GLY A 26 -17.20 -81.24 23.41
CA GLY A 26 -15.79 -80.82 23.38
C GLY A 26 -14.99 -81.30 22.16
N GLY A 27 -15.57 -82.10 21.26
CA GLY A 27 -14.95 -82.47 19.98
C GLY A 27 -15.15 -81.45 18.86
N HIS A 28 -16.16 -80.58 18.98
CA HIS A 28 -16.31 -79.37 18.17
C HIS A 28 -16.13 -78.11 19.03
N GLN A 29 -15.60 -77.06 18.41
CA GLN A 29 -15.55 -75.72 19.00
C GLN A 29 -16.83 -74.95 18.65
N PHE A 30 -17.12 -73.89 19.41
CA PHE A 30 -18.29 -73.03 19.16
C PHE A 30 -17.89 -71.70 18.55
N LEU A 31 -18.34 -71.43 17.32
CA LEU A 31 -18.28 -70.08 16.74
C LEU A 31 -19.42 -69.24 17.32
N ARG A 32 -19.15 -68.65 18.50
CA ARG A 32 -20.05 -67.74 19.19
C ARG A 32 -19.77 -66.31 18.77
N SER A 33 -20.59 -65.75 17.88
CA SER A 33 -20.62 -64.30 17.66
C SER A 33 -21.98 -63.90 17.07
N PRO A 34 -22.71 -62.96 17.69
CA PRO A 34 -24.03 -62.56 17.21
C PRO A 34 -23.96 -61.86 15.84
N TYR A 35 -22.83 -61.19 15.56
CA TYR A 35 -22.61 -60.48 14.30
C TYR A 35 -22.54 -61.41 13.09
N ARG A 36 -22.27 -62.72 13.26
CA ARG A 36 -22.28 -63.74 12.18
C ARG A 36 -23.66 -64.02 11.58
N SER A 37 -24.72 -63.44 12.16
CA SER A 37 -26.08 -63.55 11.64
C SER A 37 -26.20 -63.00 10.22
N VAL A 38 -26.87 -63.74 9.33
CA VAL A 38 -27.28 -63.28 8.00
C VAL A 38 -28.15 -62.00 8.01
N HIS A 39 -28.71 -61.63 9.18
CA HIS A 39 -29.49 -60.41 9.35
C HIS A 39 -28.70 -59.23 9.94
N PHE A 40 -27.41 -59.40 10.27
CA PHE A 40 -26.56 -58.32 10.75
C PHE A 40 -25.88 -57.63 9.57
N ASP A 41 -25.94 -56.29 9.53
CA ASP A 41 -25.28 -55.44 8.53
C ASP A 41 -23.92 -54.95 9.05
N SER A 42 -22.89 -55.19 8.25
CA SER A 42 -21.47 -55.00 8.53
C SER A 42 -20.92 -53.71 7.93
N TRP A 43 -21.73 -52.97 7.14
CA TRP A 43 -21.32 -51.74 6.46
C TRP A 43 -20.78 -50.70 7.43
N HIS A 44 -21.42 -50.56 8.60
CA HIS A 44 -20.97 -49.63 9.65
C HIS A 44 -19.62 -49.99 10.29
N LEU A 45 -19.24 -51.28 10.32
CA LEU A 45 -17.92 -51.70 10.84
C LEU A 45 -16.78 -51.29 9.90
N GLN A 46 -17.01 -51.34 8.59
CA GLN A 46 -16.00 -51.00 7.56
C GLN A 46 -15.55 -49.53 7.61
N GLN A 47 -16.39 -48.63 8.11
CA GLN A 47 -16.11 -47.18 8.14
C GLN A 47 -15.58 -46.68 9.49
N SER A 48 -15.67 -47.48 10.55
CA SER A 48 -15.41 -47.02 11.93
C SER A 48 -14.36 -47.83 12.70
N ALA A 49 -14.30 -49.15 12.49
CA ALA A 49 -13.32 -50.03 13.15
C ALA A 49 -13.05 -51.28 12.29
N VAL A 50 -12.19 -51.14 11.29
CA VAL A 50 -11.85 -52.23 10.34
C VAL A 50 -11.30 -53.49 11.03
N GLN A 51 -10.74 -53.36 12.24
CA GLN A 51 -10.23 -54.48 13.04
C GLN A 51 -11.33 -55.34 13.68
N ASP A 52 -12.55 -54.81 13.83
CA ASP A 52 -13.70 -55.54 14.41
C ASP A 52 -14.53 -56.31 13.36
N LEU A 53 -14.12 -56.29 12.08
CA LEU A 53 -14.70 -57.13 11.04
C LEU A 53 -14.37 -58.59 11.28
N ILE A 54 -15.36 -59.46 11.09
CA ILE A 54 -15.21 -60.91 11.19
C ILE A 54 -14.41 -61.42 9.99
N CYS A 55 -13.14 -61.71 10.26
CA CYS A 55 -12.18 -62.18 9.29
C CYS A 55 -11.60 -63.52 9.75
N ASP A 56 -12.15 -64.63 9.28
CA ASP A 56 -11.79 -66.00 9.68
C ASP A 56 -10.43 -66.48 9.15
N HIS A 57 -9.59 -65.59 8.63
CA HIS A 57 -8.21 -65.88 8.22
C HIS A 57 -7.32 -66.39 9.37
N SER A 58 -7.68 -66.08 10.62
CA SER A 58 -7.02 -66.54 11.85
C SER A 58 -7.75 -67.71 12.52
N LEU A 59 -8.86 -68.20 11.95
CA LEU A 59 -9.63 -69.31 12.50
C LEU A 59 -8.83 -70.62 12.40
N SER A 60 -8.59 -71.29 13.53
CA SER A 60 -7.85 -72.55 13.54
C SER A 60 -8.62 -73.65 12.76
N PRO A 61 -7.97 -74.48 11.92
CA PRO A 61 -8.67 -75.57 11.23
C PRO A 61 -9.29 -76.55 12.23
N GLY A 62 -10.59 -76.84 12.11
CA GLY A 62 -11.28 -77.65 13.10
C GLY A 62 -12.77 -77.84 12.84
N TRP A 63 -13.41 -78.70 13.63
CA TRP A 63 -14.86 -78.87 13.61
C TRP A 63 -15.51 -77.78 14.46
N TYR A 64 -16.46 -77.06 13.87
CA TYR A 64 -17.17 -75.95 14.49
C TYR A 64 -18.68 -76.15 14.45
N ARG A 65 -19.35 -75.54 15.44
CA ARG A 65 -20.79 -75.34 15.49
C ARG A 65 -21.08 -73.87 15.74
N PHE A 66 -22.01 -73.29 14.99
CA PHE A 66 -22.34 -71.87 15.13
C PHE A 66 -23.34 -71.63 16.27
N LEU A 67 -23.16 -70.52 16.97
CA LEU A 67 -24.13 -70.00 17.94
C LEU A 67 -24.31 -68.49 17.76
N ILE A 68 -25.57 -68.06 17.64
CA ILE A 68 -25.96 -66.65 17.53
C ILE A 68 -26.80 -66.33 18.77
N PHE A 69 -26.33 -65.40 19.61
CA PHE A 69 -26.90 -65.15 20.95
C PHE A 69 -27.12 -66.45 21.76
N ASP A 70 -26.11 -67.33 21.74
CA ASP A 70 -26.11 -68.68 22.34
C ASP A 70 -27.23 -69.64 21.86
N ARG A 71 -28.02 -69.28 20.84
CA ARG A 71 -28.95 -70.19 20.16
C ARG A 71 -28.25 -71.00 19.07
N PRO A 72 -28.63 -72.28 18.86
CA PRO A 72 -28.18 -73.08 17.71
C PRO A 72 -28.40 -72.35 16.38
N ALA A 73 -27.34 -72.29 15.57
CA ALA A 73 -27.38 -71.74 14.23
C ALA A 73 -26.70 -72.69 13.24
N GLU A 74 -27.14 -72.66 11.99
CA GLU A 74 -26.63 -73.46 10.88
C GLU A 74 -26.08 -72.55 9.79
N MET A 75 -25.16 -73.07 8.97
CA MET A 75 -24.56 -72.31 7.89
C MET A 75 -25.58 -72.16 6.74
N PRO A 76 -25.94 -70.94 6.31
CA PRO A 76 -27.07 -70.68 5.41
C PRO A 76 -26.86 -71.32 4.04
N THR A 77 -27.92 -71.91 3.48
CA THR A 77 -27.89 -72.61 2.18
C THR A 77 -28.34 -71.75 0.99
N LYS A 78 -28.40 -70.43 1.18
CA LYS A 78 -28.76 -69.43 0.17
C LYS A 78 -27.71 -68.32 0.15
N CYS A 79 -27.57 -67.66 -1.00
CA CYS A 79 -26.67 -66.51 -1.13
C CYS A 79 -27.03 -65.41 -0.13
N VAL A 80 -26.02 -64.98 0.61
CA VAL A 80 -26.06 -63.83 1.51
C VAL A 80 -25.40 -62.66 0.78
N GLU A 81 -26.01 -61.47 0.82
CA GLU A 81 -25.44 -60.28 0.17
C GLU A 81 -24.16 -59.81 0.86
N MET A 82 -23.31 -59.04 0.15
CA MET A 82 -22.11 -58.43 0.72
C MET A 82 -22.43 -57.59 1.96
N ASN A 83 -21.40 -57.39 2.81
CA ASN A 83 -21.51 -56.58 4.03
C ASN A 83 -22.51 -57.16 5.04
N HIS A 84 -22.73 -58.48 5.08
CA HIS A 84 -23.51 -59.14 6.12
C HIS A 84 -22.67 -60.16 6.90
N CYS A 85 -23.22 -60.72 7.98
CA CYS A 85 -22.53 -61.67 8.87
C CYS A 85 -21.28 -61.09 9.59
N GLY A 86 -21.24 -59.78 9.79
CA GLY A 86 -20.14 -59.08 10.48
C GLY A 86 -18.88 -58.94 9.63
N THR A 87 -18.94 -59.26 8.34
CA THR A 87 -17.81 -59.31 7.42
C THR A 87 -18.12 -58.58 6.12
N GLN A 88 -17.10 -58.30 5.31
CA GLN A 88 -17.30 -57.72 3.97
C GLN A 88 -17.61 -58.81 2.93
N ALA A 89 -17.01 -59.99 3.09
CA ALA A 89 -17.17 -61.18 2.23
C ALA A 89 -17.85 -62.32 3.01
N PRO A 90 -19.20 -62.35 3.07
CA PRO A 90 -19.93 -63.41 3.76
C PRO A 90 -19.82 -64.74 3.01
N ILE A 91 -19.49 -65.80 3.77
CA ILE A 91 -19.37 -67.17 3.27
C ILE A 91 -20.60 -67.99 3.69
N TRP A 92 -21.29 -68.55 2.70
CA TRP A 92 -22.51 -69.36 2.82
C TRP A 92 -22.31 -70.74 2.17
N LEU A 93 -23.21 -71.70 2.40
CA LEU A 93 -23.09 -73.07 1.90
C LEU A 93 -23.86 -73.27 0.58
N SER A 94 -23.15 -73.47 -0.53
CA SER A 94 -23.76 -73.62 -1.85
C SER A 94 -24.02 -75.09 -2.17
N LEU A 95 -25.31 -75.43 -2.26
CA LEU A 95 -25.80 -76.73 -2.69
C LEU A 95 -26.19 -76.64 -4.18
N ARG A 96 -25.66 -77.54 -5.01
CA ARG A 96 -26.13 -77.71 -6.39
C ARG A 96 -27.50 -78.39 -6.40
N ASP A 97 -28.24 -78.30 -7.50
CA ASP A 97 -29.62 -78.83 -7.62
C ASP A 97 -29.78 -80.34 -7.33
N SER A 98 -28.67 -81.10 -7.29
CA SER A 98 -28.61 -82.53 -6.95
C SER A 98 -27.95 -82.83 -5.59
N GLU A 99 -27.55 -81.82 -4.82
CA GLU A 99 -26.78 -81.97 -3.58
C GLU A 99 -27.61 -81.63 -2.33
N THR A 100 -27.98 -82.64 -1.55
CA THR A 100 -28.61 -82.47 -0.23
C THR A 100 -27.58 -82.42 0.92
N LEU A 101 -27.99 -81.89 2.07
CA LEU A 101 -27.24 -82.01 3.33
C LEU A 101 -27.11 -83.49 3.78
N PRO A 102 -26.07 -83.84 4.57
CA PRO A 102 -25.84 -85.21 5.04
C PRO A 102 -26.95 -85.74 5.97
N SER A 103 -27.18 -87.05 5.89
CA SER A 103 -28.11 -87.79 6.76
C SER A 103 -27.53 -87.98 8.17
N PRO A 104 -28.35 -88.18 9.22
CA PRO A 104 -27.86 -88.44 10.58
C PRO A 104 -26.73 -89.50 10.65
N GLY A 105 -25.58 -89.12 11.19
CA GLY A 105 -24.37 -89.93 11.28
C GLY A 105 -23.39 -89.79 10.09
N GLU A 106 -23.79 -89.21 8.97
CA GLU A 106 -23.01 -89.09 7.72
C GLU A 106 -22.10 -87.85 7.72
N ILE A 107 -20.91 -87.96 7.11
CA ILE A 107 -20.11 -86.81 6.67
C ILE A 107 -20.27 -86.65 5.16
N LYS A 108 -20.52 -85.43 4.70
CA LYS A 108 -20.54 -85.07 3.28
C LYS A 108 -19.69 -83.82 3.02
N GLN A 109 -18.81 -83.89 2.04
CA GLN A 109 -18.02 -82.74 1.60
C GLN A 109 -18.84 -81.91 0.60
N LEU A 110 -18.92 -80.61 0.84
CA LEU A 110 -19.75 -79.64 0.12
C LEU A 110 -18.93 -78.39 -0.21
N THR A 111 -19.48 -77.48 -1.02
CA THR A 111 -18.81 -76.23 -1.41
C THR A 111 -19.45 -75.05 -0.67
N ALA A 112 -18.64 -74.28 0.06
CA ALA A 112 -19.03 -72.96 0.53
C ALA A 112 -18.62 -71.89 -0.49
N CYS A 113 -19.38 -70.80 -0.55
CA CYS A 113 -19.24 -69.70 -1.50
C CYS A 113 -19.08 -68.38 -0.76
N ALA A 114 -18.12 -67.55 -1.15
CA ALA A 114 -18.02 -66.16 -0.69
C ALA A 114 -18.68 -65.22 -1.71
N THR A 115 -19.57 -64.33 -1.23
CA THR A 115 -20.20 -63.29 -2.05
C THR A 115 -19.31 -62.05 -2.14
N TRP A 116 -19.09 -61.50 -3.35
CA TRP A 116 -18.28 -60.30 -3.56
C TRP A 116 -18.65 -59.58 -4.87
N GLN A 117 -18.37 -58.28 -4.96
CA GLN A 117 -18.64 -57.44 -6.12
C GLN A 117 -17.47 -56.48 -6.34
N PHE A 118 -16.94 -56.44 -7.55
CA PHE A 118 -15.91 -55.46 -7.92
C PHE A 118 -16.53 -54.10 -8.26
N LEU A 119 -15.81 -53.04 -7.87
CA LEU A 119 -16.15 -51.66 -8.24
C LEU A 119 -16.33 -51.54 -9.76
N PHE A 120 -17.37 -50.80 -10.17
CA PHE A 120 -17.80 -50.57 -11.56
C PHE A 120 -18.48 -51.76 -12.30
N SER A 121 -18.81 -52.88 -11.65
CA SER A 121 -19.70 -53.91 -12.24
C SER A 121 -21.11 -53.87 -11.65
N THR A 122 -22.14 -53.99 -12.50
CA THR A 122 -23.57 -53.96 -12.11
C THR A 122 -24.15 -55.34 -11.80
N THR A 123 -23.41 -56.43 -12.02
CA THR A 123 -23.83 -57.80 -11.70
C THR A 123 -23.21 -58.27 -10.39
N LYS A 124 -24.02 -58.51 -9.35
CA LYS A 124 -23.60 -59.20 -8.12
C LYS A 124 -23.27 -60.67 -8.44
N ASP A 125 -22.11 -61.16 -7.99
CA ASP A 125 -21.76 -62.58 -8.08
C ASP A 125 -21.74 -63.23 -6.68
N CYS A 126 -22.55 -64.26 -6.51
CA CYS A 126 -22.82 -64.92 -5.23
C CYS A 126 -21.78 -65.98 -4.85
N CYS A 127 -20.86 -66.35 -5.75
CA CYS A 127 -19.87 -67.40 -5.48
C CYS A 127 -18.52 -67.12 -6.17
N LEU A 128 -17.93 -65.96 -5.87
CA LEU A 128 -16.65 -65.56 -6.47
C LEU A 128 -15.48 -66.44 -5.97
N PHE A 129 -15.52 -66.87 -4.71
CA PHE A 129 -14.55 -67.81 -4.14
C PHE A 129 -15.25 -69.07 -3.63
N GLN A 130 -14.72 -70.24 -4.00
CA GLN A 130 -15.22 -71.55 -3.61
C GLN A 130 -14.29 -72.20 -2.57
N ILE A 131 -14.85 -72.56 -1.42
CA ILE A 131 -14.12 -73.08 -0.26
C ILE A 131 -14.69 -74.47 0.09
N PRO A 132 -13.89 -75.54 0.09
CA PRO A 132 -14.38 -76.88 0.43
C PRO A 132 -14.64 -77.00 1.94
N VAL A 133 -15.86 -77.39 2.32
CA VAL A 133 -16.28 -77.57 3.72
C VAL A 133 -16.88 -78.96 3.89
N SER A 134 -16.39 -79.74 4.85
CA SER A 134 -17.00 -81.02 5.23
C SER A 134 -18.05 -80.79 6.31
N VAL A 135 -19.28 -81.23 6.06
CA VAL A 135 -20.39 -81.14 7.01
C VAL A 135 -20.65 -82.53 7.57
N ARG A 136 -20.77 -82.66 8.91
CA ARG A 136 -21.26 -83.88 9.57
C ARG A 136 -22.60 -83.60 10.21
N ASN A 137 -23.56 -84.51 10.02
CA ASN A 137 -24.81 -84.51 10.75
C ASN A 137 -24.67 -85.36 12.02
N CYS A 138 -24.71 -84.74 13.19
CA CYS A 138 -24.65 -85.40 14.50
C CYS A 138 -26.04 -85.82 15.02
N GLY A 139 -27.02 -85.98 14.14
CA GLY A 139 -28.41 -86.35 14.44
C GLY A 139 -29.27 -85.16 14.81
N ASN A 140 -28.89 -84.44 15.87
CA ASN A 140 -29.66 -83.31 16.41
C ASN A 140 -29.11 -81.93 16.00
N PHE A 141 -27.97 -81.89 15.28
CA PHE A 141 -27.30 -80.68 14.80
C PHE A 141 -26.23 -81.04 13.77
N PHE A 142 -25.79 -80.05 12.98
CA PHE A 142 -24.61 -80.19 12.12
C PHE A 142 -23.36 -79.61 12.78
N VAL A 143 -22.20 -80.18 12.44
CA VAL A 143 -20.87 -79.59 12.66
C VAL A 143 -20.15 -79.46 11.33
N TYR A 144 -19.34 -78.41 11.21
CA TYR A 144 -18.71 -77.99 9.97
C TYR A 144 -17.19 -77.99 10.16
N LEU A 145 -16.45 -78.73 9.33
CA LEU A 145 -14.99 -78.70 9.31
C LEU A 145 -14.55 -77.44 8.55
N LEU A 146 -14.32 -76.37 9.29
CA LEU A 146 -13.92 -75.07 8.74
C LEU A 146 -12.40 -74.94 8.70
N GLN A 147 -11.94 -74.11 7.78
CA GLN A 147 -10.53 -73.77 7.57
C GLN A 147 -10.37 -72.25 7.50
N PRO A 148 -9.18 -71.71 7.85
CA PRO A 148 -8.94 -70.27 7.78
C PRO A 148 -9.14 -69.73 6.37
N THR A 149 -9.80 -68.58 6.27
CA THR A 149 -10.20 -67.97 4.99
C THR A 149 -9.04 -67.19 4.36
N GLN A 150 -9.04 -67.05 3.03
CA GLN A 150 -8.03 -66.24 2.35
C GLN A 150 -8.42 -64.76 2.37
N GLY A 151 -7.89 -64.03 3.36
CA GLY A 151 -8.21 -62.62 3.60
C GLY A 151 -9.45 -62.43 4.49
N CYS A 152 -9.95 -61.19 4.53
CA CYS A 152 -11.02 -60.75 5.44
C CYS A 152 -12.42 -61.22 5.00
N MET A 153 -12.64 -62.53 5.07
CA MET A 153 -13.91 -63.20 4.80
C MET A 153 -14.41 -63.91 6.06
N GLY A 154 -15.71 -64.08 6.22
CA GLY A 154 -16.30 -64.64 7.44
C GLY A 154 -17.40 -65.66 7.16
N TYR A 155 -17.40 -66.78 7.88
CA TYR A 155 -18.46 -67.79 7.81
C TYR A 155 -19.73 -67.27 8.50
N CYS A 156 -20.82 -67.21 7.71
CA CYS A 156 -22.17 -66.86 8.15
C CYS A 156 -22.84 -67.97 8.94
N ALA A 157 -23.84 -67.58 9.74
CA ALA A 157 -24.83 -68.50 10.28
C ALA A 157 -26.24 -67.90 10.29
N GLU A 158 -27.25 -68.76 10.27
CA GLU A 158 -28.68 -68.45 10.34
C GLU A 158 -29.28 -69.22 11.52
N ALA A 159 -30.05 -68.56 12.37
CA ALA A 159 -30.56 -69.15 13.61
C ALA A 159 -31.74 -70.10 13.33
N ILE A 160 -31.74 -71.29 13.93
CA ILE A 160 -32.85 -72.25 13.78
C ILE A 160 -34.09 -71.68 14.48
N SER A 161 -35.25 -71.73 13.82
CA SER A 161 -36.52 -71.23 14.35
C SER A 161 -37.32 -72.32 15.08
N ASP A 162 -37.94 -71.96 16.21
CA ASP A 162 -38.55 -72.84 17.21
C ASP A 162 -39.90 -73.48 16.76
N ALA A 163 -39.96 -74.03 15.54
CA ALA A 163 -41.20 -74.47 14.88
C ALA A 163 -41.42 -76.01 14.84
N ARG A 164 -40.81 -76.78 15.76
CA ARG A 164 -41.15 -78.20 16.03
C ARG A 164 -40.96 -78.56 17.52
N LEU A 165 -42.07 -78.81 18.21
CA LEU A 165 -42.23 -79.24 19.62
C LEU A 165 -43.45 -80.20 19.66
N HIS A 166 -43.70 -81.16 20.58
CA HIS A 166 -43.24 -81.56 21.94
C HIS A 166 -43.27 -83.13 22.05
N PRO A 167 -42.91 -83.83 23.18
CA PRO A 167 -43.66 -83.93 24.45
C PRO A 167 -42.81 -83.93 25.76
N CYS A 168 -43.48 -84.05 26.92
CA CYS A 168 -43.00 -83.90 28.31
C CYS A 168 -42.15 -85.09 28.84
N GLY A 169 -41.48 -85.05 30.01
CA GLY A 169 -41.36 -84.02 31.07
C GLY A 169 -40.59 -84.57 32.30
N SER A 170 -40.60 -83.90 33.46
CA SER A 170 -40.07 -84.45 34.73
C SER A 170 -40.93 -84.19 35.98
N ASP A 171 -41.64 -83.06 36.07
CA ASP A 171 -42.44 -82.67 37.26
C ASP A 171 -43.95 -82.52 36.97
N GLU A 172 -44.41 -82.91 35.77
CA GLU A 172 -45.81 -82.80 35.34
C GLU A 172 -46.28 -84.13 34.71
N THR A 173 -47.38 -84.71 35.21
CA THR A 173 -47.89 -86.01 34.76
C THR A 173 -49.02 -85.94 33.73
N GLU A 174 -49.05 -86.94 32.85
CA GLU A 174 -49.94 -87.05 31.69
C GLU A 174 -51.34 -87.54 32.07
N ILE A 175 -52.39 -86.87 31.56
CA ILE A 175 -53.75 -87.42 31.51
C ILE A 175 -54.37 -87.13 30.14
N GLY A 176 -54.30 -88.10 29.22
CA GLY A 176 -54.99 -88.03 27.92
C GLY A 176 -54.18 -87.42 26.76
N GLY A 177 -52.88 -87.16 26.94
CA GLY A 177 -51.96 -86.85 25.83
C GLY A 177 -51.09 -85.60 25.96
N ASP A 178 -51.18 -84.84 27.07
CA ASP A 178 -50.23 -83.77 27.42
C ASP A 178 -50.25 -83.49 28.96
N CYS A 179 -49.22 -82.82 29.49
CA CYS A 179 -48.98 -82.57 30.93
C CYS A 179 -49.13 -81.07 31.33
N VAL A 180 -49.30 -80.76 32.63
CA VAL A 180 -49.61 -79.39 33.12
C VAL A 180 -49.06 -79.04 34.54
N ARG A 181 -48.42 -77.84 34.67
CA ARG A 181 -48.17 -76.91 35.83
C ARG A 181 -46.87 -77.05 36.70
N GLN A 182 -46.11 -75.98 37.06
CA GLN A 182 -46.33 -74.50 36.92
C GLN A 182 -45.09 -73.54 37.19
N LEU A 183 -44.78 -72.62 36.25
CA LEU A 183 -44.19 -71.24 36.35
C LEU A 183 -43.13 -70.83 37.44
N THR A 184 -41.97 -70.28 37.02
CA THR A 184 -41.68 -68.81 36.88
C THR A 184 -40.19 -68.47 36.60
N ALA A 185 -39.91 -67.60 35.62
CA ALA A 185 -38.73 -66.70 35.54
C ALA A 185 -38.95 -65.65 34.42
N SER A 186 -38.46 -64.41 34.57
CA SER A 186 -38.68 -63.32 33.60
C SER A 186 -37.39 -62.83 32.93
N LEU A 187 -37.39 -62.72 31.59
CA LEU A 187 -36.30 -62.12 30.81
C LEU A 187 -36.17 -60.60 31.04
N PRO A 188 -34.97 -60.01 30.89
CA PRO A 188 -34.74 -58.56 30.96
C PRO A 188 -35.25 -57.79 29.74
N PRO A 189 -35.48 -56.47 29.87
CA PRO A 189 -35.79 -55.59 28.74
C PRO A 189 -34.56 -55.29 27.88
N PRO A 190 -34.76 -54.88 26.61
CA PRO A 190 -33.69 -54.32 25.78
C PRO A 190 -33.14 -53.00 26.38
N PRO A 191 -31.84 -52.70 26.19
CA PRO A 191 -31.23 -51.43 26.63
C PRO A 191 -31.71 -50.24 25.79
N ALA A 192 -31.56 -49.03 26.34
CA ALA A 192 -31.89 -47.78 25.65
C ALA A 192 -30.91 -47.45 24.50
N GLY A 193 -31.32 -46.53 23.63
CA GLY A 193 -30.41 -45.86 22.68
C GLY A 193 -29.29 -45.10 23.42
N ARG A 194 -28.18 -44.81 22.72
CA ARG A 194 -27.05 -44.07 23.35
C ARG A 194 -27.52 -42.69 23.83
N PRO A 195 -27.36 -42.36 25.13
CA PRO A 195 -27.80 -41.07 25.63
C PRO A 195 -27.04 -39.90 25.03
N LYS A 196 -27.74 -38.79 24.82
CA LYS A 196 -27.20 -37.49 24.43
C LYS A 196 -27.46 -36.49 25.55
N VAL A 197 -26.41 -35.80 25.97
CA VAL A 197 -26.52 -34.64 26.88
C VAL A 197 -26.68 -33.39 26.01
N LEU A 198 -27.74 -32.63 26.28
CA LEU A 198 -28.00 -31.30 25.74
C LEU A 198 -28.25 -30.34 26.91
N VAL A 199 -28.13 -29.04 26.71
CA VAL A 199 -28.49 -28.05 27.74
C VAL A 199 -29.78 -27.33 27.33
N GLU A 200 -30.75 -27.31 28.24
CA GLU A 200 -32.04 -26.63 28.08
C GLU A 200 -32.19 -25.57 29.18
N LEU A 201 -32.73 -24.41 28.82
CA LEU A 201 -33.08 -23.33 29.74
C LEU A 201 -34.56 -23.46 30.12
N ILE A 202 -34.85 -23.62 31.41
CA ILE A 202 -36.20 -23.83 31.94
C ILE A 202 -36.40 -22.89 33.13
N GLU A 203 -37.38 -21.98 33.05
CA GLU A 203 -37.72 -21.02 34.13
C GLU A 203 -36.48 -20.29 34.68
N SER A 204 -35.66 -19.77 33.76
CA SER A 204 -34.40 -19.04 34.02
C SER A 204 -33.32 -19.85 34.78
N ARG A 205 -33.40 -21.18 34.76
CA ARG A 205 -32.39 -22.12 35.28
C ARG A 205 -31.90 -23.07 34.19
N LEU A 206 -30.63 -23.48 34.27
CA LEU A 206 -29.99 -24.34 33.28
C LEU A 206 -30.01 -25.80 33.70
N PHE A 207 -30.46 -26.67 32.79
CA PHE A 207 -30.48 -28.12 33.00
C PHE A 207 -29.74 -28.85 31.89
N CYS A 208 -28.76 -29.66 32.26
CA CYS A 208 -28.24 -30.72 31.42
C CYS A 208 -29.32 -31.80 31.31
N ARG A 209 -29.92 -31.92 30.12
CA ARG A 209 -30.87 -32.98 29.78
C ARG A 209 -30.14 -34.14 29.15
N CYS A 210 -30.15 -35.28 29.83
CA CYS A 210 -29.75 -36.56 29.27
C CYS A 210 -30.97 -37.21 28.62
N SER A 211 -30.94 -37.48 27.32
CA SER A 211 -32.07 -38.03 26.55
C SER A 211 -31.65 -39.21 25.68
N PHE A 212 -32.53 -40.20 25.50
CA PHE A 212 -32.24 -41.44 24.76
C PHE A 212 -33.48 -42.04 24.08
N ASP A 213 -33.26 -42.78 23.00
CA ASP A 213 -34.32 -43.47 22.28
C ASP A 213 -34.85 -44.68 23.06
N VAL A 214 -36.18 -44.80 23.17
CA VAL A 214 -36.85 -45.89 23.91
C VAL A 214 -37.12 -47.09 23.00
N PRO A 215 -36.72 -48.32 23.39
CA PRO A 215 -37.06 -49.53 22.64
C PRO A 215 -38.57 -49.79 22.60
N ALA A 216 -39.09 -50.21 21.45
CA ALA A 216 -40.51 -50.50 21.27
C ALA A 216 -40.97 -51.78 22.02
N THR A 217 -41.32 -51.64 23.30
CA THR A 217 -41.77 -52.73 24.17
C THR A 217 -43.28 -52.70 24.45
N LYS A 218 -43.92 -53.87 24.56
CA LYS A 218 -45.36 -54.00 24.91
C LYS A 218 -45.67 -53.82 26.40
N ASN A 219 -44.65 -53.87 27.26
CA ASN A 219 -44.77 -53.75 28.71
C ASN A 219 -44.31 -52.35 29.14
N SER A 220 -44.88 -51.83 30.22
CA SER A 220 -44.41 -50.59 30.84
C SER A 220 -43.01 -50.79 31.45
N VAL A 221 -42.04 -50.04 30.93
CA VAL A 221 -40.65 -50.01 31.39
C VAL A 221 -40.39 -48.78 32.26
N GLY A 222 -39.37 -48.87 33.11
CA GLY A 222 -38.72 -47.73 33.74
C GLY A 222 -37.26 -47.64 33.32
N PHE A 223 -36.63 -46.52 33.64
CA PHE A 223 -35.25 -46.20 33.31
C PHE A 223 -34.49 -45.87 34.57
N HIS A 224 -33.24 -46.29 34.63
CA HIS A 224 -32.32 -46.01 35.71
C HIS A 224 -31.13 -45.25 35.12
N ILE A 225 -30.93 -44.01 35.58
CA ILE A 225 -30.04 -43.03 34.95
C ILE A 225 -29.03 -42.56 35.99
N ALA A 226 -27.74 -42.57 35.65
CA ALA A 226 -26.67 -42.09 36.53
C ALA A 226 -25.77 -41.08 35.82
N TRP A 227 -25.56 -39.94 36.47
CA TRP A 227 -24.72 -38.84 36.01
C TRP A 227 -23.34 -38.90 36.65
N SER A 228 -22.29 -38.60 35.89
CA SER A 228 -20.92 -38.50 36.39
C SER A 228 -20.15 -37.35 35.72
N ARG A 229 -19.06 -36.91 36.36
CA ARG A 229 -18.12 -35.93 35.81
C ARG A 229 -16.69 -36.46 35.83
N LEU A 230 -15.81 -35.86 35.03
CA LEU A 230 -14.37 -36.08 35.12
C LEU A 230 -13.75 -35.11 36.15
N SER A 231 -13.08 -35.66 37.15
CA SER A 231 -12.33 -34.91 38.16
C SER A 231 -10.99 -34.40 37.61
N SER A 232 -10.35 -33.46 38.30
CA SER A 232 -9.05 -32.87 37.92
C SER A 232 -7.86 -33.84 37.94
N GLN A 233 -8.08 -35.09 38.37
CA GLN A 233 -7.13 -36.21 38.32
C GLN A 233 -7.51 -37.27 37.26
N GLU A 234 -8.35 -36.92 36.28
CA GLU A 234 -8.93 -37.81 35.25
C GLU A 234 -9.75 -39.00 35.80
N VAL A 235 -10.14 -38.96 37.08
CA VAL A 235 -11.03 -39.95 37.71
C VAL A 235 -12.49 -39.56 37.46
N LYS A 236 -13.34 -40.50 37.04
CA LYS A 236 -14.79 -40.26 36.98
C LYS A 236 -15.43 -40.29 38.37
N GLU A 237 -16.14 -39.24 38.73
CA GLU A 237 -16.94 -39.09 39.96
C GLU A 237 -18.43 -39.23 39.62
N GLU A 238 -19.16 -40.15 40.26
CA GLU A 238 -20.63 -40.24 40.14
C GLU A 238 -21.28 -39.11 40.96
N LEU A 239 -22.20 -38.36 40.35
CA LEU A 239 -22.87 -37.20 40.94
C LEU A 239 -24.23 -37.57 41.51
N THR A 240 -25.10 -38.15 40.69
CA THR A 240 -26.49 -38.47 41.02
C THR A 240 -26.98 -39.71 40.29
N GLN A 241 -27.94 -40.41 40.90
CA GLN A 241 -28.53 -41.66 40.39
C GLN A 241 -30.05 -41.59 40.58
N GLU A 242 -30.80 -41.73 39.48
CA GLU A 242 -32.26 -41.54 39.41
C GLU A 242 -32.95 -42.79 38.85
N THR A 243 -34.15 -43.10 39.34
CA THR A 243 -35.06 -44.11 38.79
C THR A 243 -36.35 -43.44 38.33
N THR A 244 -36.58 -43.38 37.02
CA THR A 244 -37.69 -42.64 36.39
C THR A 244 -38.48 -43.50 35.40
N VAL A 245 -39.62 -43.00 34.94
CA VAL A 245 -40.40 -43.60 33.82
C VAL A 245 -40.31 -42.76 32.54
N GLN A 246 -39.55 -41.67 32.56
CA GLN A 246 -39.35 -40.78 31.43
C GLN A 246 -38.08 -41.16 30.65
N ALA A 247 -38.08 -40.92 29.34
CA ALA A 247 -36.95 -41.21 28.44
C ALA A 247 -35.78 -40.20 28.55
N PHE A 248 -35.71 -39.49 29.69
CA PHE A 248 -34.71 -38.47 29.97
C PHE A 248 -34.60 -38.24 31.49
N SER A 249 -33.48 -37.65 31.90
CA SER A 249 -33.24 -37.06 33.23
C SER A 249 -32.74 -35.63 33.05
N LEU A 250 -32.95 -34.78 34.07
CA LEU A 250 -32.47 -33.41 34.13
C LEU A 250 -31.52 -33.27 35.33
N LEU A 251 -30.27 -32.91 35.07
CA LEU A 251 -29.31 -32.47 36.08
C LEU A 251 -29.18 -30.95 36.01
N GLU A 252 -29.38 -30.26 37.13
CA GLU A 252 -29.22 -28.80 37.19
C GLU A 252 -27.74 -28.40 37.15
N LEU A 253 -27.41 -27.36 36.40
CA LEU A 253 -26.10 -26.74 36.42
C LEU A 253 -26.13 -25.62 37.46
N ASP A 254 -25.78 -25.98 38.70
CA ASP A 254 -26.02 -25.19 39.92
C ASP A 254 -24.78 -24.47 40.49
N GLY A 255 -23.60 -24.71 39.93
CA GLY A 255 -22.31 -24.19 40.42
C GLY A 255 -21.78 -24.90 41.69
N ILE A 256 -22.56 -25.83 42.27
CA ILE A 256 -22.27 -26.49 43.54
C ILE A 256 -21.89 -27.96 43.29
N ASN A 257 -22.81 -28.72 42.70
CA ASN A 257 -22.62 -30.11 42.29
C ASN A 257 -22.00 -30.16 40.89
N LEU A 258 -22.40 -29.24 40.01
CA LEU A 258 -21.96 -29.17 38.61
C LEU A 258 -21.54 -27.75 38.24
N ARG A 259 -20.31 -27.59 37.70
CA ARG A 259 -19.70 -26.29 37.43
C ARG A 259 -19.40 -26.05 35.95
N LEU A 260 -19.32 -24.79 35.56
CA LEU A 260 -18.72 -24.43 34.28
C LEU A 260 -17.22 -24.82 34.29
N GLY A 261 -16.79 -25.50 33.23
CA GLY A 261 -15.51 -26.21 33.13
C GLY A 261 -15.62 -27.74 33.33
N ASP A 262 -16.69 -28.25 33.96
CA ASP A 262 -16.84 -29.70 34.18
C ASP A 262 -17.09 -30.46 32.85
N ARG A 263 -16.53 -31.67 32.78
CA ARG A 263 -16.72 -32.64 31.68
C ARG A 263 -17.66 -33.75 32.14
N ILE A 264 -18.82 -33.87 31.51
CA ILE A 264 -19.99 -34.59 32.02
C ILE A 264 -20.28 -35.84 31.17
N PHE A 265 -20.73 -36.90 31.83
CA PHE A 265 -21.27 -38.12 31.21
C PHE A 265 -22.61 -38.49 31.85
N CYS A 266 -23.52 -39.04 31.06
CA CYS A 266 -24.75 -39.65 31.53
C CYS A 266 -24.83 -41.11 31.09
N SER A 267 -25.24 -42.02 31.96
CA SER A 267 -25.48 -43.42 31.64
C SER A 267 -26.94 -43.81 31.92
N ALA A 268 -27.52 -44.67 31.07
CA ALA A 268 -28.91 -45.11 31.20
C ALA A 268 -29.08 -46.63 30.99
N SER A 269 -29.87 -47.27 31.86
CA SER A 269 -30.35 -48.66 31.73
C SER A 269 -31.88 -48.73 31.85
N VAL A 270 -32.46 -49.88 31.47
CA VAL A 270 -33.91 -50.11 31.37
C VAL A 270 -34.31 -51.26 32.29
N PHE A 271 -35.45 -51.19 32.97
CA PHE A 271 -36.03 -52.27 33.77
C PHE A 271 -37.54 -52.40 33.53
N PHE A 272 -38.14 -53.55 33.86
CA PHE A 272 -39.61 -53.69 33.82
C PHE A 272 -40.25 -53.21 35.13
N LEU A 273 -41.27 -52.35 35.06
CA LEU A 273 -41.96 -51.85 36.26
C LEU A 273 -42.63 -52.96 37.09
N ALA A 274 -42.94 -54.11 36.47
CA ALA A 274 -43.47 -55.28 37.15
C ALA A 274 -42.41 -56.16 37.84
N ASN A 275 -41.12 -55.98 37.55
CA ASN A 275 -40.02 -56.70 38.20
C ASN A 275 -38.71 -55.87 38.18
N PRO A 276 -38.54 -54.88 39.10
CA PRO A 276 -37.42 -53.93 39.05
C PRO A 276 -36.03 -54.54 39.22
N HIS A 277 -35.93 -55.76 39.75
CA HIS A 277 -34.65 -56.46 39.92
C HIS A 277 -34.06 -57.02 38.61
N VAL A 278 -34.76 -56.84 37.47
CA VAL A 278 -34.37 -57.38 36.17
C VAL A 278 -34.17 -56.22 35.19
N GLN A 279 -32.91 -55.79 35.06
CA GLN A 279 -32.47 -54.61 34.31
C GLN A 279 -31.58 -54.95 33.10
N SER A 280 -31.45 -54.00 32.17
CA SER A 280 -30.51 -54.05 31.04
C SER A 280 -29.09 -53.65 31.47
N VAL A 281 -28.13 -53.82 30.54
CA VAL A 281 -26.83 -53.14 30.60
C VAL A 281 -27.06 -51.61 30.50
N ALA A 282 -26.22 -50.82 31.17
CA ALA A 282 -26.22 -49.35 31.08
C ALA A 282 -25.38 -48.87 29.88
N ILE A 283 -25.86 -47.85 29.17
CA ILE A 283 -25.17 -47.24 28.03
C ILE A 283 -24.80 -45.79 28.38
N GLU A 284 -23.54 -45.40 28.20
CA GLU A 284 -23.03 -44.05 28.49
C GLU A 284 -23.10 -43.12 27.26
N SER A 285 -23.24 -41.82 27.53
CA SER A 285 -23.16 -40.73 26.55
C SER A 285 -21.73 -40.49 26.05
N GLN A 286 -21.60 -39.61 25.05
CA GLN A 286 -20.33 -38.93 24.80
C GLN A 286 -20.05 -37.91 25.92
N GLU A 287 -18.78 -37.49 26.04
CA GLU A 287 -18.37 -36.40 26.91
C GLU A 287 -19.04 -35.08 26.50
N PHE A 288 -19.67 -34.40 27.47
CA PHE A 288 -20.17 -33.05 27.29
C PHE A 288 -19.40 -32.09 28.21
N PHE A 289 -18.61 -31.18 27.62
CA PHE A 289 -17.99 -30.07 28.35
C PHE A 289 -19.02 -28.95 28.50
N ALA A 290 -19.27 -28.49 29.73
CA ALA A 290 -20.18 -27.38 30.00
C ALA A 290 -19.38 -26.10 30.29
N GLY A 291 -19.33 -25.14 29.36
CA GLY A 291 -18.58 -23.90 29.59
C GLY A 291 -18.24 -23.14 28.30
N ILE A 292 -17.13 -22.40 28.33
CA ILE A 292 -16.56 -21.71 27.17
C ILE A 292 -15.27 -22.40 26.73
N LYS A 293 -15.09 -22.56 25.41
CA LYS A 293 -13.91 -23.12 24.77
C LYS A 293 -13.22 -22.06 23.92
N LEU A 294 -11.89 -22.05 23.98
CA LEU A 294 -11.01 -21.27 23.10
C LEU A 294 -10.41 -22.23 22.05
N GLN A 295 -10.61 -21.92 20.76
CA GLN A 295 -10.16 -22.74 19.63
C GLN A 295 -9.34 -21.85 18.65
N PRO A 296 -7.99 -21.86 18.75
CA PRO A 296 -7.15 -21.17 17.79
C PRO A 296 -7.12 -21.92 16.45
N GLU A 297 -7.02 -21.20 15.33
CA GLU A 297 -6.77 -21.76 14.01
C GLU A 297 -5.44 -22.55 14.00
N LEU A 298 -4.38 -21.96 14.57
CA LEU A 298 -3.04 -22.53 14.65
C LEU A 298 -2.38 -22.20 15.99
N SER A 299 -1.85 -23.23 16.67
CA SER A 299 -1.10 -23.09 17.94
C SER A 299 0.39 -22.77 17.76
N THR A 300 0.87 -22.65 16.52
CA THR A 300 2.22 -22.17 16.21
C THR A 300 2.16 -21.28 14.97
N ILE A 301 2.64 -20.06 15.13
CA ILE A 301 2.67 -18.99 14.13
C ILE A 301 4.09 -18.40 14.03
N SER A 302 4.32 -17.46 13.12
CA SER A 302 5.62 -16.78 12.92
C SER A 302 5.42 -15.27 12.92
N GLU A 303 6.49 -14.48 13.06
CA GLU A 303 6.48 -13.02 12.86
C GLU A 303 6.34 -12.59 11.37
N ASP A 304 5.66 -13.37 10.54
CA ASP A 304 5.50 -13.16 9.09
C ASP A 304 4.40 -12.14 8.72
N GLY A 305 3.91 -11.37 9.71
CA GLY A 305 2.83 -10.39 9.55
C GLY A 305 1.46 -11.00 9.26
N LYS A 306 1.30 -12.33 9.39
CA LYS A 306 0.04 -13.01 9.07
C LYS A 306 -0.97 -12.96 10.22
N GLU A 307 -2.22 -12.70 9.85
CA GLU A 307 -3.38 -12.73 10.75
C GLU A 307 -3.99 -14.15 10.81
N TYR A 308 -4.43 -14.54 12.01
CA TYR A 308 -5.11 -15.81 12.32
C TYR A 308 -6.34 -15.55 13.19
N TYR A 309 -7.27 -16.50 13.30
CA TYR A 309 -8.46 -16.33 14.15
C TYR A 309 -8.51 -17.29 15.36
N LEU A 310 -8.94 -16.74 16.49
CA LEU A 310 -9.35 -17.45 17.70
C LEU A 310 -10.88 -17.51 17.72
N ARG A 311 -11.43 -18.71 17.56
CA ARG A 311 -12.86 -18.98 17.73
C ARG A 311 -13.14 -19.21 19.22
N ILE A 312 -14.01 -18.40 19.80
CA ILE A 312 -14.47 -18.57 21.19
C ILE A 312 -15.92 -19.03 21.13
N GLU A 313 -16.23 -20.18 21.73
CA GLU A 313 -17.59 -20.72 21.74
C GLU A 313 -18.07 -21.14 23.13
N SER A 314 -19.34 -20.94 23.42
CA SER A 314 -19.99 -21.49 24.61
C SER A 314 -20.86 -22.69 24.25
N THR A 315 -20.75 -23.76 25.04
CA THR A 315 -21.62 -24.94 24.98
C THR A 315 -22.87 -24.82 25.85
N VAL A 316 -23.04 -23.69 26.55
CA VAL A 316 -24.10 -23.43 27.53
C VAL A 316 -24.86 -22.16 27.14
N PRO A 317 -26.21 -22.11 27.22
CA PRO A 317 -26.97 -20.89 26.98
C PRO A 317 -26.60 -19.77 27.95
N ILE A 318 -26.61 -18.53 27.45
CA ILE A 318 -26.40 -17.34 28.27
C ILE A 318 -27.71 -16.95 28.95
N ILE A 319 -27.65 -16.65 30.25
CA ILE A 319 -28.76 -16.12 31.05
C ILE A 319 -28.48 -14.64 31.32
N CYS A 320 -29.51 -13.80 31.34
CA CYS A 320 -29.47 -12.44 31.87
C CYS A 320 -30.63 -12.24 32.85
N SER A 321 -30.50 -11.28 33.76
CA SER A 321 -31.54 -10.93 34.73
C SER A 321 -32.72 -10.24 34.05
N GLU A 322 -33.93 -10.43 34.60
CA GLU A 322 -35.19 -9.88 34.04
C GLU A 322 -35.31 -8.35 34.21
N PHE A 323 -34.33 -7.68 34.83
CA PHE A 323 -34.35 -6.23 35.09
C PHE A 323 -33.69 -5.37 34.00
N SER A 324 -33.21 -5.97 32.91
CA SER A 324 -32.58 -5.30 31.77
C SER A 324 -33.59 -4.59 30.83
N GLU A 325 -34.56 -3.85 31.37
CA GLU A 325 -35.71 -3.29 30.62
C GLU A 325 -35.41 -2.06 29.73
N LEU A 326 -34.15 -1.67 29.50
CA LEU A 326 -33.79 -0.59 28.55
C LEU A 326 -32.57 -0.94 27.68
N ASP A 327 -32.82 -1.19 26.39
CA ASP A 327 -31.91 -1.06 25.24
C ASP A 327 -30.48 -1.64 25.38
N GLN A 328 -30.31 -2.78 26.07
CA GLN A 328 -29.05 -3.54 26.08
C GLN A 328 -29.26 -5.00 25.66
N GLU A 329 -28.45 -5.44 24.70
CA GLU A 329 -28.44 -6.84 24.23
C GLU A 329 -27.89 -7.77 25.31
N CYS A 330 -28.61 -8.86 25.62
CA CYS A 330 -28.17 -9.85 26.60
C CYS A 330 -26.89 -10.55 26.12
N LYS A 331 -25.80 -10.38 26.88
CA LYS A 331 -24.46 -10.83 26.50
C LYS A 331 -23.56 -11.08 27.71
N ILE A 332 -22.48 -11.84 27.50
CA ILE A 332 -21.39 -12.01 28.46
C ILE A 332 -20.11 -11.43 27.85
N SER A 333 -19.56 -10.41 28.49
CA SER A 333 -18.29 -9.80 28.11
C SER A 333 -17.11 -10.54 28.73
N LEU A 334 -16.26 -11.11 27.87
CA LEU A 334 -15.00 -11.75 28.25
C LEU A 334 -13.86 -10.74 28.13
N LYS A 335 -13.07 -10.54 29.19
CA LYS A 335 -11.81 -9.76 29.12
C LYS A 335 -10.65 -10.74 28.92
N LEU A 336 -10.01 -10.67 27.76
CA LEU A 336 -8.82 -11.45 27.42
C LEU A 336 -7.57 -10.78 27.99
N LYS A 337 -6.59 -11.62 28.36
CA LYS A 337 -5.25 -11.20 28.76
C LYS A 337 -4.19 -12.09 28.12
N THR A 338 -3.09 -11.49 27.66
CA THR A 338 -1.90 -12.21 27.17
C THR A 338 -0.84 -12.29 28.27
N ILE A 339 -0.20 -13.47 28.39
CA ILE A 339 0.86 -13.73 29.37
C ILE A 339 1.99 -14.53 28.69
N ASP A 340 3.14 -13.91 28.49
CA ASP A 340 4.30 -14.55 27.86
C ASP A 340 5.04 -15.48 28.85
N GLN A 341 5.45 -16.66 28.38
CA GLN A 341 6.15 -17.66 29.19
C GLN A 341 7.66 -17.38 29.24
N GLY A 342 8.07 -16.59 30.23
CA GLY A 342 9.47 -16.34 30.56
C GLY A 342 9.94 -14.92 30.22
N ARG A 343 10.93 -14.44 30.99
CA ARG A 343 11.61 -13.14 30.84
C ARG A 343 10.64 -11.96 30.59
N GLU A 344 9.98 -11.52 31.66
CA GLU A 344 8.98 -10.44 31.75
C GLU A 344 9.38 -9.05 31.18
N HIS A 345 10.59 -8.89 30.64
CA HIS A 345 11.20 -7.63 30.21
C HIS A 345 11.24 -7.46 28.67
N LEU A 346 10.78 -8.46 27.91
CA LEU A 346 10.88 -8.48 26.44
C LEU A 346 10.04 -7.42 25.74
N GLY A 347 8.74 -7.38 26.04
CA GLY A 347 7.75 -6.69 25.23
C GLY A 347 6.60 -7.64 24.92
N LEU A 348 5.72 -7.28 23.99
CA LEU A 348 4.58 -8.10 23.58
C LEU A 348 4.99 -9.09 22.50
N ASN A 349 4.84 -10.39 22.72
CA ASN A 349 5.02 -11.42 21.69
C ASN A 349 3.80 -11.57 20.75
N LEU A 350 2.61 -11.29 21.26
CA LEU A 350 1.33 -11.61 20.61
C LEU A 350 0.33 -10.47 20.82
N ALA A 351 -0.30 -10.05 19.71
CA ALA A 351 -1.35 -9.04 19.71
C ALA A 351 -2.70 -9.65 19.36
N LEU A 352 -3.77 -9.12 19.96
CA LEU A 352 -5.16 -9.50 19.68
C LEU A 352 -5.89 -8.32 19.04
N SER A 353 -6.89 -8.55 18.19
CA SER A 353 -7.73 -7.49 17.61
C SER A 353 -8.78 -6.93 18.59
N SER A 354 -8.93 -7.55 19.77
CA SER A 354 -9.65 -6.99 20.92
C SER A 354 -9.22 -7.68 22.21
N CYS A 355 -9.09 -6.90 23.29
CA CYS A 355 -8.99 -7.46 24.65
C CYS A 355 -10.37 -7.73 25.29
N HIS A 356 -11.47 -7.38 24.61
CA HIS A 356 -12.84 -7.53 25.09
C HIS A 356 -13.72 -8.20 24.03
N VAL A 357 -14.43 -9.26 24.39
CA VAL A 357 -15.25 -10.04 23.45
C VAL A 357 -16.60 -10.35 24.06
N ASP A 358 -17.67 -9.98 23.37
CA ASP A 358 -19.03 -10.32 23.78
C ASP A 358 -19.48 -11.64 23.15
N LEU A 359 -19.98 -12.55 23.98
CA LEU A 359 -20.83 -13.65 23.55
C LEU A 359 -22.29 -13.22 23.71
N LEU A 360 -23.05 -13.16 22.62
CA LEU A 360 -24.46 -12.79 22.62
C LEU A 360 -25.35 -13.98 23.01
N GLN A 361 -26.48 -13.72 23.66
CA GLN A 361 -27.50 -14.73 23.92
C GLN A 361 -28.16 -15.23 22.63
N THR A 362 -28.45 -16.53 22.58
CA THR A 362 -29.16 -17.19 21.49
C THR A 362 -30.35 -17.98 22.03
N SER A 363 -31.40 -18.12 21.22
CA SER A 363 -32.65 -18.78 21.61
C SER A 363 -32.60 -20.32 21.56
N SER A 364 -31.55 -20.91 20.99
CA SER A 364 -31.32 -22.35 20.96
C SER A 364 -29.87 -22.68 20.59
N CYS A 365 -29.34 -23.80 21.11
CA CYS A 365 -28.00 -24.27 20.80
C CYS A 365 -28.01 -25.23 19.60
N ALA A 366 -27.29 -24.89 18.54
CA ALA A 366 -27.16 -25.74 17.35
C ALA A 366 -25.93 -26.65 17.46
N ASN A 367 -26.13 -27.97 17.33
CA ASN A 367 -25.07 -28.98 17.37
C ASN A 367 -24.14 -28.94 18.62
N GLY A 368 -24.60 -28.37 19.73
CA GLY A 368 -23.83 -28.23 20.97
C GLY A 368 -23.07 -26.91 21.13
N THR A 369 -23.09 -26.03 20.13
CA THR A 369 -22.67 -24.62 20.27
C THR A 369 -23.90 -23.76 20.54
N CYS A 370 -23.88 -22.99 21.63
CA CYS A 370 -24.94 -22.06 21.99
C CYS A 370 -24.64 -20.65 21.45
N SER A 371 -23.49 -20.09 21.81
CA SER A 371 -23.01 -18.80 21.31
C SER A 371 -21.56 -18.93 20.84
N HIS A 372 -21.14 -18.13 19.86
CA HIS A 372 -19.75 -18.08 19.43
C HIS A 372 -19.38 -16.71 18.87
N THR A 373 -18.09 -16.42 18.89
CA THR A 373 -17.50 -15.16 18.43
C THR A 373 -16.05 -15.40 17.97
N PHE A 374 -15.43 -14.40 17.33
CA PHE A 374 -14.09 -14.49 16.76
C PHE A 374 -13.23 -13.30 17.21
N VAL A 375 -11.97 -13.56 17.53
CA VAL A 375 -10.94 -12.55 17.77
C VAL A 375 -9.76 -12.87 16.86
N TYR A 376 -9.24 -11.89 16.12
CA TYR A 376 -8.04 -12.09 15.33
C TYR A 376 -6.80 -11.94 16.21
N TYR A 377 -5.76 -12.73 15.93
CA TYR A 377 -4.47 -12.61 16.58
C TYR A 377 -3.35 -12.68 15.55
N ALA A 378 -2.25 -12.00 15.85
CA ALA A 378 -1.03 -12.00 15.07
C ALA A 378 0.16 -12.05 16.02
N ALA A 379 1.27 -12.60 15.53
CA ALA A 379 2.57 -12.38 16.16
C ALA A 379 2.89 -10.88 16.09
N VAL A 380 3.53 -10.34 17.12
CA VAL A 380 4.08 -8.99 17.05
C VAL A 380 5.46 -9.10 16.44
N THR A 381 5.68 -8.50 15.26
CA THR A 381 7.03 -8.35 14.72
C THR A 381 7.77 -7.32 15.58
N ASP A 382 8.62 -7.79 16.52
CA ASP A 382 9.29 -6.92 17.49
C ASP A 382 10.73 -6.51 17.09
N PHE A 383 11.24 -7.11 16.00
CA PHE A 383 12.55 -6.86 15.37
C PHE A 383 13.77 -7.29 16.20
N SER A 384 13.58 -7.95 17.35
CA SER A 384 14.66 -8.58 18.11
C SER A 384 14.97 -10.01 17.61
N ARG A 385 16.10 -10.58 18.03
CA ARG A 385 16.45 -12.00 17.78
C ARG A 385 16.41 -12.79 19.10
N ASP A 386 15.22 -12.91 19.70
CA ASP A 386 15.05 -13.50 21.03
C ASP A 386 14.61 -14.98 21.05
N GLY A 387 14.28 -15.54 19.89
CA GLY A 387 13.95 -16.95 19.67
C GLY A 387 12.51 -17.36 20.01
N ASP A 388 12.13 -18.54 19.52
CA ASP A 388 10.84 -19.23 19.71
C ASP A 388 10.15 -19.01 21.10
N ARG A 389 9.26 -18.02 21.21
CA ARG A 389 8.48 -17.66 22.42
C ARG A 389 7.12 -18.34 22.49
N VAL A 390 6.56 -18.43 23.70
CA VAL A 390 5.21 -18.98 23.94
C VAL A 390 4.37 -17.99 24.74
N THR A 391 3.19 -17.65 24.23
CA THR A 391 2.21 -16.78 24.90
C THR A 391 0.97 -17.57 25.29
N ASN A 392 0.52 -17.39 26.53
CA ASN A 392 -0.77 -17.87 26.98
C ASN A 392 -1.82 -16.80 26.72
N ILE A 393 -2.90 -17.15 26.02
CA ILE A 393 -4.14 -16.35 26.03
C ILE A 393 -4.99 -16.89 27.19
N VAL A 394 -5.24 -16.04 28.17
CA VAL A 394 -6.08 -16.34 29.34
C VAL A 394 -7.32 -15.43 29.33
N VAL A 395 -8.40 -15.89 29.94
CA VAL A 395 -9.60 -15.07 30.18
C VAL A 395 -9.56 -14.63 31.66
N GLN A 396 -9.75 -13.35 31.94
CA GLN A 396 -9.92 -12.88 33.31
C GLN A 396 -11.25 -13.38 33.90
N PRO A 397 -11.39 -13.51 35.24
CA PRO A 397 -12.62 -13.99 35.86
C PRO A 397 -13.83 -13.19 35.39
N ILE A 398 -14.83 -13.89 34.87
CA ILE A 398 -16.02 -13.25 34.28
C ILE A 398 -16.80 -12.53 35.39
N VAL A 399 -17.07 -11.23 35.21
CA VAL A 399 -17.92 -10.45 36.10
C VAL A 399 -19.32 -10.42 35.51
N ASN A 400 -20.29 -10.99 36.21
CA ASN A 400 -21.69 -11.05 35.80
C ASN A 400 -22.62 -10.98 37.03
N GLU A 401 -23.88 -10.61 36.83
CA GLU A 401 -24.92 -10.72 37.87
C GLU A 401 -25.30 -12.19 38.13
N ASP A 402 -25.26 -13.03 37.10
CA ASP A 402 -25.57 -14.46 37.21
C ASP A 402 -24.49 -15.24 37.96
N PHE A 403 -24.93 -16.05 38.93
CA PHE A 403 -24.06 -16.79 39.84
C PHE A 403 -23.24 -17.90 39.17
N LEU A 404 -23.70 -18.47 38.05
CA LEU A 404 -23.00 -19.55 37.35
C LEU A 404 -21.82 -19.00 36.54
N TRP A 405 -21.99 -17.83 35.94
CA TRP A 405 -20.96 -17.16 35.14
C TRP A 405 -19.99 -16.32 35.98
N ASN A 406 -20.42 -15.79 37.12
CA ASN A 406 -19.59 -14.93 37.97
C ASN A 406 -18.38 -15.67 38.58
N ASN A 407 -17.18 -15.16 38.34
CA ASN A 407 -15.87 -15.77 38.64
C ASN A 407 -15.53 -17.06 37.87
N TYR A 408 -16.29 -17.43 36.83
CA TYR A 408 -15.86 -18.51 35.92
C TYR A 408 -14.60 -18.07 35.14
N ILE A 409 -13.66 -19.00 34.99
CA ILE A 409 -12.40 -18.83 34.25
C ILE A 409 -12.30 -19.99 33.25
N PRO A 410 -12.51 -19.73 31.94
CA PRO A 410 -12.27 -20.70 30.87
C PRO A 410 -10.81 -21.17 30.79
N ASP A 411 -10.60 -22.37 30.23
CA ASP A 411 -9.26 -22.94 29.99
C ASP A 411 -8.41 -22.03 29.08
N SER A 412 -7.15 -21.82 29.45
CA SER A 412 -6.20 -21.03 28.67
C SER A 412 -5.58 -21.82 27.52
N ILE A 413 -5.26 -21.11 26.42
CA ILE A 413 -4.57 -21.69 25.26
C ILE A 413 -3.14 -21.15 25.15
N GLN A 414 -2.24 -21.98 24.60
CA GLN A 414 -0.85 -21.62 24.34
C GLN A 414 -0.65 -21.40 22.83
N ILE A 415 -0.13 -20.23 22.46
CA ILE A 415 0.31 -19.90 21.11
C ILE A 415 1.82 -19.80 21.13
N LYS A 416 2.50 -20.60 20.29
CA LYS A 416 3.93 -20.45 20.06
C LYS A 416 4.16 -19.48 18.90
N VAL A 417 5.00 -18.47 19.11
CA VAL A 417 5.50 -17.58 18.06
C VAL A 417 6.92 -18.05 17.70
N LYS A 418 7.25 -17.99 16.41
CA LYS A 418 8.60 -18.19 15.91
C LYS A 418 9.21 -16.83 15.57
N ASP A 419 10.39 -16.60 16.13
CA ASP A 419 11.36 -15.59 15.68
C ASP A 419 11.59 -15.78 14.17
N VAL A 420 11.46 -14.70 13.41
CA VAL A 420 11.82 -14.65 11.99
C VAL A 420 12.76 -13.48 11.76
N PRO A 421 13.98 -13.70 11.23
CA PRO A 421 14.99 -12.67 11.09
C PRO A 421 14.50 -11.39 10.42
N THR A 422 15.09 -10.27 10.83
CA THR A 422 15.03 -8.99 10.12
C THR A 422 16.42 -8.66 9.58
N ALA A 423 16.50 -7.78 8.60
CA ALA A 423 17.78 -7.35 8.02
C ALA A 423 17.80 -5.88 7.64
N TYR A 424 19.01 -5.35 7.51
CA TYR A 424 19.29 -3.96 7.19
C TYR A 424 20.25 -3.91 6.00
N CYS A 425 19.85 -3.19 4.96
CA CYS A 425 20.67 -2.85 3.81
C CYS A 425 21.15 -1.41 3.93
N TYR A 426 22.37 -1.16 3.46
CA TYR A 426 23.02 0.15 3.56
C TYR A 426 23.54 0.56 2.19
N SER A 427 23.28 1.81 1.77
CA SER A 427 23.99 2.45 0.66
C SER A 427 24.58 3.76 1.18
N PHE A 428 25.89 3.74 1.46
CA PHE A 428 26.61 4.78 2.19
C PHE A 428 27.79 5.27 1.37
N THR A 429 28.01 6.59 1.41
CA THR A 429 29.13 7.27 0.75
C THR A 429 29.36 6.81 -0.70
N ASP A 430 30.60 6.57 -1.10
CA ASP A 430 31.07 6.78 -2.46
C ASP A 430 31.93 5.61 -2.96
N PRO A 431 31.32 4.43 -3.29
CA PRO A 431 29.89 4.26 -3.56
C PRO A 431 29.36 2.96 -2.92
N HIS A 432 29.51 2.82 -1.61
CA HIS A 432 29.47 1.52 -0.95
C HIS A 432 28.04 1.03 -0.69
N ILE A 433 27.80 -0.25 -0.98
CA ILE A 433 26.56 -0.96 -0.68
C ILE A 433 26.88 -2.17 0.21
N ILE A 434 26.07 -2.35 1.26
CA ILE A 434 26.06 -3.52 2.12
C ILE A 434 24.68 -4.17 2.02
N THR A 435 24.62 -5.41 1.56
CA THR A 435 23.37 -6.18 1.38
C THR A 435 22.74 -6.57 2.72
N PHE A 436 21.49 -7.04 2.67
CA PHE A 436 20.78 -7.61 3.83
C PHE A 436 21.57 -8.73 4.51
N ASP A 437 22.24 -9.59 3.73
CA ASP A 437 23.06 -10.70 4.22
C ASP A 437 24.53 -10.31 4.49
N GLY A 438 24.87 -9.02 4.37
CA GLY A 438 26.11 -8.42 4.84
C GLY A 438 27.27 -8.38 3.85
N ARG A 439 27.05 -8.73 2.57
CA ARG A 439 28.04 -8.61 1.48
C ARG A 439 28.31 -7.14 1.19
N VAL A 440 29.59 -6.77 1.11
CA VAL A 440 30.03 -5.39 0.79
C VAL A 440 30.50 -5.32 -0.67
N TYR A 441 30.06 -4.31 -1.41
CA TYR A 441 30.54 -4.02 -2.77
C TYR A 441 30.34 -2.54 -3.15
N ASP A 442 30.81 -2.14 -4.34
CA ASP A 442 30.80 -0.76 -4.82
C ASP A 442 29.91 -0.59 -6.06
N ASN A 443 29.06 0.44 -6.11
CA ASN A 443 28.34 0.82 -7.33
C ASN A 443 28.84 2.15 -7.93
N PHE A 444 29.94 2.09 -8.70
CA PHE A 444 30.53 3.23 -9.42
C PHE A 444 29.69 3.81 -10.60
N LYS A 445 28.39 3.50 -10.71
CA LYS A 445 27.54 3.94 -11.82
C LYS A 445 26.53 5.00 -11.44
N THR A 446 26.37 5.99 -12.31
CA THR A 446 25.26 6.95 -12.26
C THR A 446 24.00 6.38 -12.90
N GLY A 447 22.85 6.96 -12.54
CA GLY A 447 21.53 6.56 -13.01
C GLY A 447 20.58 6.15 -11.89
N THR A 448 19.38 5.72 -12.28
CA THR A 448 18.35 5.19 -11.39
C THR A 448 18.47 3.66 -11.28
N PHE A 449 18.39 3.10 -10.07
CA PHE A 449 18.49 1.65 -9.79
C PHE A 449 17.37 1.15 -8.86
N VAL A 450 16.98 -0.12 -8.97
CA VAL A 450 16.15 -0.80 -7.95
C VAL A 450 17.06 -1.19 -6.78
N LEU A 451 16.93 -0.49 -5.66
CA LEU A 451 17.73 -0.76 -4.47
C LEU A 451 17.18 -1.99 -3.73
N TYR A 452 15.86 -2.06 -3.55
CA TYR A 452 15.16 -3.12 -2.83
C TYR A 452 13.75 -3.29 -3.37
N LYS A 453 13.34 -4.54 -3.59
CA LYS A 453 11.99 -4.96 -4.01
C LYS A 453 11.55 -6.16 -3.17
N SER A 454 10.31 -6.15 -2.70
CA SER A 454 9.68 -7.32 -2.08
C SER A 454 8.96 -8.18 -3.13
N MET A 455 8.95 -9.49 -2.89
CA MET A 455 8.13 -10.48 -3.59
C MET A 455 6.93 -10.97 -2.73
N SER A 456 6.91 -10.64 -1.42
CA SER A 456 5.82 -10.96 -0.48
C SER A 456 4.71 -9.91 -0.48
N ARG A 457 5.05 -8.64 -0.73
CA ARG A 457 4.14 -7.48 -0.66
C ARG A 457 4.46 -6.47 -1.77
N ASP A 458 3.51 -5.58 -2.06
CA ASP A 458 3.67 -4.50 -3.05
C ASP A 458 4.59 -3.40 -2.49
N PHE A 459 5.89 -3.67 -2.45
CA PHE A 459 6.92 -2.76 -1.94
C PHE A 459 8.15 -2.73 -2.84
N GLU A 460 8.55 -1.54 -3.26
CA GLU A 460 9.72 -1.31 -4.11
C GLU A 460 10.37 0.04 -3.79
N VAL A 461 11.69 0.09 -3.86
CA VAL A 461 12.53 1.26 -3.57
C VAL A 461 13.50 1.46 -4.73
N HIS A 462 13.38 2.61 -5.41
CA HIS A 462 14.37 3.05 -6.38
C HIS A 462 15.30 4.07 -5.74
N VAL A 463 16.59 4.00 -6.06
CA VAL A 463 17.60 4.99 -5.69
C VAL A 463 18.13 5.69 -6.94
N ARG A 464 18.41 6.98 -6.84
CA ARG A 464 19.13 7.75 -7.87
C ARG A 464 20.56 8.00 -7.42
N GLN A 465 21.50 7.64 -8.28
CA GLN A 465 22.92 7.89 -8.08
C GLN A 465 23.47 8.86 -9.13
N TRP A 466 24.22 9.87 -8.69
CA TRP A 466 24.70 11.00 -9.51
C TRP A 466 26.22 11.21 -9.32
N ASP A 467 26.91 11.75 -10.34
CA ASP A 467 28.34 12.05 -10.27
C ASP A 467 28.61 13.20 -9.29
N CYS A 468 29.11 12.84 -8.12
CA CYS A 468 29.38 13.73 -7.01
C CYS A 468 30.85 14.15 -6.93
N GLY A 469 31.57 14.05 -8.05
CA GLY A 469 32.73 14.88 -8.38
C GLY A 469 33.87 14.85 -7.38
N SER A 470 34.79 13.89 -7.56
CA SER A 470 36.17 14.14 -7.16
C SER A 470 36.84 15.09 -8.15
N LEU A 471 37.83 15.85 -7.71
CA LEU A 471 38.67 16.68 -8.58
C LEU A 471 39.40 15.86 -9.67
N HIS A 472 39.49 14.54 -9.49
CA HIS A 472 40.36 13.66 -10.27
C HIS A 472 39.70 12.36 -10.76
N TYR A 473 38.53 11.98 -10.23
CA TYR A 473 37.86 10.70 -10.54
C TYR A 473 36.32 10.85 -10.64
N PRO A 474 35.64 10.16 -11.57
CA PRO A 474 34.18 10.08 -11.57
C PRO A 474 33.72 9.17 -10.42
N VAL A 475 32.75 9.63 -9.61
CA VAL A 475 32.28 8.91 -8.42
C VAL A 475 30.78 9.12 -8.21
N SER A 476 30.06 8.03 -7.96
CA SER A 476 28.61 8.02 -7.77
C SER A 476 28.22 8.05 -6.29
N CYS A 477 27.22 8.88 -5.98
CA CYS A 477 26.60 9.00 -4.66
C CYS A 477 25.08 8.88 -4.79
N ASN A 478 24.37 8.46 -3.74
CA ASN A 478 22.92 8.63 -3.72
C ASN A 478 22.54 10.12 -3.63
N CYS A 479 21.68 10.57 -4.55
CA CYS A 479 21.10 11.92 -4.52
C CYS A 479 19.59 11.92 -4.26
N GLY A 480 18.95 10.76 -4.17
CA GLY A 480 17.53 10.65 -3.82
C GLY A 480 17.02 9.22 -3.86
N PHE A 481 15.84 9.00 -3.29
CA PHE A 481 15.11 7.74 -3.43
C PHE A 481 13.61 7.98 -3.64
N VAL A 482 12.92 6.96 -4.15
CA VAL A 482 11.45 6.87 -4.16
C VAL A 482 11.05 5.47 -3.74
N ALA A 483 10.06 5.38 -2.87
CA ALA A 483 9.56 4.14 -2.32
C ALA A 483 8.03 4.07 -2.38
N GLN A 484 7.51 2.88 -2.64
CA GLN A 484 6.08 2.59 -2.65
C GLN A 484 5.76 1.50 -1.63
N GLU A 485 4.66 1.65 -0.88
CA GLU A 485 3.96 0.54 -0.20
C GLU A 485 2.49 0.55 -0.63
N GLY A 486 2.10 -0.36 -1.54
CA GLY A 486 0.73 -0.45 -2.04
C GLY A 486 0.25 0.85 -2.71
N GLY A 487 -0.71 1.53 -2.08
CA GLY A 487 -1.27 2.80 -2.56
C GLY A 487 -0.45 4.05 -2.19
N ASP A 488 0.58 3.90 -1.36
CA ASP A 488 1.32 5.00 -0.74
C ASP A 488 2.73 5.15 -1.32
N ILE A 489 3.09 6.35 -1.77
CA ILE A 489 4.37 6.65 -2.43
C ILE A 489 5.07 7.82 -1.73
N VAL A 490 6.37 7.67 -1.46
CA VAL A 490 7.23 8.69 -0.87
C VAL A 490 8.45 8.91 -1.76
N THR A 491 8.66 10.15 -2.21
CA THR A 491 9.82 10.57 -3.01
C THR A 491 10.64 11.58 -2.21
N PHE A 492 11.95 11.36 -2.12
CA PHE A 492 12.89 12.25 -1.43
C PHE A 492 14.07 12.55 -2.36
N ASP A 493 14.17 13.79 -2.81
CA ASP A 493 15.07 14.19 -3.91
C ASP A 493 16.01 15.34 -3.54
N MET A 494 17.29 15.17 -3.87
CA MET A 494 18.38 16.17 -3.82
C MET A 494 19.17 16.19 -5.15
N CYS A 495 18.75 15.47 -6.19
CA CYS A 495 19.47 15.35 -7.47
C CYS A 495 19.44 16.63 -8.33
N ASN A 496 18.65 17.63 -7.95
CA ASN A 496 18.40 18.84 -8.75
C ASN A 496 19.32 20.04 -8.48
N GLY A 497 20.31 19.90 -7.59
CA GLY A 497 21.27 20.97 -7.27
C GLY A 497 22.68 20.69 -7.78
N GLN A 498 23.45 21.75 -8.04
CA GLN A 498 24.89 21.65 -8.24
C GLN A 498 25.57 21.13 -6.96
N LEU A 499 26.86 20.79 -7.04
CA LEU A 499 27.62 20.33 -5.87
C LEU A 499 27.54 21.38 -4.73
N ARG A 500 27.05 20.98 -3.55
CA ARG A 500 26.73 21.82 -2.36
C ARG A 500 25.55 22.79 -2.49
N GLU A 501 24.73 22.70 -3.55
CA GLU A 501 23.57 23.58 -3.78
C GLU A 501 22.20 22.91 -3.63
N SER A 502 22.13 21.57 -3.57
CA SER A 502 20.86 20.85 -3.39
C SER A 502 20.33 20.97 -1.96
N GLN A 503 19.01 21.14 -1.85
CA GLN A 503 18.25 21.00 -0.62
C GLN A 503 17.32 19.78 -0.74
N PRO A 504 17.05 19.05 0.35
CA PRO A 504 16.13 17.92 0.33
C PRO A 504 14.70 18.37 0.05
N TYR A 505 14.05 17.76 -0.94
CA TYR A 505 12.63 17.91 -1.22
C TYR A 505 11.91 16.57 -0.96
N LEU A 506 11.08 16.54 0.08
CA LEU A 506 10.23 15.40 0.43
C LEU A 506 8.82 15.61 -0.16
N PHE A 507 8.43 14.74 -1.07
CA PHE A 507 7.11 14.70 -1.68
C PHE A 507 6.40 13.40 -1.29
N VAL A 508 5.22 13.53 -0.68
CA VAL A 508 4.42 12.40 -0.19
C VAL A 508 3.12 12.33 -0.97
N LYS A 509 2.84 11.17 -1.57
CA LYS A 509 1.59 10.88 -2.26
C LYS A 509 0.96 9.63 -1.67
N SER A 510 0.12 9.85 -0.66
CA SER A 510 -0.74 8.82 -0.05
C SER A 510 -2.16 8.87 -0.62
N GLN A 511 -2.87 7.75 -0.62
CA GLN A 511 -4.32 7.71 -0.85
C GLN A 511 -5.15 7.83 0.44
N ASP A 512 -4.56 7.50 1.59
CA ASP A 512 -5.24 7.39 2.88
C ASP A 512 -4.51 8.23 3.95
N VAL A 513 -4.83 9.52 3.93
CA VAL A 513 -3.98 10.70 4.25
C VAL A 513 -3.33 10.73 5.65
N THR A 514 -3.62 9.78 6.55
CA THR A 514 -3.19 9.88 7.98
C THR A 514 -2.76 8.58 8.67
N ARG A 515 -2.70 7.41 8.01
CA ARG A 515 -2.56 6.12 8.74
C ARG A 515 -1.40 5.19 8.37
N ASN A 516 -0.80 5.28 7.18
CA ASN A 516 0.13 4.26 6.69
C ASN A 516 1.62 4.66 6.69
N ILE A 517 1.92 5.95 6.80
CA ILE A 517 3.28 6.51 6.78
C ILE A 517 3.49 7.37 8.03
N LYS A 518 4.62 7.22 8.71
CA LYS A 518 5.15 8.18 9.69
C LYS A 518 6.48 8.73 9.19
N ILE A 519 6.63 10.06 9.21
CA ILE A 519 7.86 10.77 8.83
C ILE A 519 8.43 11.43 10.09
N SER A 520 9.71 11.19 10.34
CA SER A 520 10.37 11.62 11.56
C SER A 520 11.75 12.19 11.28
N GLU A 521 12.12 13.22 12.05
CA GLU A 521 13.42 13.87 11.97
C GLU A 521 14.22 13.73 13.26
N SER A 522 15.52 13.53 13.08
CA SER A 522 16.53 13.50 14.12
C SER A 522 17.64 14.51 13.79
N TYR A 523 18.29 15.03 14.83
CA TYR A 523 19.48 15.89 14.72
C TYR A 523 19.30 17.16 13.85
N LEU A 524 18.16 17.85 13.98
CA LEU A 524 17.81 19.06 13.21
C LEU A 524 17.78 18.80 11.69
N GLY A 525 16.96 17.84 11.26
CA GLY A 525 16.76 17.47 9.86
C GLY A 525 17.92 16.71 9.20
N ARG A 526 19.03 16.43 9.90
CA ARG A 526 20.17 15.69 9.35
C ARG A 526 19.91 14.19 9.14
N LYS A 527 18.97 13.61 9.87
CA LYS A 527 18.60 12.19 9.79
C LYS A 527 17.08 12.10 9.68
N VAL A 528 16.58 11.77 8.49
CA VAL A 528 15.14 11.70 8.18
C VAL A 528 14.75 10.23 8.07
N THR A 529 13.83 9.74 8.91
CA THR A 529 13.34 8.36 8.88
C THR A 529 11.87 8.32 8.46
N ILE A 530 11.59 7.62 7.36
CA ILE A 530 10.23 7.32 6.88
C ILE A 530 9.90 5.87 7.21
N TRP A 531 8.85 5.69 8.01
CA TRP A 531 8.32 4.41 8.47
C TRP A 531 7.06 4.03 7.69
N PHE A 532 6.96 2.77 7.29
CA PHE A 532 5.83 2.20 6.55
C PHE A 532 4.98 1.24 7.41
N SER A 533 3.76 0.93 6.97
CA SER A 533 2.77 0.14 7.71
C SER A 533 3.11 -1.36 7.87
N SER A 534 4.19 -1.82 7.22
CA SER A 534 4.83 -3.13 7.41
C SER A 534 5.96 -3.13 8.46
N GLY A 535 6.37 -1.96 8.96
CA GLY A 535 7.58 -1.82 9.76
C GLY A 535 8.89 -1.84 8.97
N ALA A 536 8.83 -1.87 7.64
CA ALA A 536 9.92 -1.38 6.81
C ALA A 536 10.16 0.11 7.10
N PHE A 537 11.42 0.53 7.04
CA PHE A 537 11.75 1.96 7.07
C PHE A 537 12.87 2.28 6.08
N ILE A 538 12.91 3.53 5.66
CA ILE A 538 14.02 4.13 4.91
C ILE A 538 14.47 5.36 5.69
N ARG A 539 15.75 5.35 6.09
CA ARG A 539 16.41 6.45 6.79
C ARG A 539 17.45 7.08 5.88
N ALA A 540 17.35 8.39 5.68
CA ALA A 540 18.31 9.19 4.95
C ALA A 540 19.17 10.01 5.93
N ASP A 541 20.45 9.66 5.98
CA ASP A 541 21.51 10.43 6.63
C ASP A 541 22.02 11.47 5.63
N LEU A 542 21.71 12.76 5.86
CA LEU A 542 21.93 13.83 4.89
C LEU A 542 23.37 14.36 4.95
N GLY A 543 24.05 14.29 3.80
CA GLY A 543 25.36 14.90 3.60
C GLY A 543 25.28 16.39 3.26
N GLU A 544 26.44 17.02 3.07
CA GLU A 544 26.51 18.41 2.55
C GLU A 544 26.15 18.50 1.06
N TRP A 545 26.15 17.36 0.39
CA TRP A 545 25.56 17.10 -0.91
C TRP A 545 25.28 15.58 -0.92
N GLY A 546 24.14 15.15 -1.45
CA GLY A 546 23.74 13.73 -1.43
C GLY A 546 23.34 13.21 -0.05
N MET A 547 23.09 11.89 0.03
CA MET A 547 22.60 11.21 1.23
C MET A 547 23.14 9.78 1.34
N SER A 548 23.24 9.26 2.56
CA SER A 548 23.42 7.83 2.82
C SER A 548 22.10 7.21 3.28
N LEU A 549 21.83 5.97 2.87
CA LEU A 549 20.55 5.30 3.05
C LEU A 549 20.68 4.04 3.91
N THR A 550 19.93 3.97 5.00
CA THR A 550 19.69 2.72 5.76
C THR A 550 18.26 2.26 5.49
N ILE A 551 18.10 1.00 5.10
CA ILE A 551 16.82 0.38 4.76
C ILE A 551 16.62 -0.86 5.62
N ARG A 552 15.49 -0.95 6.33
CA ARG A 552 15.11 -2.15 7.08
C ARG A 552 14.09 -3.00 6.32
N ALA A 553 14.42 -4.28 6.10
CA ALA A 553 13.48 -5.28 5.63
C ALA A 553 12.78 -5.95 6.83
N PRO A 554 11.43 -5.94 6.90
CA PRO A 554 10.67 -6.67 7.91
C PRO A 554 10.65 -8.17 7.62
N SER A 555 10.40 -8.98 8.66
CA SER A 555 10.47 -10.45 8.64
C SER A 555 9.61 -11.13 7.56
N VAL A 556 8.51 -10.51 7.13
CA VAL A 556 7.65 -10.96 6.02
C VAL A 556 8.37 -11.05 4.67
N ASP A 557 9.49 -10.33 4.51
CA ASP A 557 10.29 -10.33 3.28
C ASP A 557 11.50 -11.28 3.34
N TYR A 558 11.67 -12.04 4.42
CA TYR A 558 12.75 -13.04 4.54
C TYR A 558 12.69 -14.05 3.37
N ARG A 559 13.80 -14.19 2.65
CA ARG A 559 13.96 -14.98 1.41
C ARG A 559 13.08 -14.53 0.22
N ASN A 560 12.53 -13.33 0.29
CA ASN A 560 11.59 -12.77 -0.68
C ASN A 560 12.00 -11.34 -1.09
N THR A 561 13.29 -11.00 -1.05
CA THR A 561 13.82 -9.74 -1.57
C THR A 561 14.53 -9.92 -2.91
N LEU A 562 14.51 -8.86 -3.72
CA LEU A 562 15.32 -8.70 -4.92
C LEU A 562 15.89 -7.27 -4.98
N GLY A 563 16.88 -7.03 -5.85
CA GLY A 563 17.51 -5.72 -6.06
C GLY A 563 18.95 -5.66 -5.55
N LEU A 564 19.55 -4.46 -5.60
CA LEU A 564 20.93 -4.22 -5.14
C LEU A 564 21.18 -4.64 -3.68
N CYS A 565 20.15 -4.61 -2.83
CA CYS A 565 20.22 -5.03 -1.42
C CYS A 565 20.31 -6.56 -1.19
N GLY A 566 20.23 -7.40 -2.22
CA GLY A 566 20.46 -8.85 -2.08
C GLY A 566 19.20 -9.72 -1.90
N THR A 567 19.39 -10.97 -1.47
CA THR A 567 18.32 -12.01 -1.41
C THR A 567 17.68 -12.22 -0.03
N PHE A 568 18.33 -11.74 1.03
CA PHE A 568 17.86 -11.83 2.42
C PHE A 568 17.55 -13.28 2.85
N ASP A 569 18.51 -14.19 2.65
CA ASP A 569 18.41 -15.60 3.02
C ASP A 569 19.50 -16.10 3.98
N GLU A 570 20.21 -15.16 4.62
CA GLU A 570 21.40 -15.35 5.47
C GLU A 570 22.62 -15.90 4.73
N ASN A 571 22.70 -15.70 3.41
CA ASN A 571 23.79 -16.18 2.56
C ASN A 571 24.37 -15.08 1.63
N PRO A 572 25.49 -14.43 2.01
CA PRO A 572 26.06 -13.33 1.22
C PRO A 572 26.62 -13.76 -0.15
N GLU A 573 26.69 -15.05 -0.49
CA GLU A 573 27.26 -15.53 -1.76
C GLU A 573 26.28 -15.45 -2.95
N ASN A 574 24.97 -15.63 -2.75
CA ASN A 574 23.94 -15.53 -3.81
C ASN A 574 23.31 -14.15 -3.97
N ASP A 575 23.63 -13.19 -3.09
CA ASP A 575 23.22 -11.78 -3.18
C ASP A 575 23.34 -11.15 -4.57
N PHE A 576 24.33 -11.55 -5.38
CA PHE A 576 24.42 -11.14 -6.79
C PHE A 576 23.52 -12.03 -7.66
N HIS A 577 22.30 -11.55 -7.92
CA HIS A 577 21.21 -12.30 -8.56
C HIS A 577 20.54 -11.52 -9.71
N ASP A 578 19.92 -12.26 -10.64
CA ASP A 578 19.14 -11.71 -11.76
C ASP A 578 17.68 -11.37 -11.37
N LYS A 579 16.90 -10.80 -12.29
CA LYS A 579 15.46 -10.47 -12.05
C LYS A 579 14.56 -11.67 -11.72
N ASN A 580 15.06 -12.90 -11.79
CA ASN A 580 14.36 -14.14 -11.44
C ASN A 580 14.84 -14.73 -10.09
N GLY A 581 15.77 -14.06 -9.40
CA GLY A 581 16.39 -14.55 -8.17
C GLY A 581 17.48 -15.61 -8.40
N MET A 582 18.00 -15.77 -9.62
CA MET A 582 19.08 -16.72 -9.92
C MET A 582 20.45 -16.06 -9.77
N GLN A 583 21.36 -16.74 -9.06
CA GLN A 583 22.73 -16.27 -8.83
C GLN A 583 23.52 -16.04 -10.14
N ILE A 584 24.23 -14.93 -10.21
CA ILE A 584 25.09 -14.54 -11.33
C ILE A 584 26.48 -15.17 -11.15
N ASP A 585 27.03 -15.70 -12.25
CA ASP A 585 28.14 -16.65 -12.27
C ASP A 585 29.51 -16.05 -11.83
N GLN A 586 30.40 -16.86 -11.23
CA GLN A 586 31.60 -16.43 -10.50
C GLN A 586 32.79 -15.97 -11.38
N ASN A 587 32.55 -15.17 -12.42
CA ASN A 587 33.60 -14.57 -13.25
C ASN A 587 34.01 -13.16 -12.77
N PHE A 588 35.21 -12.70 -13.19
CA PHE A 588 35.90 -11.49 -12.69
C PHE A 588 35.08 -10.17 -12.72
N ASN A 589 34.01 -10.06 -13.52
CA ASN A 589 33.20 -8.84 -13.65
C ASN A 589 31.77 -8.99 -13.07
N ASN A 590 31.51 -9.98 -12.20
CA ASN A 590 30.17 -10.34 -11.71
C ASN A 590 29.36 -9.13 -11.17
N TYR A 591 29.90 -8.37 -10.22
CA TYR A 591 29.18 -7.24 -9.60
C TYR A 591 28.74 -6.16 -10.60
N VAL A 592 29.51 -5.94 -11.69
CA VAL A 592 29.15 -4.98 -12.75
C VAL A 592 27.96 -5.48 -13.56
N ALA A 593 27.84 -6.80 -13.78
CA ALA A 593 26.67 -7.39 -14.43
C ALA A 593 25.43 -7.28 -13.53
N PHE A 594 25.57 -7.57 -12.23
CA PHE A 594 24.53 -7.41 -11.22
C PHE A 594 23.98 -5.97 -11.15
N ILE A 595 24.87 -4.98 -11.07
CA ILE A 595 24.52 -3.55 -11.09
C ILE A 595 23.73 -3.18 -12.35
N ASN A 596 24.15 -3.65 -13.52
CA ASN A 596 23.46 -3.37 -14.78
C ASN A 596 22.07 -4.00 -14.85
N GLU A 597 21.91 -5.20 -14.29
CA GLU A 597 20.61 -5.89 -14.28
C GLU A 597 19.58 -5.12 -13.46
N TRP A 598 20.00 -4.42 -12.39
CA TRP A 598 19.13 -3.61 -11.54
C TRP A 598 19.05 -2.11 -11.90
N ARG A 599 19.71 -1.68 -12.98
CA ARG A 599 19.57 -0.32 -13.54
C ARG A 599 18.22 -0.15 -14.24
N ILE A 600 17.51 0.93 -13.91
CA ILE A 600 16.20 1.27 -14.44
C ILE A 600 16.36 2.05 -15.75
N LEU A 601 15.47 1.81 -16.72
CA LEU A 601 15.44 2.60 -17.96
C LEU A 601 14.71 3.94 -17.73
N PRO A 602 15.16 5.05 -18.31
CA PRO A 602 14.56 6.38 -18.12
C PRO A 602 13.07 6.40 -18.46
N GLY A 603 12.27 7.12 -17.66
CA GLY A 603 10.83 7.19 -17.84
C GLY A 603 10.08 5.92 -17.42
N LYS A 604 10.74 4.99 -16.71
CA LYS A 604 10.10 3.87 -16.02
C LYS A 604 10.23 3.94 -14.49
N SER A 605 10.89 4.96 -13.95
CA SER A 605 11.03 5.08 -12.51
C SER A 605 9.76 5.67 -11.89
N MET A 606 9.49 5.32 -10.63
CA MET A 606 8.45 6.00 -9.83
C MET A 606 8.75 7.49 -9.61
N PHE A 607 9.99 7.94 -9.83
CA PHE A 607 10.36 9.36 -9.92
C PHE A 607 9.74 10.06 -11.15
N ASP A 608 9.52 9.34 -12.25
CA ASP A 608 9.15 9.90 -13.56
C ASP A 608 7.67 9.64 -13.90
N THR A 609 7.16 8.49 -13.46
CA THR A 609 5.81 8.00 -13.75
C THR A 609 5.20 7.38 -12.50
N LEU A 610 4.11 7.96 -12.00
CA LEU A 610 3.41 7.46 -10.83
C LEU A 610 2.54 6.24 -11.21
N PRO A 611 2.73 5.06 -10.57
CA PRO A 611 1.95 3.86 -10.89
C PRO A 611 0.46 4.00 -10.56
N VAL A 612 -0.36 3.16 -11.21
CA VAL A 612 -1.80 3.12 -10.99
C VAL A 612 -2.11 2.26 -9.77
N SER A 613 -2.47 2.92 -8.68
CA SER A 613 -2.86 2.30 -7.40
C SER A 613 -3.92 1.21 -7.53
N MET A 614 -3.73 0.09 -6.83
CA MET A 614 -4.81 -0.85 -6.50
C MET A 614 -5.27 -0.60 -5.07
N THR A 615 -6.58 -0.55 -4.84
CA THR A 615 -7.16 -0.31 -3.51
C THR A 615 -6.97 -1.53 -2.61
N SER A 616 -6.10 -1.41 -1.60
CA SER A 616 -6.03 -2.34 -0.48
C SER A 616 -7.23 -2.14 0.48
N PRO A 617 -7.73 -3.19 1.14
CA PRO A 617 -8.63 -3.04 2.28
C PRO A 617 -7.85 -2.51 3.49
N GLY A 618 -8.47 -1.64 4.29
CA GLY A 618 -7.86 -1.12 5.51
C GLY A 618 -7.58 -2.23 6.53
N LYS A 619 -6.37 -2.23 7.11
CA LYS A 619 -5.91 -3.20 8.11
C LYS A 619 -6.73 -3.06 9.42
N PRO A 620 -7.03 -4.15 10.14
CA PRO A 620 -7.63 -4.08 11.47
C PRO A 620 -6.63 -3.53 12.51
N SER A 621 -7.14 -2.86 13.54
CA SER A 621 -6.33 -2.40 14.67
C SER A 621 -6.10 -3.51 15.70
N TYR A 622 -4.94 -3.47 16.35
CA TYR A 622 -4.51 -4.47 17.33
C TYR A 622 -4.36 -3.89 18.74
N CYS A 623 -4.22 -4.77 19.72
CA CYS A 623 -4.37 -4.46 21.15
C CYS A 623 -3.28 -5.11 21.99
N SER A 624 -2.70 -4.32 22.90
CA SER A 624 -1.89 -4.81 24.03
C SER A 624 -2.81 -5.28 25.16
N CYS A 625 -2.91 -6.59 25.38
CA CYS A 625 -3.75 -7.18 26.41
C CYS A 625 -2.97 -7.67 27.64
N SER A 626 -1.76 -7.17 27.90
CA SER A 626 -0.90 -7.64 29.00
C SER A 626 -1.04 -6.86 30.32
N LEU A 627 -1.42 -5.58 30.25
CA LEU A 627 -1.36 -4.65 31.38
C LEU A 627 -2.60 -4.70 32.30
N ASP A 628 -2.38 -5.07 33.56
CA ASP A 628 -3.17 -4.57 34.67
C ASP A 628 -2.21 -3.73 35.55
N THR A 629 -2.28 -2.41 35.51
CA THR A 629 -1.40 -1.54 36.33
C THR A 629 -2.12 -0.26 36.75
N ALA A 630 -2.64 -0.26 37.98
CA ALA A 630 -3.19 0.93 38.61
C ALA A 630 -2.05 1.82 39.14
N ALA A 631 -1.43 2.60 38.26
CA ALA A 631 -0.51 3.68 38.64
C ALA A 631 -1.30 4.96 38.93
N TYR A 632 -0.92 5.69 39.99
CA TYR A 632 -1.57 6.94 40.36
C TYR A 632 -1.26 8.05 39.34
N PRO A 633 -2.25 8.84 38.89
CA PRO A 633 -1.98 10.04 38.11
C PRO A 633 -1.42 11.14 39.02
N SER A 634 -0.21 11.62 38.72
CA SER A 634 0.24 12.95 39.14
C SER A 634 -0.24 14.00 38.13
N SER A 635 -0.81 15.09 38.64
CA SER A 635 -1.16 16.31 37.89
C SER A 635 0.03 16.85 37.06
N GLU A 636 -0.16 17.64 36.00
CA GLU A 636 -1.30 18.49 35.58
C GLU A 636 -1.74 18.10 34.14
N ASP A 637 -3.00 18.20 33.70
CA ASP A 637 -3.86 19.39 33.59
C ASP A 637 -5.35 19.12 33.91
N LEU A 638 -6.21 20.14 33.97
CA LEU A 638 -7.63 20.00 34.31
C LEU A 638 -8.61 20.85 33.47
N ASP A 639 -9.84 20.34 33.40
CA ASP A 639 -11.06 20.86 32.75
C ASP A 639 -11.07 20.95 31.20
N SER A 640 -12.17 20.60 30.49
CA SER A 640 -13.53 20.32 30.95
C SER A 640 -14.16 19.06 30.32
N VAL A 641 -14.97 18.34 31.08
CA VAL A 641 -15.59 17.04 30.72
C VAL A 641 -16.93 17.18 29.99
N SER A 642 -17.17 16.33 29.00
CA SER A 642 -18.51 15.80 28.69
C SER A 642 -18.47 14.26 28.63
N ARG A 643 -19.58 13.61 29.00
CA ARG A 643 -19.60 12.17 29.32
C ARG A 643 -19.70 11.25 28.09
N SER A 644 -18.76 10.32 27.98
CA SER A 644 -18.98 8.99 27.41
C SER A 644 -18.04 7.98 28.08
N GLU A 645 -18.49 7.35 29.15
CA GLU A 645 -17.80 6.22 29.78
C GLU A 645 -18.03 4.94 28.96
N ILE A 646 -17.18 3.92 29.16
CA ILE A 646 -17.15 2.65 28.38
C ILE A 646 -16.61 2.82 26.93
N ALA A 647 -15.35 3.23 26.82
CA ALA A 647 -14.52 3.02 25.63
C ALA A 647 -13.04 2.84 25.98
N LEU A 648 -12.69 1.75 26.70
CA LEU A 648 -11.31 1.23 26.71
C LEU A 648 -11.03 0.49 25.40
N GLY A 649 -11.22 1.21 24.29
CA GLY A 649 -10.88 0.75 22.96
C GLY A 649 -9.36 0.64 22.82
N CYS A 650 -8.93 -0.28 21.96
CA CYS A 650 -7.53 -0.39 21.63
C CYS A 650 -7.08 0.91 20.95
N LYS A 651 -5.98 1.49 21.46
CA LYS A 651 -5.23 2.49 20.68
C LYS A 651 -4.79 1.82 19.38
N ASP A 652 -4.68 2.59 18.29
CA ASP A 652 -4.22 2.10 16.98
C ASP A 652 -2.75 1.62 17.06
N LEU A 653 -2.56 0.42 17.62
CA LEU A 653 -1.32 -0.34 17.62
C LEU A 653 -1.31 -1.22 16.37
N SER A 654 -0.25 -1.12 15.59
CA SER A 654 0.14 -2.15 14.64
C SER A 654 0.60 -3.41 15.38
N HIS A 655 0.52 -4.59 14.74
CA HIS A 655 1.22 -5.81 15.17
C HIS A 655 2.75 -5.72 14.92
N VAL A 656 3.30 -4.51 14.92
CA VAL A 656 4.64 -4.17 14.43
C VAL A 656 5.24 -3.15 15.39
N SER A 657 6.40 -3.46 15.98
CA SER A 657 7.10 -2.58 16.90
C SER A 657 7.89 -1.50 16.14
N LEU A 658 7.35 -0.27 16.10
CA LEU A 658 8.07 0.91 15.61
C LEU A 658 8.97 1.47 16.72
N SER A 659 10.05 0.74 17.03
CA SER A 659 11.08 1.15 17.98
C SER A 659 12.28 1.81 17.27
N SER A 660 12.75 2.91 17.87
CA SER A 660 13.92 3.71 17.47
C SER A 660 14.61 4.14 18.77
N LEU A 661 15.95 4.06 18.82
CA LEU A 661 16.76 4.49 19.97
C LEU A 661 17.33 5.90 19.76
N ILE A 662 17.38 6.35 18.50
CA ILE A 662 17.69 7.73 18.13
C ILE A 662 16.43 8.60 18.34
N PRO A 663 16.52 9.79 18.97
CA PRO A 663 15.37 10.68 19.19
C PRO A 663 14.73 11.15 17.89
N GLU A 664 13.41 10.95 17.79
CA GLU A 664 12.61 11.31 16.63
C GLU A 664 11.57 12.39 16.99
N LEU A 665 11.60 13.50 16.26
CA LEU A 665 10.49 14.45 16.16
C LEU A 665 9.56 13.99 15.04
N ASP A 666 8.27 13.83 15.32
CA ASP A 666 7.28 13.50 14.29
C ASP A 666 6.89 14.77 13.50
N VAL A 667 7.26 14.80 12.22
CA VAL A 667 7.03 15.92 11.29
C VAL A 667 6.06 15.55 10.17
N THR A 668 5.36 14.42 10.30
CA THR A 668 4.42 13.88 9.29
C THR A 668 3.37 14.91 8.85
N SER A 669 2.89 15.73 9.79
CA SER A 669 1.89 16.77 9.54
C SER A 669 2.41 17.97 8.73
N GLU A 670 3.72 18.26 8.76
CA GLU A 670 4.31 19.40 8.04
C GLU A 670 4.40 19.10 6.54
N TYR A 671 4.80 17.87 6.19
CA TYR A 671 4.92 17.43 4.80
C TYR A 671 3.58 17.10 4.15
N ILE A 672 2.68 16.39 4.85
CA ILE A 672 1.42 15.90 4.24
C ILE A 672 0.36 16.99 4.08
N ASN A 673 0.31 18.01 4.95
CA ASN A 673 -0.71 19.08 4.82
C ASN A 673 -0.36 20.18 3.81
N SER A 674 0.81 20.09 3.14
CA SER A 674 1.32 21.12 2.21
C SER A 674 0.35 21.49 1.07
N ASP A 675 -0.40 20.52 0.52
CA ASP A 675 -1.43 20.74 -0.52
C ASP A 675 -2.62 21.61 -0.06
N THR A 676 -2.82 21.76 1.27
CA THR A 676 -3.80 22.73 1.80
C THR A 676 -3.21 24.14 1.90
N LEU A 677 -1.93 24.27 2.27
CA LEU A 677 -1.27 25.58 2.44
C LEU A 677 -1.16 26.33 1.10
N VAL A 678 -0.85 25.61 0.01
CA VAL A 678 -0.81 26.17 -1.36
C VAL A 678 -2.18 26.72 -1.82
N ARG A 679 -3.29 26.21 -1.27
CA ARG A 679 -4.64 26.68 -1.57
C ARG A 679 -5.08 27.89 -0.75
N GLU A 680 -4.49 28.14 0.42
CA GLU A 680 -4.75 29.36 1.20
C GLU A 680 -3.79 30.51 0.83
N ILE A 681 -2.52 30.23 0.51
CA ILE A 681 -1.54 31.25 0.09
C ILE A 681 -1.98 31.94 -1.23
N ASN A 682 -2.70 31.24 -2.11
CA ASN A 682 -3.34 31.84 -3.29
C ASN A 682 -4.52 32.78 -2.99
N LYS A 683 -4.78 33.10 -1.71
CA LYS A 683 -5.72 34.13 -1.27
C LYS A 683 -5.21 35.00 -0.11
N HIS A 684 -4.03 35.64 -0.19
CA HIS A 684 -3.80 36.95 0.47
C HIS A 684 -2.49 37.65 0.05
N THR A 685 -2.51 38.50 -0.99
CA THR A 685 -1.72 39.76 -1.03
C THR A 685 -2.13 40.70 -2.18
N SER A 686 -2.80 41.81 -1.83
CA SER A 686 -2.59 43.15 -2.40
C SER A 686 -3.13 44.21 -1.40
N PRO A 687 -2.64 45.47 -1.40
CA PRO A 687 -2.56 46.27 -0.15
C PRO A 687 -3.60 47.39 0.07
N GLU A 688 -3.44 48.13 1.19
CA GLU A 688 -4.14 49.34 1.69
C GLU A 688 -5.46 49.15 2.50
N GLU A 689 -5.70 49.79 3.67
CA GLU A 689 -4.78 50.36 4.68
C GLU A 689 -5.46 50.57 6.08
N TYR A 690 -4.64 50.74 7.13
CA TYR A 690 -4.84 51.31 8.49
C TYR A 690 -6.10 51.12 9.41
N ASN A 691 -5.75 50.75 10.67
CA ASN A 691 -6.23 51.27 11.97
C ASN A 691 -7.54 50.78 12.67
N LYS A 692 -7.30 49.99 13.73
CA LYS A 692 -7.83 50.10 15.12
C LYS A 692 -9.24 49.65 15.54
N GLN A 693 -9.20 48.79 16.57
CA GLN A 693 -10.07 48.71 17.76
C GLN A 693 -11.57 48.35 17.60
N ASP A 694 -11.84 47.07 17.88
CA ASP A 694 -12.81 46.59 18.88
C ASP A 694 -14.34 46.76 18.66
N SER A 695 -15.08 45.71 19.00
CA SER A 695 -16.52 45.65 19.32
C SER A 695 -17.59 45.84 18.21
N LEU A 696 -18.25 44.71 17.91
CA LEU A 696 -19.72 44.50 17.79
C LEU A 696 -20.58 45.26 16.73
N GLN A 697 -20.95 44.48 15.70
CA GLN A 697 -22.33 44.17 15.25
C GLN A 697 -23.21 45.13 14.38
N TYR A 698 -23.83 44.52 13.36
CA TYR A 698 -25.10 44.81 12.64
C TYR A 698 -25.22 45.79 11.43
N LEU A 699 -25.87 45.25 10.37
CA LEU A 699 -26.80 45.88 9.37
C LEU A 699 -26.32 46.70 8.14
N ALA A 700 -25.93 45.97 7.08
CA ALA A 700 -26.59 45.90 5.75
C ALA A 700 -26.51 46.99 4.62
N ASN A 701 -26.52 46.46 3.38
CA ASN A 701 -27.06 46.94 2.07
C ASN A 701 -26.17 47.56 0.94
N LYS A 702 -26.03 46.75 -0.15
CA LYS A 702 -26.25 47.05 -1.60
C LYS A 702 -25.18 47.73 -2.52
N LYS A 703 -24.57 46.86 -3.35
CA LYS A 703 -24.67 46.74 -4.85
C LYS A 703 -23.74 47.53 -5.84
N TYR A 704 -23.47 46.86 -6.98
CA TYR A 704 -23.07 47.34 -8.36
C TYR A 704 -21.60 47.84 -8.57
N THR A 705 -20.80 47.63 -9.66
CA THR A 705 -20.68 46.70 -10.86
C THR A 705 -19.37 47.03 -11.68
N GLN A 706 -18.82 46.41 -12.76
CA GLN A 706 -19.00 45.17 -13.61
C GLN A 706 -17.79 44.86 -14.56
N GLY A 707 -17.31 43.60 -14.66
CA GLY A 707 -16.67 42.99 -15.88
C GLY A 707 -15.19 43.33 -16.27
N ARG A 708 -14.54 42.72 -17.30
CA ARG A 708 -14.70 41.41 -18.05
C ARG A 708 -13.61 41.11 -19.17
N GLY A 709 -12.79 40.04 -19.05
CA GLY A 709 -12.14 39.22 -20.14
C GLY A 709 -11.01 39.82 -21.06
N SER A 710 -10.34 39.12 -22.00
CA SER A 710 -9.96 37.67 -22.23
C SER A 710 -9.06 37.43 -23.50
N HIS A 711 -8.30 36.30 -23.60
CA HIS A 711 -7.74 35.58 -24.82
C HIS A 711 -6.59 36.21 -25.71
N SER A 712 -5.77 35.52 -26.56
CA SER A 712 -5.37 34.08 -26.83
C SER A 712 -4.30 33.85 -27.98
N GLN A 713 -3.39 32.84 -27.87
CA GLN A 713 -2.76 31.96 -28.95
C GLN A 713 -1.88 32.60 -30.10
N GLU A 714 -1.03 31.98 -30.98
CA GLU A 714 -0.30 30.68 -31.23
C GLU A 714 0.79 30.90 -32.38
N MET A 715 1.61 30.01 -33.04
CA MET A 715 1.81 28.52 -33.16
C MET A 715 3.31 28.06 -33.41
N ARG A 716 3.73 27.53 -34.61
CA ARG A 716 4.99 26.75 -34.90
C ARG A 716 5.40 26.70 -36.41
N TYR A 717 6.67 26.34 -36.77
CA TYR A 717 7.06 25.18 -37.66
C TYR A 717 8.59 24.99 -38.01
N ASN A 718 9.08 23.72 -38.02
CA ASN A 718 10.24 23.02 -38.70
C ASN A 718 11.64 23.66 -39.05
N ARG A 719 12.73 22.95 -39.42
CA ARG A 719 13.42 21.64 -39.07
C ARG A 719 14.44 21.18 -40.15
N GLN A 720 15.77 21.01 -39.88
CA GLN A 720 16.68 19.91 -40.38
C GLN A 720 18.23 20.13 -40.23
N ASN A 721 18.94 19.16 -39.60
CA ASN A 721 20.15 18.38 -40.01
C ASN A 721 21.03 18.82 -41.22
N ARG A 722 22.36 18.53 -41.35
CA ARG A 722 23.45 17.90 -40.53
C ARG A 722 24.80 17.99 -41.29
N TRP A 723 25.97 18.16 -40.64
CA TRP A 723 27.11 17.19 -40.67
C TRP A 723 28.41 17.58 -39.92
N LYS A 724 29.19 16.51 -39.65
CA LYS A 724 30.49 16.35 -38.94
C LYS A 724 31.70 16.85 -39.78
N ARG A 725 32.97 16.97 -39.36
CA ARG A 725 33.77 16.67 -38.11
C ARG A 725 35.19 17.28 -38.30
N GLN A 726 35.90 17.69 -37.23
CA GLN A 726 37.25 17.18 -36.84
C GLN A 726 37.88 17.95 -35.64
N ASN A 727 38.85 17.29 -34.98
CA ASN A 727 39.47 17.58 -33.68
C ASN A 727 40.33 18.89 -33.68
N PHE A 728 40.77 19.49 -32.56
CA PHE A 728 41.29 18.92 -31.29
C PHE A 728 41.16 19.88 -30.07
N HIS A 729 41.15 19.30 -28.85
CA HIS A 729 41.40 19.91 -27.54
C HIS A 729 40.84 21.32 -27.22
N GLU A 730 39.57 21.37 -26.81
CA GLU A 730 39.07 22.14 -25.65
C GLU A 730 37.60 21.71 -25.42
N PHE A 731 37.16 21.53 -24.16
CA PHE A 731 35.76 21.18 -23.85
C PHE A 731 35.15 22.24 -22.89
N PRO A 732 34.13 22.99 -23.33
CA PRO A 732 33.53 24.09 -22.56
C PRO A 732 32.28 23.65 -21.76
N PRO A 733 31.81 24.47 -20.79
CA PRO A 733 30.62 24.18 -20.00
C PRO A 733 29.31 24.42 -20.78
N LEU A 734 28.36 23.49 -20.61
CA LEU A 734 27.00 23.46 -21.16
C LEU A 734 26.07 22.94 -20.04
N PHE A 735 24.84 23.40 -19.82
CA PHE A 735 24.04 24.45 -20.45
C PHE A 735 23.49 25.44 -19.40
N ALA A 736 22.95 26.57 -19.86
CA ALA A 736 22.01 27.37 -19.08
C ALA A 736 20.65 27.38 -19.80
N PHE A 737 19.55 27.25 -19.05
CA PHE A 737 18.18 27.45 -19.54
C PHE A 737 17.56 28.69 -18.87
N PRO A 738 16.64 29.42 -19.54
CA PRO A 738 15.88 30.50 -18.91
C PRO A 738 14.94 29.96 -17.83
N SER A 739 14.68 30.77 -16.80
CA SER A 739 13.69 30.46 -15.76
C SER A 739 12.27 30.41 -16.34
N LEU A 740 11.64 29.23 -16.31
CA LEU A 740 10.22 29.04 -16.60
C LEU A 740 9.35 29.40 -15.38
N GLY A 741 8.04 29.56 -15.60
CA GLY A 741 7.08 29.85 -14.54
C GLY A 741 6.78 28.63 -13.68
N GLN A 742 6.39 28.84 -12.43
CA GLN A 742 6.14 27.75 -11.47
C GLN A 742 4.97 26.83 -11.87
N THR A 743 4.11 27.28 -12.81
CA THR A 743 3.05 26.47 -13.43
C THR A 743 3.51 25.56 -14.57
N ASP A 744 4.68 25.82 -15.17
CA ASP A 744 5.20 25.03 -16.30
C ASP A 744 5.95 23.77 -15.81
N LEU A 745 6.17 23.64 -14.49
CA LEU A 745 6.94 22.57 -13.84
C LEU A 745 6.12 21.31 -13.54
N GLU A 746 4.79 21.38 -13.55
CA GLU A 746 3.91 20.24 -13.18
C GLU A 746 3.57 19.30 -14.35
N GLU A 747 3.80 19.71 -15.61
CA GLU A 747 3.44 18.92 -16.81
C GLU A 747 4.65 18.40 -17.62
N LEU A 748 5.88 18.58 -17.11
CA LEU A 748 7.10 18.07 -17.74
C LEU A 748 7.62 16.84 -17.00
N THR A 749 7.61 15.67 -17.68
CA THR A 749 8.29 14.46 -17.21
C THR A 749 9.76 14.76 -16.93
N TYR A 750 10.19 14.52 -15.69
CA TYR A 750 11.53 14.84 -15.23
C TYR A 750 12.62 14.14 -16.05
N PHE A 751 13.44 14.91 -16.77
CA PHE A 751 14.44 14.38 -17.69
C PHE A 751 15.82 14.30 -17.03
N PHE A 752 16.16 13.12 -16.52
CA PHE A 752 17.48 12.81 -15.94
C PHE A 752 18.46 12.42 -17.07
N PRO A 753 19.44 13.27 -17.43
CA PRO A 753 20.22 13.06 -18.67
C PRO A 753 21.08 11.80 -18.67
N ASP A 754 21.58 11.39 -17.50
CA ASP A 754 22.51 10.28 -17.34
C ASP A 754 21.84 8.89 -17.37
N ASP A 755 20.52 8.82 -17.22
CA ASP A 755 19.75 7.61 -17.55
C ASP A 755 19.66 7.40 -19.09
N HIS A 756 20.03 8.40 -19.89
CA HIS A 756 20.09 8.34 -21.36
C HIS A 756 21.51 8.27 -21.95
N ALA A 757 22.56 8.22 -21.13
CA ALA A 757 23.95 8.16 -21.59
C ALA A 757 24.40 6.72 -21.92
N GLU A 758 25.17 6.54 -23.01
CA GLU A 758 25.87 5.27 -23.28
C GLU A 758 27.12 5.18 -22.39
N ASP A 759 27.25 4.10 -21.61
CA ASP A 759 28.37 3.88 -20.68
C ASP A 759 29.75 3.89 -21.38
N VAL A 760 30.46 5.02 -21.31
CA VAL A 760 31.88 5.10 -21.67
C VAL A 760 32.71 4.67 -20.46
N GLN A 761 32.85 3.36 -20.26
CA GLN A 761 33.79 2.84 -19.25
C GLN A 761 35.22 3.25 -19.60
N GLN A 762 35.75 4.20 -18.83
CA GLN A 762 37.17 4.49 -18.74
C GLN A 762 37.64 4.03 -17.35
N GLU A 763 38.34 2.89 -17.28
CA GLU A 763 38.82 2.31 -16.03
C GLU A 763 39.90 3.23 -15.41
N PHE A 764 39.49 4.05 -14.45
CA PHE A 764 40.40 4.82 -13.62
C PHE A 764 40.84 3.99 -12.42
N PHE A 765 42.13 3.76 -12.28
CA PHE A 765 42.74 3.11 -11.12
C PHE A 765 43.28 4.21 -10.20
N PRO A 766 42.55 4.60 -9.12
CA PRO A 766 43.11 5.49 -8.12
C PRO A 766 44.29 4.80 -7.43
N SER A 767 45.30 5.59 -7.04
CA SER A 767 46.53 5.04 -6.45
C SER A 767 47.18 6.04 -5.50
N TRP A 768 47.94 5.52 -4.52
CA TRP A 768 48.65 6.32 -3.53
C TRP A 768 50.05 6.74 -4.03
N PRO A 769 50.54 7.96 -3.68
CA PRO A 769 49.82 9.02 -2.99
C PRO A 769 48.79 9.71 -3.89
N THR A 770 47.78 10.33 -3.29
CA THR A 770 46.77 11.12 -4.02
C THR A 770 47.38 12.38 -4.66
N PRO A 771 46.68 13.06 -5.59
CA PRO A 771 47.16 14.30 -6.20
C PRO A 771 47.51 15.43 -5.21
N SER A 772 46.80 15.54 -4.09
CA SER A 772 47.11 16.48 -2.99
C SER A 772 48.18 15.97 -2.01
N GLY A 773 48.71 14.75 -2.24
CA GLY A 773 49.85 14.19 -1.52
C GLY A 773 49.51 13.33 -0.30
N LEU A 774 48.26 12.90 -0.13
CA LEU A 774 47.85 12.01 0.95
C LEU A 774 48.41 10.60 0.72
N THR A 775 48.73 9.88 1.80
CA THR A 775 49.26 8.51 1.75
C THR A 775 48.33 7.53 2.44
N GLU A 776 48.32 6.27 1.97
CA GLU A 776 47.55 5.18 2.57
C GLU A 776 47.73 5.10 4.09
N TYR A 777 48.98 5.17 4.56
CA TYR A 777 49.30 5.09 5.99
C TYR A 777 48.79 6.30 6.79
N SER A 778 48.91 7.53 6.26
CA SER A 778 48.38 8.71 6.93
C SER A 778 46.85 8.73 6.96
N THR A 779 46.21 8.25 5.88
CA THR A 779 44.76 8.17 5.75
C THR A 779 44.19 7.08 6.66
N LEU A 780 44.80 5.88 6.69
CA LEU A 780 44.41 4.80 7.59
C LEU A 780 44.51 5.24 9.06
N THR A 781 45.59 5.94 9.42
CA THR A 781 45.75 6.50 10.78
C THR A 781 44.64 7.48 11.10
N LEU A 782 44.30 8.41 10.18
CA LEU A 782 43.22 9.37 10.36
C LEU A 782 41.85 8.67 10.48
N CYS A 783 41.53 7.73 9.59
CA CYS A 783 40.27 6.98 9.63
C CYS A 783 40.12 6.19 10.93
N GLN A 784 41.20 5.56 11.42
CA GLN A 784 41.22 4.90 12.72
C GLN A 784 41.02 5.91 13.87
N GLU A 785 41.72 7.04 13.87
CA GLU A 785 41.58 8.05 14.92
C GLU A 785 40.19 8.69 14.93
N THR A 786 39.61 9.01 13.77
CA THR A 786 38.27 9.60 13.66
C THR A 786 37.18 8.61 14.04
N LEU A 787 37.16 7.41 13.45
CA LEU A 787 36.05 6.47 13.63
C LEU A 787 36.13 5.73 14.98
N ALA A 788 37.30 5.28 15.42
CA ALA A 788 37.42 4.49 16.65
C ALA A 788 37.42 5.34 17.93
N ASN A 789 37.86 6.61 17.88
CA ASN A 789 37.71 7.54 19.01
C ASN A 789 36.39 8.33 18.98
N SER A 790 35.58 8.19 17.93
CA SER A 790 34.22 8.76 17.91
C SER A 790 33.43 8.30 19.13
N SER A 791 32.48 9.12 19.56
CA SER A 791 31.61 8.81 20.71
C SER A 791 30.93 7.44 20.56
N ILE A 792 30.40 7.16 19.38
CA ILE A 792 29.75 5.88 19.05
C ILE A 792 30.75 4.72 18.89
N GLY A 793 31.85 4.91 18.15
CA GLY A 793 32.85 3.87 17.90
C GLY A 793 33.54 3.38 19.17
N ARG A 794 33.73 4.27 20.15
CA ARG A 794 34.41 3.97 21.42
C ARG A 794 33.50 3.33 22.46
N LEU A 795 32.21 3.68 22.51
CA LEU A 795 31.25 3.15 23.49
C LEU A 795 30.47 1.93 22.97
N CYS A 796 30.20 1.86 21.68
CA CYS A 796 29.51 0.74 21.02
C CYS A 796 30.48 -0.31 20.42
N LEU A 797 31.79 -0.18 20.68
CA LEU A 797 32.86 -1.07 20.18
C LEU A 797 32.53 -2.57 20.33
N ALA A 798 31.92 -2.94 21.44
CA ALA A 798 31.49 -4.31 21.76
C ALA A 798 30.50 -4.90 20.74
N PHE A 799 29.54 -4.09 20.29
CA PHE A 799 28.49 -4.48 19.34
C PHE A 799 28.91 -4.30 17.89
N LEU A 800 29.74 -3.28 17.61
CA LEU A 800 30.25 -3.01 16.26
C LEU A 800 31.22 -4.10 15.79
N GLY A 801 32.10 -4.58 16.68
CA GLY A 801 33.06 -5.65 16.37
C GLY A 801 33.80 -5.44 15.05
N LYS A 802 33.72 -6.42 14.15
CA LYS A 802 34.34 -6.37 12.81
C LYS A 802 33.78 -5.30 11.87
N ARG A 803 32.57 -4.75 12.12
CA ARG A 803 32.00 -3.72 11.25
C ARG A 803 32.84 -2.45 11.29
N LEU A 804 33.42 -2.12 12.45
CA LEU A 804 34.30 -0.96 12.59
C LEU A 804 35.50 -1.03 11.63
N ASP A 805 36.13 -2.21 11.50
CA ASP A 805 37.22 -2.43 10.55
C ASP A 805 36.77 -2.17 9.10
N SER A 806 35.60 -2.68 8.70
CA SER A 806 35.04 -2.44 7.36
C SER A 806 34.73 -0.95 7.08
N VAL A 807 34.21 -0.21 8.06
CA VAL A 807 33.94 1.23 7.90
C VAL A 807 35.24 2.05 7.85
N ILE A 808 36.31 1.58 8.51
CA ILE A 808 37.66 2.16 8.36
C ILE A 808 38.21 1.91 6.95
N GLU A 809 38.01 0.71 6.38
CA GLU A 809 38.39 0.43 4.98
C GLU A 809 37.61 1.29 3.97
N MET A 810 36.30 1.49 4.19
CA MET A 810 35.46 2.41 3.42
C MET A 810 35.99 3.85 3.50
N CYS A 811 36.24 4.37 4.71
CA CYS A 811 36.80 5.71 4.94
C CYS A 811 38.13 5.95 4.19
N VAL A 812 39.04 4.96 4.21
CA VAL A 812 40.33 5.06 3.50
C VAL A 812 40.12 5.15 1.98
N ARG A 813 39.05 4.54 1.48
CA ARG A 813 38.70 4.49 0.05
C ARG A 813 37.93 5.73 -0.41
N ASP A 814 37.00 6.24 0.40
CA ASP A 814 36.32 7.52 0.19
C ASP A 814 37.36 8.66 0.06
N VAL A 815 38.34 8.73 0.98
CA VAL A 815 39.40 9.75 0.95
C VAL A 815 40.37 9.54 -0.22
N LEU A 816 40.68 8.30 -0.62
CA LEU A 816 41.45 8.00 -1.83
C LEU A 816 40.75 8.48 -3.10
N LEU A 817 39.43 8.29 -3.18
CA LEU A 817 38.61 8.67 -4.31
C LEU A 817 38.37 10.19 -4.37
N LYS A 818 38.14 10.86 -3.24
CA LYS A 818 37.81 12.29 -3.18
C LYS A 818 39.01 13.22 -3.09
N ASP A 819 40.13 12.75 -2.55
CA ASP A 819 41.29 13.57 -2.18
C ASP A 819 40.97 14.71 -1.19
N ASP A 820 39.95 14.51 -0.34
CA ASP A 820 39.49 15.46 0.68
C ASP A 820 39.30 14.73 2.02
N LEU A 821 39.98 15.20 3.06
CA LEU A 821 39.97 14.60 4.41
C LEU A 821 38.63 14.75 5.14
N SER A 822 37.72 15.62 4.69
CA SER A 822 36.40 15.80 5.32
C SER A 822 35.47 14.58 5.16
N TRP A 823 35.81 13.64 4.26
CA TRP A 823 35.11 12.37 4.13
C TRP A 823 35.42 11.37 5.26
N ALA A 824 36.45 11.62 6.07
CA ALA A 824 36.82 10.71 7.16
C ALA A 824 35.76 10.57 8.27
N GLU A 825 34.85 11.54 8.39
CA GLU A 825 33.74 11.53 9.35
C GLU A 825 32.47 10.85 8.79
N ALA A 826 32.37 10.63 7.47
CA ALA A 826 31.14 10.17 6.83
C ALA A 826 30.70 8.75 7.26
N GLY A 827 31.66 7.89 7.65
CA GLY A 827 31.39 6.58 8.21
C GLY A 827 30.70 6.58 9.60
N VAL A 828 30.68 7.70 10.33
CA VAL A 828 30.11 7.76 11.69
C VAL A 828 28.61 7.44 11.68
N ALA A 829 27.86 7.92 10.69
CA ALA A 829 26.42 7.64 10.56
C ALA A 829 26.12 6.13 10.36
N LEU A 830 27.00 5.41 9.66
CA LEU A 830 26.89 3.95 9.51
C LEU A 830 27.17 3.22 10.83
N LEU A 831 28.12 3.71 11.63
CA LEU A 831 28.40 3.18 12.98
C LEU A 831 27.24 3.45 13.95
N GLU A 832 26.56 4.60 13.87
CA GLU A 832 25.31 4.82 14.62
C GLU A 832 24.23 3.80 14.23
N ASN A 833 23.98 3.61 12.93
CA ASN A 833 22.86 2.79 12.46
C ASN A 833 23.11 1.27 12.64
N GLU A 834 24.35 0.75 12.55
CA GLU A 834 24.65 -0.65 12.96
C GLU A 834 24.68 -0.78 14.49
N CYS A 835 25.10 0.25 15.26
CA CYS A 835 25.04 0.22 16.73
C CYS A 835 23.60 0.14 17.25
N GLU A 836 22.71 1.02 16.77
CA GLU A 836 21.28 0.99 17.12
C GLU A 836 20.67 -0.38 16.78
N LYS A 837 20.88 -0.86 15.55
CA LYS A 837 20.45 -2.19 15.11
C LYS A 837 20.89 -3.29 16.07
N ARG A 838 22.17 -3.36 16.44
CA ARG A 838 22.68 -4.39 17.37
C ARG A 838 22.00 -4.34 18.73
N ILE A 839 21.67 -3.14 19.23
CA ILE A 839 20.97 -2.99 20.51
C ILE A 839 19.48 -3.37 20.38
N VAL A 840 18.86 -3.17 19.21
CA VAL A 840 17.50 -3.66 18.92
C VAL A 840 17.48 -5.19 18.74
N GLU A 841 18.45 -5.77 18.01
CA GLU A 841 18.56 -7.20 17.73
C GLU A 841 18.99 -8.03 18.97
N GLU A 842 19.94 -7.54 19.77
CA GLU A 842 20.65 -8.31 20.83
C GLU A 842 20.50 -7.70 22.25
N GLY A 843 20.13 -6.41 22.35
CA GLY A 843 20.52 -5.52 23.45
C GLY A 843 19.79 -5.65 24.78
N LYS A 844 19.08 -6.75 25.06
CA LYS A 844 18.49 -7.03 26.39
C LYS A 844 19.20 -8.11 27.19
N TYR A 845 20.19 -8.84 26.63
CA TYR A 845 20.58 -10.14 27.20
C TYR A 845 22.03 -10.43 27.58
N ASN A 846 23.03 -9.72 27.07
CA ASN A 846 24.44 -9.94 27.46
C ASN A 846 25.03 -8.79 28.31
N THR A 847 24.21 -8.18 29.18
CA THR A 847 24.64 -7.14 30.14
C THR A 847 25.71 -7.62 31.14
N GLU A 848 25.79 -8.93 31.41
CA GLU A 848 26.84 -9.51 32.26
C GLU A 848 28.19 -9.71 31.55
N GLU A 849 28.25 -9.63 30.21
CA GLU A 849 29.44 -9.99 29.42
C GLU A 849 30.25 -8.78 28.93
N TYR A 850 29.61 -7.65 28.63
CA TYR A 850 30.26 -6.52 27.92
C TYR A 850 30.75 -5.35 28.80
N GLY A 851 30.31 -5.25 30.06
CA GLY A 851 30.94 -4.38 31.07
C GLY A 851 30.78 -2.86 30.93
N THR A 852 30.25 -2.35 29.82
CA THR A 852 29.72 -0.98 29.68
C THR A 852 28.26 -0.92 30.12
N SER A 853 27.77 0.24 30.58
CA SER A 853 26.33 0.38 30.80
C SER A 853 25.62 0.67 29.48
N ILE A 854 24.45 0.05 29.28
CA ILE A 854 23.61 0.34 28.10
C ILE A 854 23.16 1.80 28.12
N GLU A 855 22.97 2.38 29.31
CA GLU A 855 22.67 3.80 29.54
C GLU A 855 23.70 4.74 28.88
N ASP A 856 24.99 4.42 28.90
CA ASP A 856 26.04 5.22 28.27
C ASP A 856 25.92 5.22 26.74
N ILE A 857 25.51 4.10 26.15
CA ILE A 857 25.38 3.94 24.69
C ILE A 857 24.08 4.57 24.19
N LEU A 858 22.97 4.36 24.92
CA LEU A 858 21.72 5.08 24.71
C LEU A 858 21.94 6.59 24.81
N SER A 859 22.75 7.07 25.76
CA SER A 859 23.09 8.49 25.90
C SER A 859 23.85 9.06 24.68
N VAL A 860 24.60 8.24 23.93
CA VAL A 860 25.30 8.69 22.71
C VAL A 860 24.40 8.64 21.47
N LEU A 861 23.59 7.59 21.29
CA LEU A 861 22.56 7.54 20.24
C LEU A 861 21.50 8.65 20.41
N LYS A 862 21.31 9.10 21.66
CA LYS A 862 20.46 10.23 22.04
C LYS A 862 21.12 11.58 21.82
N CYS A 863 22.40 11.70 22.14
CA CYS A 863 23.14 12.97 22.12
C CYS A 863 24.52 12.78 21.45
N PRO A 864 24.61 12.99 20.12
CA PRO A 864 25.84 12.87 19.36
C PRO A 864 27.00 13.64 19.98
N ASN A 865 28.18 13.02 19.99
CA ASN A 865 29.40 13.54 20.61
C ASN A 865 29.25 14.01 22.07
N LEU A 866 28.22 13.53 22.79
CA LEU A 866 27.85 13.99 24.13
C LEU A 866 27.71 15.52 24.19
N CYS A 867 27.09 16.09 23.15
CA CYS A 867 26.92 17.54 22.96
C CYS A 867 28.24 18.32 22.99
N SER A 868 29.34 17.70 22.53
CA SER A 868 30.71 18.25 22.49
C SER A 868 31.24 18.82 23.82
N GLY A 869 30.62 18.46 24.95
CA GLY A 869 30.87 19.11 26.25
C GLY A 869 30.36 20.57 26.35
N ASN A 870 29.68 21.09 25.33
CA ASN A 870 29.18 22.47 25.25
C ASN A 870 27.64 22.56 25.39
N GLY A 871 26.94 21.46 25.65
CA GLY A 871 25.49 21.41 25.84
C GLY A 871 25.05 20.39 26.88
N GLN A 872 23.77 20.39 27.20
CA GLN A 872 23.13 19.38 28.04
C GLN A 872 22.33 18.40 27.17
N CYS A 873 22.44 17.11 27.48
CA CYS A 873 21.65 16.06 26.83
C CYS A 873 20.21 16.04 27.37
N MET A 874 19.23 15.95 26.49
CA MET A 874 17.78 15.99 26.74
C MET A 874 17.08 14.82 26.01
N GLU A 875 15.78 14.59 26.28
CA GLU A 875 14.99 13.54 25.59
C GLU A 875 14.98 13.64 24.06
N TRP A 876 15.11 14.87 23.53
CA TRP A 876 15.08 15.18 22.09
C TRP A 876 16.47 15.49 21.50
N GLY A 877 17.55 15.22 22.24
CA GLY A 877 18.94 15.48 21.82
C GLY A 877 19.61 16.61 22.58
N CYS A 878 20.51 17.35 21.93
CA CYS A 878 21.39 18.32 22.60
C CYS A 878 20.80 19.73 22.73
N ALA A 879 20.68 20.21 23.97
CA ALA A 879 20.41 21.61 24.29
C ALA A 879 21.72 22.38 24.51
N CYS A 880 22.13 23.18 23.52
CA CYS A 880 23.43 23.87 23.54
C CYS A 880 23.49 25.04 24.53
N SER A 881 24.67 25.25 25.11
CA SER A 881 24.95 26.43 25.94
C SER A 881 24.92 27.71 25.10
N PRO A 882 24.64 28.89 25.72
CA PRO A 882 24.87 30.17 25.07
C PRO A 882 26.30 30.26 24.50
N SER A 883 26.41 30.83 23.29
CA SER A 883 27.61 30.80 22.42
C SER A 883 27.91 29.48 21.68
N PHE A 884 27.04 28.46 21.70
CA PHE A 884 27.17 27.24 20.86
C PHE A 884 25.89 26.85 20.12
N SER A 885 26.04 26.18 18.97
CA SER A 885 24.99 25.60 18.12
C SER A 885 25.52 24.34 17.40
N SER A 886 24.78 23.83 16.40
CA SER A 886 24.84 22.49 15.79
C SER A 886 24.05 21.45 16.59
N TYR A 887 23.75 20.31 15.94
CA TYR A 887 23.06 19.16 16.53
C TYR A 887 23.86 18.48 17.67
N ASP A 888 25.18 18.71 17.72
CA ASP A 888 26.12 18.18 18.70
C ASP A 888 26.85 19.29 19.49
N CYS A 889 26.37 20.53 19.41
CA CYS A 889 26.92 21.74 20.06
C CYS A 889 28.41 22.04 19.78
N SER A 890 28.94 21.63 18.63
CA SER A 890 30.31 21.89 18.18
C SER A 890 30.51 23.29 17.59
N ASP A 891 29.49 23.89 16.96
CA ASP A 891 29.58 25.17 16.26
C ASP A 891 29.44 26.38 17.20
N SER A 892 30.56 26.92 17.69
CA SER A 892 30.51 28.19 18.45
C SER A 892 29.95 29.36 17.63
N TYR A 893 29.12 30.22 18.24
CA TYR A 893 28.69 31.50 17.65
C TYR A 893 29.80 32.56 17.67
N ASP A 894 30.84 32.40 18.49
CA ASP A 894 31.89 33.41 18.64
C ASP A 894 32.94 33.39 17.52
N LYS A 895 32.99 32.32 16.73
CA LYS A 895 33.90 32.13 15.59
C LYS A 895 33.37 32.87 14.34
N ALA A 896 34.20 33.73 13.76
CA ALA A 896 33.87 34.38 12.48
C ALA A 896 33.78 33.33 11.35
N PRO A 897 32.85 33.49 10.38
CA PRO A 897 32.77 32.61 9.22
C PRO A 897 34.00 32.77 8.31
N GLU A 898 34.30 31.75 7.51
CA GLU A 898 35.44 31.75 6.58
C GLU A 898 34.94 31.54 5.14
N ILE A 899 35.28 32.45 4.21
CA ILE A 899 34.98 32.31 2.78
C ILE A 899 36.10 31.52 2.11
N THR A 900 35.78 30.31 1.64
CA THR A 900 36.68 29.46 0.87
C THR A 900 36.73 29.90 -0.60
N GLU A 901 35.58 30.21 -1.20
CA GLU A 901 35.43 30.47 -2.64
C GLU A 901 34.23 31.39 -2.94
N LEU A 902 34.20 31.97 -4.15
CA LEU A 902 33.07 32.69 -4.71
C LEU A 902 32.60 31.96 -5.97
N GLY A 903 31.30 31.98 -6.27
CA GLY A 903 30.76 31.40 -7.51
C GLY A 903 31.53 31.83 -8.76
N ASN A 904 31.69 30.90 -9.72
CA ASN A 904 32.55 31.06 -10.90
C ASN A 904 34.02 31.43 -10.55
N ALA A 905 34.56 30.89 -9.46
CA ALA A 905 35.89 31.23 -8.91
C ALA A 905 36.12 32.74 -8.68
N GLY A 906 35.04 33.50 -8.46
CA GLY A 906 35.06 34.96 -8.31
C GLY A 906 35.09 35.76 -9.61
N PHE A 907 35.02 35.13 -10.79
CA PHE A 907 34.97 35.83 -12.09
C PHE A 907 33.55 35.86 -12.63
N CYS A 908 33.05 37.04 -13.03
CA CYS A 908 31.71 37.18 -13.59
C CYS A 908 31.71 37.95 -14.92
N ASP A 909 31.30 37.23 -15.97
CA ASP A 909 31.08 37.76 -17.32
C ASP A 909 29.65 38.29 -17.44
N VAL A 910 29.50 39.61 -17.61
CA VAL A 910 28.19 40.28 -17.73
C VAL A 910 27.41 39.86 -18.98
N GLN A 911 28.07 39.28 -19.99
CA GLN A 911 27.42 38.76 -21.19
C GLN A 911 26.80 37.36 -20.98
N LYS A 912 27.13 36.68 -19.88
CA LYS A 912 26.73 35.27 -19.62
C LYS A 912 25.98 35.06 -18.30
N TYR A 913 26.23 35.88 -17.27
CA TYR A 913 25.69 35.67 -15.93
C TYR A 913 25.14 36.97 -15.31
N ASN A 914 24.12 36.84 -14.45
CA ASN A 914 23.63 37.97 -13.65
C ASN A 914 24.59 38.26 -12.48
N CYS A 915 25.57 39.14 -12.71
CA CYS A 915 26.59 39.50 -11.71
C CYS A 915 26.05 40.29 -10.49
N MET A 916 24.75 40.59 -10.40
CA MET A 916 24.15 41.30 -9.26
C MET A 916 23.97 40.44 -8.00
N MET A 917 23.97 39.11 -8.15
CA MET A 917 23.88 38.15 -7.05
C MET A 917 25.15 37.29 -7.03
N VAL A 918 25.82 37.24 -5.88
CA VAL A 918 27.11 36.57 -5.71
C VAL A 918 26.96 35.46 -4.70
N ARG A 919 27.02 34.21 -5.15
CA ARG A 919 27.10 33.05 -4.27
C ARG A 919 28.47 32.99 -3.61
N VAL A 920 28.48 32.94 -2.28
CA VAL A 920 29.68 32.92 -1.44
C VAL A 920 29.74 31.56 -0.74
N PHE A 921 30.81 30.81 -1.00
CA PHE A 921 31.05 29.50 -0.41
C PHE A 921 32.07 29.59 0.73
N GLY A 922 31.86 28.82 1.79
CA GLY A 922 32.63 28.97 3.01
C GLY A 922 32.36 27.92 4.06
N LYS A 923 32.71 28.26 5.31
CA LYS A 923 32.48 27.45 6.51
C LYS A 923 31.94 28.32 7.64
N GLY A 924 30.93 27.82 8.35
CA GLY A 924 30.41 28.45 9.56
C GLY A 924 29.47 29.64 9.32
N PHE A 925 28.79 29.72 8.19
CA PHE A 925 27.66 30.63 8.05
C PHE A 925 26.48 30.14 8.91
N LYS A 926 25.65 31.05 9.43
CA LYS A 926 24.51 30.68 10.30
C LYS A 926 23.26 31.49 9.98
N GLU A 927 22.11 30.83 9.94
CA GLU A 927 20.82 31.50 9.75
C GLU A 927 20.45 32.33 10.99
N LEU A 928 20.65 33.64 10.88
CA LEU A 928 20.37 34.62 11.92
C LEU A 928 19.85 35.90 11.26
N PRO A 929 18.86 36.62 11.83
CA PRO A 929 18.42 37.92 11.31
C PRO A 929 19.51 39.00 11.24
N SER A 930 20.67 38.76 11.87
CA SER A 930 21.87 39.59 11.84
C SER A 930 22.86 39.27 10.71
N ILE A 931 22.67 38.18 9.96
CA ILE A 931 23.58 37.80 8.88
C ILE A 931 23.56 38.84 7.76
N LYS A 932 24.75 39.30 7.34
CA LYS A 932 24.89 40.30 6.28
C LYS A 932 26.22 40.21 5.55
N CYS A 933 26.23 40.66 4.30
CA CYS A 933 27.45 40.80 3.51
C CYS A 933 28.00 42.22 3.61
N GLU A 934 29.32 42.34 3.70
CA GLU A 934 30.05 43.59 3.47
C GLU A 934 30.64 43.55 2.06
N VAL A 935 30.27 44.52 1.24
CA VAL A 935 30.60 44.60 -0.18
C VAL A 935 31.29 45.94 -0.44
N THR A 936 32.55 45.91 -0.88
CA THR A 936 33.39 47.10 -1.03
C THR A 936 33.95 47.25 -2.45
N LYS A 937 33.66 48.36 -3.13
CA LYS A 937 34.20 48.67 -4.47
C LYS A 937 35.71 48.96 -4.34
N LEU A 938 36.56 48.23 -5.07
CA LEU A 938 38.00 48.52 -5.11
C LEU A 938 38.27 49.59 -6.16
N GLN A 939 38.86 50.72 -5.75
CA GLN A 939 39.27 51.82 -6.62
C GLN A 939 40.78 51.75 -6.87
N TYR A 940 41.23 52.10 -8.07
CA TYR A 940 42.65 52.08 -8.41
C TYR A 940 43.26 53.48 -8.31
N ASN A 941 44.22 53.69 -7.40
CA ASN A 941 44.88 54.98 -7.21
C ASN A 941 46.39 54.84 -7.40
N SER A 942 46.89 55.41 -8.50
CA SER A 942 48.31 55.72 -8.80
C SER A 942 49.34 54.57 -8.84
N SER A 943 49.07 53.45 -8.18
CA SER A 943 49.84 52.20 -8.23
C SER A 943 49.11 51.00 -7.60
N GLU A 944 48.21 51.21 -6.64
CA GLU A 944 47.58 50.13 -5.86
C GLU A 944 46.04 50.18 -5.90
N TRP A 945 45.40 49.05 -5.60
CA TRP A 945 43.94 48.94 -5.43
C TRP A 945 43.57 49.22 -3.98
N MET A 946 42.86 50.32 -3.74
CA MET A 946 42.37 50.73 -2.43
C MET A 946 40.89 50.34 -2.28
N PRO A 947 40.45 49.78 -1.14
CA PRO A 947 39.02 49.65 -0.85
C PRO A 947 38.39 51.04 -0.69
N GLY A 948 37.23 51.25 -1.31
CA GLY A 948 36.34 52.38 -1.04
C GLY A 948 35.54 52.18 0.25
N GLU A 949 34.39 52.84 0.37
CA GLU A 949 33.50 52.67 1.51
C GLU A 949 32.80 51.29 1.49
N PRO A 950 32.69 50.60 2.63
CA PRO A 950 32.00 49.32 2.72
C PRO A 950 30.48 49.51 2.70
N ILE A 951 29.79 48.78 1.83
CA ILE A 951 28.34 48.78 1.71
C ILE A 951 27.80 47.47 2.28
N TYR A 952 26.89 47.55 3.27
CA TYR A 952 26.23 46.38 3.81
C TYR A 952 24.98 46.05 3.00
N THR A 953 24.91 44.85 2.45
CA THR A 953 23.82 44.42 1.58
C THR A 953 23.00 43.29 2.19
N GLN A 954 21.76 43.14 1.73
CA GLN A 954 20.93 41.99 2.08
C GLN A 954 21.57 40.70 1.53
N THR A 955 21.38 39.61 2.28
CA THR A 955 21.89 38.30 1.94
C THR A 955 20.80 37.25 2.17
N VAL A 956 20.81 36.21 1.35
CA VAL A 956 19.95 35.04 1.50
C VAL A 956 20.82 33.90 2.01
N PHE A 957 20.56 33.43 3.22
CA PHE A 957 21.16 32.20 3.75
C PHE A 957 20.67 31.00 2.91
N ARG A 958 21.56 30.04 2.63
CA ARG A 958 21.21 28.80 1.90
C ARG A 958 21.49 27.55 2.72
N ASN A 959 22.69 27.47 3.28
CA ASN A 959 23.11 26.45 4.23
C ASN A 959 24.38 26.95 4.97
N SER A 960 24.92 26.17 5.91
CA SER A 960 26.08 26.56 6.72
C SER A 960 27.40 26.75 5.94
N ARG A 961 27.43 26.40 4.64
CA ARG A 961 28.55 26.58 3.72
C ARG A 961 28.26 27.50 2.52
N ALA A 962 27.03 27.99 2.34
CA ALA A 962 26.66 28.87 1.22
C ALA A 962 25.71 30.01 1.63
N VAL A 963 26.02 31.23 1.19
CA VAL A 963 25.12 32.40 1.26
C VAL A 963 25.14 33.17 -0.05
N ASP A 964 24.00 33.73 -0.45
CA ASP A 964 23.92 34.62 -1.61
C ASP A 964 24.00 36.09 -1.15
N CYS A 965 25.05 36.80 -1.56
CA CYS A 965 25.21 38.24 -1.31
C CYS A 965 24.69 39.05 -2.50
N GLN A 966 23.84 40.05 -2.26
CA GLN A 966 23.45 41.00 -3.30
C GLN A 966 24.51 42.10 -3.49
N LEU A 967 24.77 42.54 -4.72
CA LEU A 967 25.57 43.75 -5.01
C LEU A 967 24.67 45.01 -5.12
N PRO A 968 25.21 46.21 -4.82
CA PRO A 968 24.48 47.48 -5.01
C PRO A 968 24.05 47.72 -6.47
N THR A 969 22.90 48.36 -6.66
CA THR A 969 22.32 48.66 -7.99
C THR A 969 23.21 49.48 -8.91
N ASP A 970 24.13 50.26 -8.34
CA ASP A 970 25.02 51.18 -9.07
C ASP A 970 26.07 50.45 -9.92
N VAL A 971 26.13 49.11 -9.87
CA VAL A 971 26.90 48.26 -10.79
C VAL A 971 26.53 48.49 -12.26
N GLN A 972 25.30 48.92 -12.57
CA GLN A 972 24.89 49.28 -13.94
C GLN A 972 25.23 50.73 -14.34
N GLN A 973 25.58 51.61 -13.39
CA GLN A 973 26.15 52.90 -13.74
C GLN A 973 27.62 52.71 -14.11
N PHE A 974 27.85 52.55 -15.42
CA PHE A 974 29.13 52.88 -16.05
C PHE A 974 29.37 54.40 -15.89
N ASP A 975 29.85 54.80 -14.71
CA ASP A 975 30.51 56.09 -14.52
C ASP A 975 31.47 56.32 -15.68
N THR A 976 31.37 57.49 -16.32
CA THR A 976 32.06 57.82 -17.58
C THR A 976 33.52 57.38 -17.56
N MET A 977 33.86 56.38 -18.38
CA MET A 977 35.14 55.67 -18.31
C MET A 977 36.33 56.62 -18.47
N ASP A 978 37.15 56.76 -17.43
CA ASP A 978 38.45 57.41 -17.54
C ASP A 978 39.44 56.47 -18.24
N LEU A 979 39.44 56.52 -19.59
CA LEU A 979 40.07 55.52 -20.47
C LEU A 979 41.61 55.54 -20.48
N VAL A 980 42.25 56.27 -19.57
CA VAL A 980 43.71 56.42 -19.45
C VAL A 980 44.35 55.24 -18.69
N GLY A 981 44.11 54.00 -19.15
CA GLY A 981 44.74 52.82 -18.52
C GLY A 981 44.36 51.43 -19.01
N GLY A 982 43.34 51.26 -19.86
CA GLY A 982 43.03 49.98 -20.51
C GLY A 982 42.55 48.86 -19.58
N LYS A 983 41.81 49.19 -18.49
CA LYS A 983 41.24 48.21 -17.55
C LYS A 983 39.77 48.52 -17.18
N PRO A 984 38.79 48.20 -18.05
CA PRO A 984 37.40 48.10 -17.62
C PRO A 984 37.26 46.84 -16.74
N THR A 985 37.25 46.97 -15.42
CA THR A 985 37.12 45.82 -14.51
C THR A 985 36.50 46.26 -13.18
N GLY A 986 35.29 45.81 -12.90
CA GLY A 986 34.63 46.03 -11.62
C GLY A 986 35.18 45.07 -10.57
N LYS A 987 36.21 45.48 -9.82
CA LYS A 987 36.73 44.69 -8.69
C LYS A 987 35.95 45.01 -7.41
N TRP A 988 35.38 44.00 -6.79
CA TRP A 988 34.63 44.09 -5.54
C TRP A 988 35.26 43.16 -4.49
N GLN A 989 35.40 43.64 -3.26
CA GLN A 989 35.77 42.81 -2.12
C GLN A 989 34.51 42.43 -1.34
N LEU A 990 34.35 41.14 -1.06
CA LEU A 990 33.24 40.60 -0.27
C LEU A 990 33.75 39.99 1.04
N LYS A 991 32.99 40.22 2.12
CA LYS A 991 33.07 39.50 3.41
C LYS A 991 31.65 39.17 3.88
N VAL A 992 31.51 38.17 4.74
CA VAL A 992 30.24 37.78 5.38
C VAL A 992 30.37 37.87 6.89
N SER A 993 29.30 38.22 7.60
CA SER A 993 29.22 38.21 9.06
C SER A 993 27.89 37.63 9.52
N ASN A 994 27.93 36.74 10.53
CA ASN A 994 26.73 36.11 11.12
C ASN A 994 26.07 36.99 12.19
N ASP A 995 26.87 37.64 13.04
CA ASP A 995 26.45 38.51 14.14
C ASP A 995 26.28 39.98 13.69
N GLY A 996 26.79 40.31 12.51
CA GLY A 996 26.83 41.66 11.96
C GLY A 996 28.01 42.51 12.44
N TYR A 997 28.98 41.93 13.15
CA TYR A 997 30.15 42.63 13.71
C TYR A 997 31.47 41.93 13.40
N LYS A 998 31.52 40.59 13.45
CA LYS A 998 32.69 39.78 13.09
C LYS A 998 32.57 39.33 11.64
N PHE A 999 33.41 39.87 10.79
CA PHE A 999 33.45 39.57 9.36
C PHE A 999 34.51 38.53 9.01
N SER A 1000 34.26 37.79 7.94
CA SER A 1000 35.15 36.79 7.37
C SER A 1000 36.46 37.36 6.82
N ASN A 1001 37.37 36.46 6.43
CA ASN A 1001 38.40 36.78 5.45
C ASN A 1001 37.76 37.36 4.16
N PRO A 1002 38.42 38.32 3.49
CA PRO A 1002 37.94 38.88 2.23
C PRO A 1002 38.23 37.95 1.04
N LYS A 1003 37.30 37.91 0.08
CA LYS A 1003 37.54 37.46 -1.29
C LYS A 1003 37.28 38.58 -2.29
N ILE A 1004 37.90 38.48 -3.47
CA ILE A 1004 37.75 39.46 -4.55
C ILE A 1004 36.92 38.85 -5.67
N MET A 1005 35.86 39.56 -6.06
CA MET A 1005 35.11 39.32 -7.28
C MET A 1005 35.60 40.24 -8.40
N VAL A 1006 35.64 39.73 -9.63
CA VAL A 1006 36.10 40.40 -10.84
C VAL A 1006 34.98 40.40 -11.88
N ILE A 1007 34.30 41.53 -12.03
CA ILE A 1007 33.28 41.73 -13.07
C ILE A 1007 33.96 42.27 -14.34
N TYR A 1008 33.69 41.62 -15.47
CA TYR A 1008 34.28 41.93 -16.78
C TYR A 1008 33.29 41.67 -17.92
N ASP A 1009 33.64 42.14 -19.13
CA ASP A 1009 32.90 41.85 -20.36
C ASP A 1009 33.66 40.81 -21.19
N GLY A 1010 33.08 39.60 -21.32
CA GLY A 1010 33.69 38.49 -22.06
C GLY A 1010 33.69 38.64 -23.58
N ALA A 1011 32.92 39.57 -24.16
CA ALA A 1011 33.08 39.95 -25.57
C ALA A 1011 34.40 40.73 -25.76
N CYS A 1012 34.68 41.67 -24.86
CA CYS A 1012 35.79 42.62 -24.98
C CYS A 1012 37.13 42.12 -24.41
N GLN A 1013 37.10 41.28 -23.37
CA GLN A 1013 38.26 40.92 -22.56
C GLN A 1013 38.48 39.42 -22.46
N VAL A 1014 39.68 39.05 -22.00
CA VAL A 1014 39.99 37.73 -21.46
C VAL A 1014 40.56 37.93 -20.06
N CYS A 1015 39.95 37.29 -19.07
CA CYS A 1015 40.43 37.19 -17.69
C CYS A 1015 40.74 35.71 -17.42
N GLY A 1016 41.71 35.39 -16.56
CA GLY A 1016 42.05 33.99 -16.28
C GLY A 1016 42.94 33.79 -15.07
N LEU A 1017 42.77 32.62 -14.44
CA LEU A 1017 43.35 32.25 -13.15
C LEU A 1017 44.89 32.28 -13.10
N TYR A 1018 45.57 32.13 -14.23
CA TYR A 1018 47.01 31.87 -14.30
C TYR A 1018 47.90 33.13 -14.40
N LYS A 1019 47.36 34.36 -14.37
CA LYS A 1019 48.16 35.62 -14.41
C LYS A 1019 47.54 36.79 -13.61
N ASN A 1020 48.04 36.98 -12.38
CA ASN A 1020 48.00 38.22 -11.57
C ASN A 1020 46.72 39.09 -11.67
N ASP A 1021 45.54 38.47 -11.56
CA ASP A 1021 44.22 39.11 -11.50
C ASP A 1021 43.98 40.22 -12.55
N SER A 1022 44.56 40.06 -13.75
CA SER A 1022 44.57 41.10 -14.79
C SER A 1022 43.84 40.65 -16.06
N CYS A 1023 42.65 41.22 -16.29
CA CYS A 1023 41.94 41.09 -17.55
C CYS A 1023 42.67 41.86 -18.67
N THR A 1024 42.83 41.22 -19.84
CA THR A 1024 43.42 41.84 -21.04
C THR A 1024 42.34 42.11 -22.10
N ILE A 1025 42.39 43.28 -22.73
CA ILE A 1025 41.47 43.64 -23.84
C ILE A 1025 41.91 42.91 -25.11
N LYS A 1026 40.96 42.40 -25.90
CA LYS A 1026 41.21 41.73 -27.18
C LYS A 1026 41.63 42.73 -28.28
N GLU A 1027 42.33 42.25 -29.30
CA GLU A 1027 42.84 43.13 -30.36
C GLU A 1027 41.80 43.46 -31.46
N ASN A 1028 40.93 42.50 -31.82
CA ASN A 1028 39.93 42.64 -32.89
C ASN A 1028 38.54 43.06 -32.38
N VAL A 1029 38.47 44.12 -31.57
CA VAL A 1029 37.22 44.70 -31.06
C VAL A 1029 37.21 46.24 -31.17
N CYS A 1030 36.00 46.80 -31.33
CA CYS A 1030 35.69 48.21 -31.17
C CYS A 1030 35.12 48.47 -29.76
N ILE A 1031 35.39 49.64 -29.20
CA ILE A 1031 34.85 50.14 -27.94
C ILE A 1031 34.19 51.48 -28.26
N ILE A 1032 32.87 51.48 -28.50
CA ILE A 1032 32.11 52.64 -29.00
C ILE A 1032 31.11 53.02 -27.91
N ASP A 1033 31.10 54.30 -27.52
CA ASP A 1033 30.24 54.85 -26.47
C ASP A 1033 30.31 54.08 -25.12
N GLY A 1034 31.48 53.49 -24.83
CA GLY A 1034 31.74 52.67 -23.63
C GLY A 1034 31.31 51.20 -23.75
N LEU A 1035 30.60 50.82 -24.81
CA LEU A 1035 30.17 49.46 -25.10
C LEU A 1035 31.13 48.75 -26.08
N CYS A 1036 31.20 47.42 -25.98
CA CYS A 1036 32.13 46.61 -26.76
C CYS A 1036 31.46 45.85 -27.89
N TYR A 1037 32.13 45.83 -29.06
CA TYR A 1037 31.66 45.25 -30.31
C TYR A 1037 32.77 44.46 -30.99
N VAL A 1038 32.44 43.31 -31.57
CA VAL A 1038 33.36 42.42 -32.30
C VAL A 1038 33.52 42.89 -33.74
N GLU A 1039 34.67 42.61 -34.38
CA GLU A 1039 34.87 42.88 -35.81
C GLU A 1039 33.79 42.19 -36.65
N GLY A 1040 32.90 42.99 -37.25
CA GLY A 1040 31.73 42.53 -38.00
C GLY A 1040 30.37 42.92 -37.42
N ASP A 1041 30.29 43.34 -36.15
CA ASP A 1041 29.02 43.71 -35.51
C ASP A 1041 28.38 44.94 -36.17
N LYS A 1042 27.08 44.88 -36.47
CA LYS A 1042 26.28 46.01 -36.98
C LYS A 1042 25.71 46.86 -35.83
N ASN A 1043 25.51 48.14 -36.07
CA ASN A 1043 24.81 49.03 -35.14
C ASN A 1043 23.30 48.69 -35.11
N ARG A 1044 22.74 48.49 -33.91
CA ARG A 1044 21.31 48.20 -33.71
C ARG A 1044 20.35 49.30 -34.21
N THR A 1045 20.86 50.52 -34.42
CA THR A 1045 20.06 51.68 -34.89
C THR A 1045 20.32 52.05 -36.35
N SER A 1046 21.25 51.37 -37.04
CA SER A 1046 21.49 51.56 -38.48
C SER A 1046 22.31 50.39 -39.04
N PRO A 1047 21.71 49.47 -39.82
CA PRO A 1047 22.41 48.31 -40.38
C PRO A 1047 23.58 48.64 -41.32
N CYS A 1048 23.60 49.85 -41.90
CA CYS A 1048 24.67 50.35 -42.76
C CYS A 1048 25.96 50.73 -41.97
N LEU A 1049 25.93 50.72 -40.63
CA LEU A 1049 27.06 50.97 -39.75
C LEU A 1049 27.58 49.68 -39.09
N ILE A 1050 28.91 49.48 -39.14
CA ILE A 1050 29.59 48.24 -38.75
C ILE A 1050 30.88 48.51 -37.95
N CYS A 1051 31.20 47.64 -36.98
CA CYS A 1051 32.49 47.64 -36.29
C CYS A 1051 33.58 47.05 -37.18
N ARG A 1052 34.55 47.90 -37.56
CA ARG A 1052 35.80 47.49 -38.24
C ARG A 1052 37.00 48.04 -37.46
N PRO A 1053 37.58 47.28 -36.50
CA PRO A 1053 38.67 47.74 -35.64
C PRO A 1053 39.92 48.22 -36.39
N LYS A 1054 40.09 47.75 -37.64
CA LYS A 1054 41.17 48.14 -38.55
C LYS A 1054 40.99 49.53 -39.19
N ILE A 1055 39.79 50.10 -39.12
CA ILE A 1055 39.45 51.46 -39.62
C ILE A 1055 39.28 52.41 -38.43
N SER A 1056 38.45 52.04 -37.46
CA SER A 1056 38.32 52.73 -36.18
C SER A 1056 37.99 51.74 -35.08
N ARG A 1057 38.63 51.91 -33.92
CA ARG A 1057 38.33 51.14 -32.70
C ARG A 1057 37.37 51.88 -31.76
N PHE A 1058 37.00 53.12 -32.05
CA PHE A 1058 36.24 54.00 -31.15
C PHE A 1058 35.01 54.66 -31.80
N THR A 1059 34.77 54.42 -33.09
CA THR A 1059 33.62 54.94 -33.83
C THR A 1059 33.13 53.90 -34.83
N TRP A 1060 31.85 53.94 -35.17
CA TRP A 1060 31.29 53.12 -36.26
C TRP A 1060 31.96 53.41 -37.61
N SER A 1061 32.01 52.39 -38.48
CA SER A 1061 32.45 52.50 -39.88
C SER A 1061 31.28 52.20 -40.82
N PHE A 1062 31.31 52.67 -42.07
CA PHE A 1062 30.25 52.39 -43.05
C PHE A 1062 30.45 51.06 -43.79
N LEU A 1063 29.35 50.47 -44.27
CA LEU A 1063 29.32 49.31 -45.15
C LEU A 1063 29.51 49.74 -46.62
N GLU A 1064 30.50 49.15 -47.31
CA GLU A 1064 30.93 49.64 -48.64
C GLU A 1064 30.29 48.92 -49.84
N ASN A 1065 29.64 47.78 -49.62
CA ASN A 1065 28.93 47.02 -50.64
C ASN A 1065 27.49 46.82 -50.15
N ASN A 1066 26.52 47.43 -50.85
CA ASN A 1066 25.08 47.25 -50.62
C ASN A 1066 24.45 46.78 -51.94
N GLN A 1067 23.56 45.78 -51.91
CA GLN A 1067 22.83 45.28 -53.08
C GLN A 1067 21.35 45.67 -52.99
N PRO A 1068 20.64 45.86 -54.11
CA PRO A 1068 19.25 46.28 -54.07
C PRO A 1068 18.31 45.14 -53.64
N PRO A 1069 17.22 45.43 -52.89
CA PRO A 1069 16.31 44.41 -52.36
C PRO A 1069 15.56 43.64 -53.45
N VAL A 1070 15.32 42.35 -53.20
CA VAL A 1070 14.80 41.37 -54.18
C VAL A 1070 13.41 40.88 -53.78
N ILE A 1071 12.44 40.97 -54.70
CA ILE A 1071 11.08 40.45 -54.47
C ILE A 1071 11.05 38.91 -54.53
N GLN A 1072 10.30 38.29 -53.63
CA GLN A 1072 10.10 36.84 -53.63
C GLN A 1072 9.16 36.41 -54.78
N ALA A 1073 9.33 35.19 -55.29
CA ALA A 1073 8.73 34.75 -56.55
C ALA A 1073 7.19 34.92 -56.59
N LEU A 1074 6.71 35.66 -57.60
CA LEU A 1074 5.30 35.91 -57.87
C LEU A 1074 4.59 34.63 -58.38
N GLN A 1075 3.31 34.47 -58.02
CA GLN A 1075 2.44 33.48 -58.66
C GLN A 1075 2.12 33.93 -60.10
N ASP A 1076 2.25 33.03 -61.08
CA ASP A 1076 2.27 33.38 -62.51
C ASP A 1076 1.05 34.16 -63.04
N LYS A 1077 -0.11 34.12 -62.36
CA LYS A 1077 -1.30 34.95 -62.66
C LYS A 1077 -2.14 35.25 -61.42
N LEU A 1078 -2.01 36.46 -60.86
CA LEU A 1078 -2.90 36.94 -59.78
C LEU A 1078 -4.33 37.17 -60.28
N GLN A 1079 -5.31 36.74 -59.49
CA GLN A 1079 -6.73 36.74 -59.80
C GLN A 1079 -7.59 37.18 -58.60
N THR A 1080 -8.69 37.85 -58.91
CA THR A 1080 -9.66 38.46 -57.97
C THR A 1080 -11.05 38.46 -58.62
N PHE A 1081 -12.12 38.83 -57.90
CA PHE A 1081 -13.47 38.97 -58.46
C PHE A 1081 -14.04 40.37 -58.22
N TYR A 1082 -15.00 40.78 -59.05
CA TYR A 1082 -15.57 42.13 -59.05
C TYR A 1082 -16.31 42.44 -57.74
N GLY A 1083 -16.03 43.63 -57.18
CA GLY A 1083 -16.57 44.08 -55.89
C GLY A 1083 -15.78 43.58 -54.66
N GLU A 1084 -14.70 42.83 -54.85
CA GLU A 1084 -13.75 42.44 -53.81
C GLU A 1084 -12.88 43.64 -53.38
N ASN A 1085 -12.54 43.72 -52.09
CA ASN A 1085 -11.38 44.48 -51.64
C ASN A 1085 -10.19 43.52 -51.75
N PHE A 1086 -9.42 43.62 -52.84
CA PHE A 1086 -8.29 42.74 -53.09
C PHE A 1086 -7.10 43.17 -52.23
N GLU A 1087 -6.81 42.37 -51.21
CA GLU A 1087 -5.68 42.54 -50.29
C GLU A 1087 -4.64 41.44 -50.55
N TYR A 1088 -3.38 41.82 -50.80
CA TYR A 1088 -2.30 40.89 -51.08
C TYR A 1088 -0.98 41.38 -50.47
N GLN A 1089 -0.31 40.52 -49.72
CA GLN A 1089 0.98 40.85 -49.09
C GLN A 1089 2.15 40.50 -50.03
N PHE A 1090 2.89 41.51 -50.48
CA PHE A 1090 4.16 41.28 -51.16
C PHE A 1090 5.28 41.06 -50.14
N VAL A 1091 6.20 40.17 -50.47
CA VAL A 1091 7.38 39.86 -49.65
C VAL A 1091 8.62 40.06 -50.50
N ALA A 1092 9.60 40.76 -49.93
CA ALA A 1092 10.92 40.95 -50.49
C ALA A 1092 11.94 40.74 -49.38
N PHE A 1093 13.19 40.49 -49.76
CA PHE A 1093 14.31 40.37 -48.84
C PHE A 1093 15.50 41.15 -49.38
N ASP A 1094 16.27 41.71 -48.47
CA ASP A 1094 17.50 42.42 -48.76
C ASP A 1094 18.70 41.46 -48.61
N PRO A 1095 19.64 41.38 -49.57
CA PRO A 1095 20.78 40.46 -49.46
C PRO A 1095 21.70 40.78 -48.26
N GLU A 1096 21.76 42.05 -47.85
CA GLU A 1096 22.54 42.53 -46.70
C GLU A 1096 21.74 42.49 -45.38
N GLY A 1097 20.42 42.26 -45.42
CA GLY A 1097 19.53 42.15 -44.26
C GLY A 1097 19.07 43.50 -43.69
N SER A 1098 18.89 44.49 -44.54
CA SER A 1098 18.35 45.83 -44.22
C SER A 1098 16.82 45.84 -44.25
N ASP A 1099 16.19 46.80 -43.58
CA ASP A 1099 14.73 47.01 -43.67
C ASP A 1099 14.35 47.57 -45.05
N ILE A 1100 13.15 47.19 -45.53
CA ILE A 1100 12.67 47.48 -46.89
C ILE A 1100 11.40 48.32 -46.84
N HIS A 1101 11.28 49.29 -47.73
CA HIS A 1101 10.13 50.17 -47.87
C HIS A 1101 9.49 50.06 -49.26
N PHE A 1102 8.24 49.60 -49.29
CA PHE A 1102 7.44 49.48 -50.50
C PHE A 1102 6.68 50.78 -50.80
N THR A 1103 6.64 51.17 -52.07
CA THR A 1103 5.91 52.34 -52.58
C THR A 1103 5.20 51.99 -53.90
N LEU A 1104 4.00 52.53 -54.13
CA LEU A 1104 3.25 52.34 -55.38
C LEU A 1104 3.65 53.45 -56.36
N ASP A 1105 4.31 53.05 -57.46
CA ASP A 1105 4.85 53.93 -58.49
C ASP A 1105 3.78 54.26 -59.56
N SER A 1106 2.92 53.28 -59.89
CA SER A 1106 1.72 53.51 -60.72
C SER A 1106 0.63 52.43 -60.55
N GLY A 1107 -0.62 52.82 -60.75
CA GLY A 1107 -1.80 51.93 -60.76
C GLY A 1107 -3.12 52.70 -60.98
N PRO A 1108 -4.26 52.01 -61.21
CA PRO A 1108 -5.60 52.61 -61.25
C PRO A 1108 -6.03 53.25 -59.92
N GLU A 1109 -7.05 54.11 -59.97
CA GLU A 1109 -7.61 54.78 -58.79
C GLU A 1109 -8.11 53.77 -57.73
N GLY A 1110 -7.92 54.11 -56.45
CA GLY A 1110 -8.28 53.24 -55.33
C GLY A 1110 -7.26 52.13 -55.01
N ALA A 1111 -6.14 52.06 -55.72
CA ALA A 1111 -5.02 51.17 -55.38
C ALA A 1111 -4.03 51.85 -54.42
N SER A 1112 -3.46 51.07 -53.49
CA SER A 1112 -2.44 51.53 -52.54
C SER A 1112 -1.52 50.40 -52.10
N VAL A 1113 -0.33 50.73 -51.59
CA VAL A 1113 0.55 49.79 -50.87
C VAL A 1113 1.04 50.44 -49.59
N SER A 1114 1.14 49.68 -48.51
CA SER A 1114 1.81 50.12 -47.28
C SER A 1114 3.33 50.04 -47.43
N SER A 1115 4.08 50.76 -46.59
CA SER A 1115 5.54 50.66 -46.54
C SER A 1115 6.04 49.23 -46.26
N ALA A 1116 5.22 48.40 -45.60
CA ALA A 1116 5.49 46.99 -45.30
C ALA A 1116 5.01 46.01 -46.40
N GLY A 1117 4.61 46.48 -47.58
CA GLY A 1117 4.30 45.62 -48.73
C GLY A 1117 2.87 45.06 -48.81
N LEU A 1118 1.98 45.44 -47.88
CA LEU A 1118 0.55 45.10 -48.00
C LEU A 1118 -0.08 45.96 -49.10
N PHE A 1119 -0.47 45.34 -50.21
CA PHE A 1119 -1.17 45.96 -51.31
C PHE A 1119 -2.68 45.81 -51.15
N MET A 1120 -3.42 46.89 -51.40
CA MET A 1120 -4.88 46.96 -51.28
C MET A 1120 -5.47 47.67 -52.49
N TRP A 1121 -6.43 47.05 -53.18
CA TRP A 1121 -7.16 47.64 -54.31
C TRP A 1121 -8.61 47.18 -54.35
N LYS A 1122 -9.56 48.10 -54.56
CA LYS A 1122 -10.98 47.78 -54.68
C LYS A 1122 -11.37 47.52 -56.14
N THR A 1123 -11.93 46.35 -56.42
CA THR A 1123 -12.08 45.83 -57.80
C THR A 1123 -13.36 46.30 -58.49
N ASP A 1124 -13.52 47.62 -58.60
CA ASP A 1124 -14.66 48.27 -59.27
C ASP A 1124 -14.59 48.22 -60.82
N LEU A 1125 -13.70 47.40 -61.39
CA LEU A 1125 -13.49 47.25 -62.83
C LEU A 1125 -13.41 45.75 -63.23
N LEU A 1126 -14.15 45.35 -64.26
CA LEU A 1126 -14.19 43.98 -64.80
C LEU A 1126 -13.03 43.64 -65.76
N THR A 1127 -11.93 44.39 -65.75
CA THR A 1127 -10.80 44.25 -66.68
C THR A 1127 -9.48 44.11 -65.94
N THR A 1128 -8.60 43.24 -66.44
CA THR A 1128 -7.23 43.07 -65.93
C THR A 1128 -6.49 44.41 -65.84
N GLN A 1129 -5.85 44.66 -64.69
CA GLN A 1129 -5.09 45.87 -64.42
C GLN A 1129 -3.61 45.57 -64.19
N GLN A 1130 -2.75 46.56 -64.46
CA GLN A 1130 -1.32 46.52 -64.17
C GLN A 1130 -0.97 47.53 -63.08
N PHE A 1131 0.00 47.18 -62.23
CA PHE A 1131 0.51 48.02 -61.15
C PHE A 1131 2.03 47.96 -61.13
N THR A 1132 2.71 49.07 -60.82
CA THR A 1132 4.16 49.10 -60.65
C THR A 1132 4.51 49.48 -59.23
N LEU A 1133 5.27 48.60 -58.56
CA LEU A 1133 5.78 48.75 -57.21
C LEU A 1133 7.26 49.12 -57.25
N ARG A 1134 7.69 49.95 -56.31
CA ARG A 1134 9.08 50.32 -56.07
C ARG A 1134 9.45 50.02 -54.63
N LEU A 1135 10.58 49.33 -54.47
CA LEU A 1135 11.13 48.88 -53.20
C LEU A 1135 12.44 49.63 -52.98
N ASN A 1136 12.62 50.24 -51.81
CA ASN A 1136 13.86 50.88 -51.37
C ASN A 1136 14.38 50.19 -50.10
N ASP A 1137 15.68 50.17 -49.88
CA ASP A 1137 16.28 49.78 -48.59
C ASP A 1137 16.72 51.00 -47.75
N ASP A 1138 17.06 50.73 -46.49
CA ASP A 1138 17.58 51.69 -45.51
C ASP A 1138 18.99 52.26 -45.84
N CYS A 1139 19.66 51.74 -46.88
CA CYS A 1139 20.99 52.16 -47.34
C CYS A 1139 20.96 52.76 -48.77
N ASP A 1140 19.79 53.27 -49.20
CA ASP A 1140 19.51 54.03 -50.44
C ASP A 1140 19.58 53.27 -51.79
N ALA A 1141 19.48 51.93 -51.84
CA ALA A 1141 19.29 51.19 -53.10
C ALA A 1141 17.81 50.94 -53.44
N GLU A 1142 17.44 50.88 -54.74
CA GLU A 1142 16.05 50.64 -55.18
C GLU A 1142 15.87 49.58 -56.29
N THR A 1143 14.72 48.90 -56.23
CA THR A 1143 14.22 47.90 -57.20
C THR A 1143 12.80 48.27 -57.65
N ARG A 1144 12.44 48.03 -58.92
CA ARG A 1144 11.09 48.27 -59.46
C ARG A 1144 10.52 47.01 -60.12
N VAL A 1145 9.23 46.73 -59.89
CA VAL A 1145 8.54 45.51 -60.32
C VAL A 1145 7.13 45.84 -60.81
N THR A 1146 6.73 45.34 -61.98
CA THR A 1146 5.37 45.47 -62.52
C THR A 1146 4.62 44.14 -62.41
N ILE A 1147 3.35 44.20 -62.00
CA ILE A 1147 2.47 43.04 -61.75
C ILE A 1147 1.15 43.19 -62.52
N GLU A 1148 0.51 42.07 -62.87
CA GLU A 1148 -0.82 42.02 -63.50
C GLU A 1148 -1.84 41.31 -62.60
N VAL A 1149 -3.06 41.85 -62.47
CA VAL A 1149 -4.15 41.25 -61.69
C VAL A 1149 -5.42 41.14 -62.53
N THR A 1150 -5.98 39.94 -62.67
CA THR A 1150 -7.15 39.64 -63.52
C THR A 1150 -8.44 39.52 -62.71
N VAL A 1151 -9.50 40.21 -63.13
CA VAL A 1151 -10.79 40.28 -62.42
C VAL A 1151 -11.85 39.36 -63.07
N LYS A 1152 -12.59 38.61 -62.25
CA LYS A 1152 -13.72 37.74 -62.64
C LYS A 1152 -15.08 38.36 -62.28
N SER A 1153 -16.17 37.85 -62.85
CA SER A 1153 -17.53 38.20 -62.42
C SER A 1153 -17.92 37.51 -61.09
N CYS A 1154 -18.94 38.06 -60.44
CA CYS A 1154 -19.63 37.47 -59.30
C CYS A 1154 -21.01 36.97 -59.77
N ASP A 1155 -21.28 35.67 -59.68
CA ASP A 1155 -22.40 35.03 -60.38
C ASP A 1155 -23.50 34.50 -59.42
N CYS A 1156 -23.56 35.03 -58.19
CA CYS A 1156 -24.57 34.67 -57.19
C CYS A 1156 -26.00 35.11 -57.58
N LEU A 1157 -27.01 34.33 -57.19
CA LEU A 1157 -28.42 34.58 -57.54
C LEU A 1157 -29.19 35.24 -56.38
N ASN A 1158 -30.42 35.67 -56.66
CA ASN A 1158 -31.38 36.22 -55.69
C ASN A 1158 -30.87 37.36 -54.78
N GLY A 1159 -29.86 38.11 -55.23
CA GLY A 1159 -29.24 39.21 -54.46
C GLY A 1159 -28.20 38.74 -53.42
N GLY A 1160 -27.78 37.47 -53.46
CA GLY A 1160 -26.63 37.00 -52.70
C GLY A 1160 -25.34 37.73 -53.08
N SER A 1161 -24.44 37.91 -52.11
CA SER A 1161 -23.18 38.66 -52.27
C SER A 1161 -21.97 37.72 -52.29
N CYS A 1162 -21.03 37.93 -53.21
CA CYS A 1162 -19.77 37.18 -53.22
C CYS A 1162 -18.84 37.63 -52.07
N VAL A 1163 -18.21 36.67 -51.40
CA VAL A 1163 -17.09 36.88 -50.47
C VAL A 1163 -15.95 35.93 -50.79
N SER A 1164 -14.72 36.25 -50.39
CA SER A 1164 -13.54 35.41 -50.63
C SER A 1164 -13.62 34.09 -49.86
N ASP A 1165 -13.29 32.97 -50.52
CA ASP A 1165 -13.21 31.66 -49.87
C ASP A 1165 -11.87 31.51 -49.13
N ARG A 1166 -11.94 31.43 -47.79
CA ARG A 1166 -10.79 31.30 -46.88
C ARG A 1166 -10.00 30.00 -47.04
N ASN A 1167 -10.53 29.01 -47.76
CA ASN A 1167 -9.84 27.73 -47.99
C ASN A 1167 -8.75 27.82 -49.08
N PHE A 1168 -8.68 28.93 -49.82
CA PHE A 1168 -7.70 29.16 -50.88
C PHE A 1168 -6.83 30.39 -50.56
N SER A 1169 -5.56 30.36 -50.97
CA SER A 1169 -4.67 31.52 -50.78
C SER A 1169 -5.20 32.76 -51.55
N PRO A 1170 -5.03 33.98 -51.01
CA PRO A 1170 -5.29 35.22 -51.75
C PRO A 1170 -4.58 35.22 -53.11
N GLY A 1171 -5.19 35.85 -54.12
CA GLY A 1171 -4.67 35.86 -55.49
C GLY A 1171 -5.19 34.76 -56.42
N ASN A 1172 -6.07 33.85 -55.97
CA ASN A 1172 -6.68 32.82 -56.83
C ASN A 1172 -8.04 33.22 -57.44
N GLY A 1173 -8.70 34.26 -56.92
CA GLY A 1173 -10.02 34.72 -57.37
C GLY A 1173 -11.09 33.62 -57.29
N VAL A 1174 -11.29 33.05 -56.10
CA VAL A 1174 -12.33 32.05 -55.79
C VAL A 1174 -13.24 32.64 -54.72
N TYR A 1175 -14.56 32.53 -54.91
CA TYR A 1175 -15.56 33.17 -54.08
C TYR A 1175 -16.67 32.20 -53.63
N LEU A 1176 -17.34 32.57 -52.55
CA LEU A 1176 -18.53 31.91 -51.99
C LEU A 1176 -19.71 32.90 -51.99
N CYS A 1177 -20.92 32.42 -52.24
CA CYS A 1177 -22.15 33.23 -52.15
C CYS A 1177 -22.68 33.29 -50.71
N VAL A 1178 -22.89 34.51 -50.19
CA VAL A 1178 -23.60 34.76 -48.93
C VAL A 1178 -25.05 35.14 -49.23
N CYS A 1179 -25.99 34.38 -48.70
CA CYS A 1179 -27.41 34.49 -49.02
C CYS A 1179 -28.16 35.49 -48.11
N LEU A 1180 -29.15 36.17 -48.68
CA LEU A 1180 -30.00 37.11 -47.94
C LEU A 1180 -30.98 36.36 -47.01
N PRO A 1181 -31.34 36.93 -45.84
CA PRO A 1181 -32.20 36.25 -44.85
C PRO A 1181 -33.57 35.82 -45.42
N GLY A 1182 -33.76 34.50 -45.47
CA GLY A 1182 -34.87 33.84 -46.17
C GLY A 1182 -34.33 32.78 -47.13
N PHE A 1183 -33.17 33.01 -47.76
CA PHE A 1183 -32.63 32.14 -48.80
C PHE A 1183 -31.44 31.27 -48.35
N HIS A 1184 -31.32 30.07 -48.93
CA HIS A 1184 -30.17 29.17 -48.81
C HIS A 1184 -29.87 28.45 -50.14
N GLY A 1185 -28.77 27.70 -50.18
CA GLY A 1185 -28.24 27.07 -51.40
C GLY A 1185 -26.84 27.57 -51.74
N SER A 1186 -26.12 26.91 -52.65
CA SER A 1186 -24.73 27.28 -52.97
C SER A 1186 -24.62 28.53 -53.85
N LEU A 1187 -25.70 28.91 -54.53
CA LEU A 1187 -25.87 30.17 -55.27
C LEU A 1187 -27.08 30.97 -54.76
N CYS A 1188 -27.61 30.62 -53.58
CA CYS A 1188 -28.75 31.25 -52.90
C CYS A 1188 -30.13 31.00 -53.54
N GLU A 1189 -30.36 29.77 -54.01
CA GLU A 1189 -31.47 29.38 -54.88
C GLU A 1189 -32.78 28.86 -54.20
N VAL A 1190 -32.85 28.73 -52.87
CA VAL A 1190 -33.98 28.11 -52.11
C VAL A 1190 -34.50 29.05 -51.00
N ASP A 1191 -35.81 29.05 -50.69
CA ASP A 1191 -36.49 29.99 -49.75
C ASP A 1191 -37.04 29.31 -48.44
N ILE A 1192 -37.32 30.07 -47.37
CA ILE A 1192 -37.63 29.60 -45.99
C ILE A 1192 -38.73 30.44 -45.30
N SER A 1193 -39.71 29.81 -44.65
CA SER A 1193 -40.83 30.49 -43.95
C SER A 1193 -40.79 30.37 -42.40
N GLY A 1194 -41.21 31.42 -41.69
CA GLY A 1194 -40.80 31.68 -40.29
C GLY A 1194 -41.63 31.13 -39.12
N CYS A 1195 -42.86 30.62 -39.32
CA CYS A 1195 -43.71 30.13 -38.20
C CYS A 1195 -43.67 28.61 -37.96
N GLN A 1196 -42.84 27.88 -38.71
CA GLN A 1196 -42.93 26.42 -38.80
C GLN A 1196 -42.55 25.66 -37.50
N SER A 1197 -41.91 26.34 -36.55
CA SER A 1197 -41.45 25.79 -35.26
C SER A 1197 -42.28 26.23 -34.04
N ASN A 1198 -43.32 27.05 -34.23
CA ASN A 1198 -44.17 27.68 -33.20
C ASN A 1198 -43.45 28.16 -31.90
N PRO A 1199 -42.52 29.14 -31.98
CA PRO A 1199 -41.64 29.56 -30.87
C PRO A 1199 -42.31 30.30 -29.69
N CYS A 1200 -43.63 30.44 -29.66
CA CYS A 1200 -44.37 31.26 -28.69
C CYS A 1200 -44.92 30.49 -27.48
N GLY A 1201 -44.57 29.21 -27.32
CA GLY A 1201 -44.98 28.39 -26.18
C GLY A 1201 -46.50 28.20 -26.13
N LEU A 1202 -47.13 28.74 -25.09
CA LEU A 1202 -48.60 28.75 -24.92
C LEU A 1202 -49.28 29.96 -25.59
N GLY A 1203 -48.52 30.97 -26.04
CA GLY A 1203 -49.01 32.09 -26.81
C GLY A 1203 -49.16 31.77 -28.30
N SER A 1204 -49.97 32.58 -29.01
CA SER A 1204 -50.21 32.41 -30.44
C SER A 1204 -49.13 33.09 -31.28
N CYS A 1205 -48.48 32.34 -32.18
CA CYS A 1205 -47.43 32.85 -33.05
C CYS A 1205 -47.99 33.45 -34.35
N ILE A 1206 -47.79 34.76 -34.54
CA ILE A 1206 -48.26 35.52 -35.69
C ILE A 1206 -47.08 35.75 -36.65
N SER A 1207 -47.22 35.30 -37.90
CA SER A 1207 -46.20 35.48 -38.94
C SER A 1207 -46.17 36.91 -39.47
N GLY A 1208 -45.03 37.60 -39.33
CA GLY A 1208 -44.72 38.84 -40.03
C GLY A 1208 -43.90 38.57 -41.29
N PHE A 1209 -43.78 39.57 -42.17
CA PHE A 1209 -42.85 39.49 -43.29
C PHE A 1209 -41.41 39.52 -42.74
N HIS A 1210 -40.63 38.46 -42.98
CA HIS A 1210 -39.31 38.19 -42.39
C HIS A 1210 -39.23 38.26 -40.84
N SER A 1211 -40.31 37.99 -40.12
CA SER A 1211 -40.34 38.01 -38.63
C SER A 1211 -41.50 37.20 -38.04
N TYR A 1212 -41.50 36.99 -36.71
CA TYR A 1212 -42.67 36.50 -35.97
C TYR A 1212 -42.91 37.36 -34.73
N SER A 1213 -44.15 37.36 -34.23
CA SER A 1213 -44.52 37.97 -32.94
C SER A 1213 -45.44 37.03 -32.18
N CYS A 1214 -45.29 36.98 -30.85
CA CYS A 1214 -46.14 36.22 -29.97
C CYS A 1214 -47.25 37.12 -29.40
N ASP A 1215 -48.47 36.59 -29.34
CA ASP A 1215 -49.60 37.18 -28.60
C ASP A 1215 -49.90 36.30 -27.37
N CYS A 1216 -49.96 36.90 -26.19
CA CYS A 1216 -49.93 36.19 -24.91
C CYS A 1216 -51.27 36.26 -24.18
N PRO A 1217 -51.71 35.17 -23.52
CA PRO A 1217 -52.87 35.22 -22.63
C PRO A 1217 -52.57 36.13 -21.43
N PRO A 1218 -53.55 36.88 -20.88
CA PRO A 1218 -53.31 37.95 -19.91
C PRO A 1218 -52.71 37.50 -18.57
N GLU A 1219 -52.79 36.21 -18.25
CA GLU A 1219 -52.17 35.53 -17.12
C GLU A 1219 -50.63 35.35 -17.29
N LEU A 1220 -50.10 35.58 -18.50
CA LEU A 1220 -48.68 35.42 -18.85
C LEU A 1220 -48.13 36.62 -19.62
N LYS A 1221 -46.82 36.84 -19.53
CA LYS A 1221 -46.11 37.95 -20.19
C LYS A 1221 -44.72 37.55 -20.70
N GLY A 1222 -43.95 38.53 -21.17
CA GLY A 1222 -42.65 38.31 -21.80
C GLY A 1222 -42.75 38.05 -23.30
N LYS A 1223 -41.62 38.16 -24.02
CA LYS A 1223 -41.58 38.12 -25.50
C LYS A 1223 -42.08 36.81 -26.12
N ASN A 1224 -42.00 35.71 -25.37
CA ASN A 1224 -42.42 34.36 -25.79
C ASN A 1224 -43.46 33.79 -24.80
N CYS A 1225 -44.20 34.67 -24.10
CA CYS A 1225 -45.27 34.31 -23.15
C CYS A 1225 -44.79 33.37 -22.02
N GLN A 1226 -43.59 33.61 -21.50
CA GLN A 1226 -42.85 32.72 -20.61
C GLN A 1226 -42.66 33.24 -19.17
N GLU A 1227 -43.26 34.38 -18.83
CA GLU A 1227 -43.22 34.99 -17.49
C GLU A 1227 -44.61 35.01 -16.85
N ASP A 1228 -44.67 34.72 -15.54
CA ASP A 1228 -45.91 34.59 -14.77
C ASP A 1228 -46.52 35.94 -14.34
N VAL A 1229 -47.81 35.97 -14.02
CA VAL A 1229 -48.49 37.11 -13.36
C VAL A 1229 -49.05 36.64 -12.02
N ASP A 1230 -48.67 37.28 -10.91
CA ASP A 1230 -49.29 36.96 -9.62
C ASP A 1230 -50.66 37.62 -9.51
N GLU A 1231 -51.69 36.78 -9.51
CA GLU A 1231 -53.08 37.20 -9.48
C GLU A 1231 -53.64 37.27 -8.06
N CYS A 1232 -52.98 36.64 -7.07
CA CYS A 1232 -53.40 36.71 -5.67
C CYS A 1232 -53.20 38.10 -5.06
N ASP A 1233 -52.26 38.89 -5.57
CA ASP A 1233 -52.10 40.32 -5.25
C ASP A 1233 -53.39 41.13 -5.49
N SER A 1234 -54.24 40.70 -6.44
CA SER A 1234 -55.55 41.33 -6.72
C SER A 1234 -56.65 41.00 -5.71
N LYS A 1235 -56.37 40.09 -4.75
CA LYS A 1235 -57.31 39.51 -3.76
C LYS A 1235 -58.59 38.91 -4.37
N PRO A 1236 -58.47 37.92 -5.28
CA PRO A 1236 -59.60 37.38 -6.05
C PRO A 1236 -60.41 36.28 -5.34
N CYS A 1237 -60.00 35.82 -4.16
CA CYS A 1237 -60.73 34.82 -3.37
C CYS A 1237 -61.81 35.45 -2.47
N PHE A 1238 -62.77 34.65 -2.01
CA PHE A 1238 -63.82 35.12 -1.10
C PHE A 1238 -63.22 35.64 0.22
N GLU A 1239 -63.80 36.68 0.81
CA GLU A 1239 -63.22 37.36 1.96
C GLU A 1239 -63.08 36.44 3.18
N GLY A 1240 -61.84 36.22 3.63
CA GLY A 1240 -61.48 35.24 4.67
C GLY A 1240 -61.08 33.85 4.16
N VAL A 1241 -60.97 33.66 2.84
CA VAL A 1241 -60.42 32.45 2.19
C VAL A 1241 -58.99 32.71 1.70
N GLU A 1242 -58.10 31.74 1.88
CA GLU A 1242 -56.69 31.81 1.49
C GLU A 1242 -56.52 31.71 -0.05
N CYS A 1243 -55.56 32.48 -0.61
CA CYS A 1243 -55.22 32.52 -2.03
C CYS A 1243 -53.81 31.97 -2.24
N LEU A 1244 -53.63 31.15 -3.28
CA LEU A 1244 -52.33 30.61 -3.70
C LEU A 1244 -52.15 30.83 -5.21
N ASN A 1245 -51.10 31.57 -5.58
CA ASN A 1245 -50.74 31.79 -6.98
C ASN A 1245 -49.96 30.60 -7.55
N THR A 1246 -50.15 30.36 -8.85
CA THR A 1246 -49.48 29.31 -9.63
C THR A 1246 -49.18 29.83 -11.04
N PHE A 1247 -48.32 29.15 -11.80
CA PHE A 1247 -47.87 29.67 -13.10
C PHE A 1247 -49.02 29.75 -14.11
N GLY A 1248 -49.45 30.98 -14.43
CA GLY A 1248 -50.59 31.30 -15.30
C GLY A 1248 -51.98 31.08 -14.68
N SER A 1249 -52.11 30.98 -13.35
CA SER A 1249 -53.42 30.94 -12.67
C SER A 1249 -53.34 31.03 -11.14
N TYR A 1250 -54.46 31.33 -10.46
CA TYR A 1250 -54.56 31.27 -8.99
C TYR A 1250 -55.69 30.36 -8.47
N HIS A 1251 -55.45 29.74 -7.32
CA HIS A 1251 -56.36 28.86 -6.61
C HIS A 1251 -56.81 29.45 -5.26
N CYS A 1252 -58.02 29.13 -4.82
CA CYS A 1252 -58.60 29.59 -3.56
C CYS A 1252 -58.93 28.42 -2.62
N GLY A 1253 -58.74 28.61 -1.31
CA GLY A 1253 -59.05 27.60 -0.29
C GLY A 1253 -60.55 27.27 -0.17
N SER A 1254 -60.89 26.28 0.67
CA SER A 1254 -62.30 25.89 0.87
C SER A 1254 -63.12 26.95 1.62
N CYS A 1255 -64.40 27.07 1.27
CA CYS A 1255 -65.32 28.03 1.90
C CYS A 1255 -65.46 27.90 3.43
N PRO A 1256 -65.67 29.01 4.17
CA PRO A 1256 -65.83 28.97 5.63
C PRO A 1256 -67.04 28.15 6.09
N LYS A 1257 -66.92 27.50 7.26
CA LYS A 1257 -67.92 26.57 7.81
C LYS A 1257 -69.32 27.20 7.89
N GLY A 1258 -70.28 26.57 7.21
CA GLY A 1258 -71.67 27.04 7.09
C GLY A 1258 -72.03 27.50 5.68
N PHE A 1259 -71.03 27.86 4.87
CA PHE A 1259 -71.15 28.18 3.45
C PHE A 1259 -70.60 27.04 2.60
N TYR A 1260 -71.00 26.97 1.33
CA TYR A 1260 -70.52 25.98 0.35
C TYR A 1260 -70.33 26.65 -1.01
N GLY A 1261 -69.31 26.21 -1.74
CA GLY A 1261 -68.84 26.88 -2.95
C GLY A 1261 -67.38 26.51 -3.25
N ASP A 1262 -66.76 27.26 -4.15
CA ASP A 1262 -65.44 26.98 -4.75
C ASP A 1262 -64.28 27.81 -4.15
N GLY A 1263 -64.54 28.57 -3.07
CA GLY A 1263 -63.55 29.46 -2.46
C GLY A 1263 -63.43 30.83 -3.13
N LYS A 1264 -63.85 30.98 -4.39
CA LYS A 1264 -64.01 32.27 -5.07
C LYS A 1264 -65.40 32.85 -4.79
N ILE A 1265 -66.43 32.00 -4.74
CA ILE A 1265 -67.81 32.34 -4.40
C ILE A 1265 -68.36 31.32 -3.38
N CYS A 1266 -68.76 31.80 -2.20
CA CYS A 1266 -69.25 30.97 -1.10
C CYS A 1266 -70.72 31.29 -0.78
N HIS A 1267 -71.62 30.31 -0.91
CA HIS A 1267 -73.07 30.50 -0.75
C HIS A 1267 -73.62 29.93 0.57
N GLY A 1268 -74.57 30.66 1.18
CA GLY A 1268 -75.33 30.25 2.36
C GLY A 1268 -76.56 29.42 2.01
N LYS A 1269 -76.97 28.49 2.88
CA LYS A 1269 -77.87 27.38 2.51
C LYS A 1269 -79.34 27.59 2.93
N SER A 1270 -80.20 28.15 2.06
CA SER A 1270 -81.67 28.03 2.25
C SER A 1270 -82.59 28.39 1.07
N SER A 1271 -83.44 27.41 0.73
CA SER A 1271 -84.91 27.51 0.55
C SER A 1271 -85.55 28.19 -0.68
N TYR A 1272 -86.59 27.50 -1.21
CA TYR A 1272 -87.51 27.88 -2.30
C TYR A 1272 -88.44 29.06 -1.95
N PHE A 1273 -89.01 29.73 -2.98
CA PHE A 1273 -90.48 29.76 -3.23
C PHE A 1273 -90.89 30.58 -4.48
N LEU A 1274 -91.73 29.98 -5.35
CA LEU A 1274 -92.59 30.58 -6.40
C LEU A 1274 -91.90 31.43 -7.52
N LEU A 1275 -92.46 31.52 -8.74
CA LEU A 1275 -93.74 31.00 -9.27
C LEU A 1275 -93.56 29.73 -10.11
#